data_AF-A0A842XSL9-F1
#
_entry.id   AF-A0A842XSL9-F1
#
_cell.length_a   1.000
_cell.length_b   1.000
_cell.length_c   1.000
_cell.angle_alpha   90.00
_cell.angle_beta   90.00
_cell.angle_gamma   90.00
#
_symmetry.space_group_name_H-M   'P 1'
#
loop_
_entity.id
_entity.type
_entity.pdbx_description
1 polymer ?
#
loop_
_entity_poly.entity_id
_entity_poly.type
_entity_poly.pdbx_seq_one_letter_code
_entity_poly.pdbx_strand_id
1 'polypeptide(L)'
;MRIGLKSMRVLAIMTVMVLTVSAMSVFITGSPVTGTVSAAEEGYVSVGWLSEIVNWNPLAIEMVEDYVACYLVYSALFTYDQNWNGPVYDLATGYYQRIDQATGVMTTTINITDTAYFRNAANIDDTSHPLTAEDVVFSFETMKENTGATFDWYLEEVSNITFINNTAFSMDTPYPKATLIDDISSIPIIPKYLWETYSNALASMTPGELVGSGPFVFESYLKGSWYKYKTAPNYHGTTDYGAERTVKIEGILYTVYTSTQGLTQDINSGVQDFVVLTGDMRSFLEALSAGASVNVYKAAVQEPGICDIAINAIPDSFVKKPYGTHHKALNDPNVRKAIMMTLNKDYIVNVTLEGYAMIGSSVVQPGFWQADIQDQVPYDPVGAEEWLNDHGWGADEDGDGYWEAEAGNAYGVPAGTELTGIRCQAPDTDPTYATVGEAWQGWAADAGIGLVYTTESEITMINVAWYKADYDIWVWHWGWGPEPIGGALSCWLTSEIETGGDNCQGPMGPWWYGNDNYTDAPEEWGLTRGYSAFDQNISLAMNTLDVGARKVILDKLQQWVYDSYSENPPFYDLGLYGYTDANFDNWGEVAEHSGLNVASDLLWIWFNVKQVTNRAPVFNTVPEESYVAYAGDETPFVTIEVSDSEGDDIIVAFEWGDGESDSYTVSGATTPTEVNVGHAYAIEGVYDLNVSITDEYVDPMTGLREPIVRTAIVEVQGEVNQAPNIISLVSNPASQAYIYAVTTWTIVATDLESWMDGAKITWDWDDGSYNVTAPTPVGQQVTSTVTHAWTTPDEYDVEISVFDYGGIEGGDSNVSTTRTYDIVVNQPPTDPDIQAMNGIPGQPLPCKASSSDADPDTLTFTWDWDDGTYNVTVNTPSTVGATVTSTVSHTWDTEENYTVTVYVDDGKGHNVSATRIAVIAEGVNVAPGSFELDVTPYPVNIEVVTTFNVSASDANGDVLVLTIDFGDESNNLSATTVGGTYEAQYAEFEHTYAEAGTYMVTVFAYDGEFNETAEFTVVVIENAAPILEVQSSFTAVYNVPQQYQPVDITDADGDAITVWYNWGDNTTMTKGAADRPWAANHTYTATGSFQLTVYADDGMGHNVSAERTVTVVEANKRATATMTADNNEITAGDTVMFTVSVGDFEGDSSTVEIEFGDGATDSKEDVELDPQVRVLVYFNHTFDSDGVFKVNVTADDGQDHYNKTLYGDTETITVAKKSTNLLLIAGIGIAVVVAILAAVMLMKRKKKGGEGMVMEGGSGMEGMAPPEEPPPPQA
;
A
#
# COMPACT_ATOMS: atom_id res chain seq x y z
N MET A 1 42.87 43.39 8.28
CA MET A 1 44.29 42.98 8.39
C MET A 1 44.66 42.66 9.85
N ARG A 2 44.52 41.39 10.27
CA ARG A 2 44.97 40.69 11.50
C ARG A 2 44.43 39.26 11.31
N ILE A 3 45.18 38.19 11.03
CA ILE A 3 46.34 37.60 11.75
C ILE A 3 46.01 37.36 13.24
N GLY A 4 45.95 36.14 13.78
CA GLY A 4 46.03 34.81 13.14
C GLY A 4 46.43 33.68 14.11
N LEU A 5 45.78 32.51 13.97
CA LEU A 5 46.16 31.15 14.39
C LEU A 5 46.19 30.68 15.88
N LYS A 6 45.29 29.71 16.14
CA LYS A 6 45.49 28.31 16.63
C LYS A 6 46.24 28.01 17.95
N SER A 7 45.55 27.28 18.84
CA SER A 7 45.86 25.88 19.29
C SER A 7 45.09 25.52 20.57
N MET A 8 44.70 24.28 20.93
CA MET A 8 44.33 23.00 20.30
C MET A 8 44.44 21.90 21.40
N ARG A 9 43.42 21.03 21.55
CA ARG A 9 43.51 19.63 22.07
C ARG A 9 43.86 19.43 23.59
N VAL A 10 43.46 18.36 24.31
CA VAL A 10 42.69 17.11 24.03
C VAL A 10 42.24 16.43 25.34
N LEU A 11 41.10 15.70 25.35
CA LEU A 11 40.84 14.27 25.75
C LEU A 11 39.31 14.12 26.03
N ALA A 12 38.56 13.10 25.62
CA ALA A 12 38.88 11.83 24.95
C ALA A 12 37.79 11.42 23.92
N ILE A 13 38.14 10.55 22.98
CA ILE A 13 37.29 9.94 21.94
C ILE A 13 37.64 8.44 21.85
N MET A 14 36.71 7.62 21.31
CA MET A 14 36.85 6.24 20.82
C MET A 14 36.90 5.06 21.82
N THR A 15 36.08 4.03 21.52
CA THR A 15 36.59 2.77 20.94
C THR A 15 35.53 2.17 19.99
N VAL A 16 35.93 1.68 18.82
CA VAL A 16 35.07 1.11 17.75
C VAL A 16 35.63 -0.24 17.29
N MET A 17 34.73 -1.23 17.09
CA MET A 17 34.79 -2.51 16.34
C MET A 17 36.03 -3.45 16.37
N VAL A 18 35.76 -4.77 16.32
CA VAL A 18 36.08 -5.70 15.18
C VAL A 18 35.73 -7.18 15.54
N LEU A 19 34.84 -7.78 14.71
CA LEU A 19 34.66 -9.19 14.26
C LEU A 19 35.14 -10.38 15.14
N THR A 20 34.39 -11.48 15.31
CA THR A 20 34.10 -12.52 14.28
C THR A 20 32.89 -13.43 14.60
N VAL A 21 32.37 -14.11 13.58
CA VAL A 21 31.28 -15.11 13.59
C VAL A 21 31.53 -16.32 14.52
N SER A 22 30.51 -16.73 15.27
CA SER A 22 30.26 -18.14 15.63
C SER A 22 28.79 -18.35 15.99
N ALA A 23 28.09 -19.22 15.25
CA ALA A 23 26.72 -19.61 15.56
C ALA A 23 26.64 -20.43 16.86
N MET A 24 25.68 -20.13 17.74
CA MET A 24 24.80 -21.13 18.37
C MET A 24 23.69 -20.45 19.18
N SER A 25 22.50 -21.03 19.09
CA SER A 25 21.26 -20.53 19.67
C SER A 25 21.26 -20.53 21.20
N VAL A 26 20.88 -19.39 21.81
CA VAL A 26 20.37 -19.36 23.18
C VAL A 26 19.13 -18.48 23.20
N PHE A 27 17.97 -19.12 23.38
CA PHE A 27 16.71 -18.44 23.65
C PHE A 27 16.84 -17.55 24.88
N ILE A 28 16.78 -16.23 24.67
CA ILE A 28 16.35 -15.28 25.70
C ILE A 28 14.99 -14.80 25.24
N THR A 29 13.95 -15.34 25.87
CA THR A 29 12.56 -14.96 25.62
C THR A 29 12.40 -13.47 25.85
N GLY A 30 12.16 -12.71 24.78
CA GLY A 30 11.68 -11.35 24.90
C GLY A 30 10.30 -11.37 25.52
N SER A 31 10.20 -11.10 26.82
CA SER A 31 8.93 -10.65 27.38
C SER A 31 8.63 -9.29 26.73
N PRO A 32 7.49 -9.11 26.05
CA PRO A 32 7.16 -7.82 25.47
C PRO A 32 7.11 -6.76 26.57
N VAL A 33 7.63 -5.58 26.28
CA VAL A 33 7.29 -4.40 27.08
C VAL A 33 5.80 -4.21 26.92
N THR A 34 5.04 -4.35 28.01
CA THR A 34 3.61 -4.11 28.02
C THR A 34 3.36 -2.63 27.79
N GLY A 35 3.19 -2.24 26.52
CA GLY A 35 2.60 -0.98 26.15
C GLY A 35 1.21 -0.90 26.77
N THR A 36 0.98 0.11 27.61
CA THR A 36 -0.39 0.50 27.95
C THR A 36 -0.99 1.10 26.69
N VAL A 37 -1.77 0.28 25.98
CA VAL A 37 -2.57 0.67 24.82
C VAL A 37 -3.28 1.98 25.15
N SER A 38 -3.05 3.02 24.33
CA SER A 38 -4.00 4.13 24.27
C SER A 38 -5.25 3.53 23.65
N ALA A 39 -6.24 3.20 24.48
CA ALA A 39 -7.51 2.72 23.95
C ALA A 39 -8.06 3.82 23.02
N ALA A 40 -8.44 3.45 21.80
CA ALA A 40 -9.13 4.35 20.89
C ALA A 40 -10.30 4.99 21.65
N GLU A 41 -10.27 6.32 21.77
CA GLU A 41 -11.29 7.06 22.49
C GLU A 41 -12.29 7.57 21.45
N GLU A 42 -13.58 7.30 21.69
CA GLU A 42 -14.65 7.58 20.75
C GLU A 42 -14.62 9.05 20.26
N GLY A 43 -14.61 9.22 18.94
CA GLY A 43 -14.55 10.53 18.28
C GLY A 43 -13.14 11.09 17.99
N TYR A 44 -12.06 10.42 18.44
CA TYR A 44 -10.68 10.77 18.05
C TYR A 44 -10.24 9.99 16.80
N VAL A 45 -9.73 10.71 15.80
CA VAL A 45 -9.11 10.11 14.60
C VAL A 45 -7.72 9.56 14.97
N SER A 46 -7.49 8.28 14.72
CA SER A 46 -6.20 7.61 14.96
C SER A 46 -5.35 7.64 13.69
N VAL A 47 -4.16 8.24 13.79
CA VAL A 47 -3.22 8.41 12.67
C VAL A 47 -1.92 7.67 12.96
N GLY A 48 -1.44 6.85 12.03
CA GLY A 48 -0.14 6.18 12.13
C GLY A 48 0.92 6.77 11.20
N TRP A 49 2.11 7.08 11.74
CA TRP A 49 3.28 7.53 10.96
C TRP A 49 4.60 6.96 11.51
N LEU A 50 5.73 7.21 10.83
CA LEU A 50 7.03 6.58 11.13
C LEU A 50 8.00 7.42 12.00
N SER A 51 7.65 8.67 12.29
CA SER A 51 8.56 9.68 12.85
C SER A 51 8.06 10.32 14.15
N GLU A 52 8.94 11.08 14.80
CA GLU A 52 8.74 11.66 16.14
C GLU A 52 8.75 13.18 16.10
N ILE A 53 7.87 13.82 16.88
CA ILE A 53 7.94 15.27 17.14
C ILE A 53 9.17 15.54 18.02
N VAL A 54 10.18 16.21 17.46
CA VAL A 54 11.46 16.48 18.11
C VAL A 54 11.47 17.84 18.79
N ASN A 55 10.79 18.84 18.23
CA ASN A 55 10.73 20.19 18.77
C ASN A 55 9.29 20.72 18.86
N TRP A 56 9.02 21.45 19.94
CA TRP A 56 7.68 21.93 20.33
C TRP A 56 7.58 23.46 20.36
N ASN A 57 8.66 24.16 20.01
CA ASN A 57 8.64 25.61 19.94
C ASN A 57 8.19 26.04 18.53
N PRO A 58 7.06 26.75 18.37
CA PRO A 58 6.56 27.20 17.05
C PRO A 58 7.48 28.18 16.32
N LEU A 59 8.54 28.69 16.96
CA LEU A 59 9.57 29.54 16.35
C LEU A 59 10.88 28.79 16.02
N ALA A 60 10.97 27.50 16.35
CA ALA A 60 12.15 26.66 16.17
C ALA A 60 11.72 25.22 15.83
N ILE A 61 11.07 25.09 14.67
CA ILE A 61 10.60 23.85 14.06
C ILE A 61 11.76 23.19 13.30
N GLU A 62 11.93 21.87 13.40
CA GLU A 62 13.05 21.12 12.77
C GLU A 62 12.56 20.04 11.78
N MET A 63 11.46 19.35 12.06
CA MET A 63 10.94 18.22 11.24
C MET A 63 9.51 18.47 10.74
N VAL A 64 9.03 17.66 9.78
CA VAL A 64 7.65 17.73 9.24
C VAL A 64 6.61 17.56 10.37
N GLU A 65 6.86 16.63 11.29
CA GLU A 65 5.98 16.35 12.43
C GLU A 65 5.87 17.55 13.39
N ASP A 66 6.94 18.35 13.49
CA ASP A 66 6.94 19.59 14.27
C ASP A 66 6.07 20.68 13.60
N TYR A 67 6.06 20.76 12.25
CA TYR A 67 5.16 21.66 11.50
C TYR A 67 3.69 21.29 11.69
N VAL A 68 3.36 19.99 11.54
CA VAL A 68 2.00 19.46 11.80
C VAL A 68 1.57 19.80 13.23
N ALA A 69 2.42 19.51 14.22
CA ALA A 69 2.15 19.82 15.62
C ALA A 69 1.96 21.34 15.89
N CYS A 70 2.66 22.20 15.13
CA CYS A 70 2.53 23.64 15.22
C CYS A 70 1.14 24.11 14.76
N TYR A 71 0.72 23.84 13.51
CA TYR A 71 -0.50 24.46 12.97
C TYR A 71 -1.80 23.83 13.47
N LEU A 72 -1.76 22.60 13.99
CA LEU A 72 -2.87 22.08 14.79
C LEU A 72 -3.20 23.01 15.97
N VAL A 73 -2.18 23.69 16.54
CA VAL A 73 -2.30 24.53 17.75
C VAL A 73 -2.31 26.03 17.46
N TYR A 74 -1.55 26.51 16.46
CA TYR A 74 -1.36 27.93 16.16
C TYR A 74 -1.98 28.30 14.80
N SER A 75 -2.77 29.39 14.75
CA SER A 75 -3.25 29.94 13.47
C SER A 75 -2.19 30.84 12.82
N ALA A 76 -2.30 31.05 11.51
CA ALA A 76 -1.48 31.97 10.73
C ALA A 76 -2.33 33.10 10.13
N LEU A 77 -1.71 34.10 9.49
CA LEU A 77 -2.49 35.12 8.75
C LEU A 77 -3.14 34.54 7.50
N PHE A 78 -2.36 33.74 6.78
CA PHE A 78 -2.72 33.06 5.55
C PHE A 78 -2.23 31.61 5.64
N THR A 79 -2.86 30.73 4.87
CA THR A 79 -2.47 29.33 4.65
C THR A 79 -2.63 29.05 3.14
N TYR A 80 -2.11 27.95 2.61
CA TYR A 80 -2.34 27.60 1.20
C TYR A 80 -3.71 26.93 1.01
N ASP A 81 -4.26 26.95 -0.21
CA ASP A 81 -5.41 26.09 -0.55
C ASP A 81 -5.03 24.59 -0.51
N GLN A 82 -6.01 23.69 -0.59
CA GLN A 82 -5.80 22.24 -0.51
C GLN A 82 -4.97 21.64 -1.67
N ASN A 83 -4.56 22.46 -2.63
CA ASN A 83 -3.79 22.09 -3.82
C ASN A 83 -2.48 22.87 -3.93
N TRP A 84 -2.12 23.65 -2.91
CA TRP A 84 -0.95 24.54 -2.91
C TRP A 84 -0.91 25.56 -4.06
N ASN A 85 -2.05 25.92 -4.67
CA ASN A 85 -2.09 26.88 -5.79
C ASN A 85 -1.74 28.33 -5.38
N GLY A 86 -1.91 28.66 -4.11
CA GLY A 86 -1.53 29.96 -3.56
C GLY A 86 -2.16 30.27 -2.19
N PRO A 87 -1.75 31.38 -1.55
CA PRO A 87 -2.26 31.77 -0.24
C PRO A 87 -3.74 32.15 -0.24
N VAL A 88 -4.48 31.55 0.69
CA VAL A 88 -5.83 31.94 1.09
C VAL A 88 -5.83 32.47 2.52
N TYR A 89 -6.89 33.20 2.87
CA TYR A 89 -7.07 33.79 4.19
C TYR A 89 -7.13 32.74 5.31
N ASP A 90 -6.58 33.03 6.49
CA ASP A 90 -6.88 32.32 7.75
C ASP A 90 -7.33 33.30 8.85
N LEU A 91 -6.42 33.83 9.67
CA LEU A 91 -6.74 34.96 10.56
C LEU A 91 -6.96 36.28 9.80
N ALA A 92 -6.33 36.47 8.65
CA ALA A 92 -6.50 37.67 7.85
C ALA A 92 -7.88 37.71 7.19
N THR A 93 -8.56 38.85 7.20
CA THR A 93 -9.89 39.04 6.58
C THR A 93 -9.84 39.89 5.30
N GLY A 94 -8.63 40.28 4.89
CA GLY A 94 -8.36 41.08 3.70
C GLY A 94 -7.07 41.88 3.82
N TYR A 95 -6.44 42.19 2.69
CA TYR A 95 -5.28 43.06 2.63
C TYR A 95 -5.38 44.10 1.52
N TYR A 96 -4.54 45.13 1.58
CA TYR A 96 -4.40 46.17 0.57
C TYR A 96 -2.94 46.60 0.44
N GLN A 97 -2.40 46.52 -0.77
CA GLN A 97 -1.03 46.92 -1.10
C GLN A 97 -1.00 48.28 -1.82
N ARG A 98 -0.07 49.15 -1.41
CA ARG A 98 0.18 50.44 -2.06
C ARG A 98 1.68 50.68 -2.25
N ILE A 99 2.11 50.75 -3.51
CA ILE A 99 3.44 51.24 -3.87
C ILE A 99 3.46 52.77 -3.90
N ASP A 100 4.39 53.40 -3.18
CA ASP A 100 4.67 54.82 -3.33
C ASP A 100 5.63 55.08 -4.51
N GLN A 101 5.08 55.62 -5.59
CA GLN A 101 5.80 55.89 -6.84
C GLN A 101 6.98 56.86 -6.70
N ALA A 102 7.12 57.58 -5.58
CA ALA A 102 8.23 58.49 -5.34
C ALA A 102 9.41 57.85 -4.57
N THR A 103 9.17 56.74 -3.85
CA THR A 103 10.20 56.08 -3.01
C THR A 103 10.41 54.61 -3.34
N GLY A 104 9.51 53.96 -4.09
CA GLY A 104 9.53 52.52 -4.39
C GLY A 104 8.93 51.65 -3.27
N VAL A 105 8.86 52.17 -2.04
CA VAL A 105 8.32 51.49 -0.86
C VAL A 105 6.90 51.00 -1.10
N MET A 106 6.63 49.74 -0.76
CA MET A 106 5.29 49.16 -0.75
C MET A 106 4.80 49.02 0.68
N THR A 107 3.65 49.62 0.99
CA THR A 107 2.93 49.42 2.25
C THR A 107 1.82 48.41 2.04
N THR A 108 1.83 47.33 2.80
CA THR A 108 0.77 46.32 2.86
C THR A 108 0.00 46.49 4.17
N THR A 109 -1.28 46.84 4.08
CA THR A 109 -2.19 46.89 5.24
C THR A 109 -3.00 45.60 5.28
N ILE A 110 -3.06 44.95 6.44
CA ILE A 110 -3.77 43.67 6.63
C ILE A 110 -4.78 43.83 7.76
N ASN A 111 -6.02 43.42 7.50
CA ASN A 111 -7.07 43.26 8.51
C ASN A 111 -7.08 41.82 9.00
N ILE A 112 -7.41 41.61 10.28
CA ILE A 112 -7.59 40.28 10.88
C ILE A 112 -8.98 40.13 11.51
N THR A 113 -9.39 38.89 11.76
CA THR A 113 -10.61 38.53 12.48
C THR A 113 -10.59 39.01 13.94
N ASP A 114 -11.78 39.25 14.53
CA ASP A 114 -11.96 39.50 15.97
C ASP A 114 -12.57 38.31 16.73
N THR A 115 -12.67 37.14 16.07
CA THR A 115 -13.30 35.92 16.61
C THR A 115 -12.29 34.88 17.13
N ALA A 116 -10.99 35.14 17.01
CA ALA A 116 -9.91 34.26 17.46
C ALA A 116 -9.50 34.49 18.94
N TYR A 117 -9.18 33.40 19.65
CA TYR A 117 -8.81 33.39 21.06
C TYR A 117 -7.63 32.46 21.32
N PHE A 118 -6.75 32.86 22.25
CA PHE A 118 -5.64 32.02 22.74
C PHE A 118 -6.10 31.11 23.89
N ARG A 119 -5.76 29.82 23.80
CA ARG A 119 -6.24 28.76 24.70
C ARG A 119 -5.28 27.57 24.74
N ASN A 120 -5.52 26.64 25.68
CA ASN A 120 -4.86 25.34 25.76
C ASN A 120 -5.78 24.31 26.45
N ALA A 121 -5.37 23.04 26.52
CA ALA A 121 -6.20 21.97 27.10
C ALA A 121 -6.59 22.19 28.58
N ALA A 122 -5.86 23.01 29.34
CA ALA A 122 -6.22 23.32 30.73
C ALA A 122 -7.42 24.27 30.84
N ASN A 123 -7.67 25.12 29.84
CA ASN A 123 -8.83 26.02 29.74
C ASN A 123 -9.29 26.11 28.27
N ILE A 124 -9.82 25.01 27.73
CA ILE A 124 -10.11 24.90 26.28
C ILE A 124 -11.16 25.91 25.79
N ASP A 125 -12.12 26.28 26.64
CA ASP A 125 -13.15 27.29 26.38
C ASP A 125 -12.70 28.75 26.66
N ASP A 126 -11.40 29.03 26.85
CA ASP A 126 -10.98 30.40 27.18
C ASP A 126 -11.26 31.39 26.02
N THR A 127 -11.95 32.48 26.36
CA THR A 127 -12.23 33.63 25.50
C THR A 127 -11.76 34.94 26.14
N SER A 128 -11.04 34.89 27.26
CA SER A 128 -10.54 36.06 27.99
C SER A 128 -9.27 36.67 27.38
N HIS A 129 -8.60 35.91 26.50
CA HIS A 129 -7.43 36.33 25.73
C HIS A 129 -7.75 36.32 24.22
N PRO A 130 -8.49 37.33 23.70
CA PRO A 130 -8.69 37.47 22.27
C PRO A 130 -7.35 37.74 21.56
N LEU A 131 -7.16 37.12 20.40
CA LEU A 131 -6.04 37.41 19.52
C LEU A 131 -6.27 38.78 18.87
N THR A 132 -5.24 39.62 18.85
CA THR A 132 -5.29 40.96 18.25
C THR A 132 -4.12 41.23 17.32
N ALA A 133 -4.19 42.30 16.54
CA ALA A 133 -3.09 42.74 15.72
C ALA A 133 -1.86 43.20 16.55
N GLU A 134 -1.98 43.45 17.87
CA GLU A 134 -0.80 43.61 18.72
C GLU A 134 -0.01 42.30 18.87
N ASP A 135 -0.69 41.15 18.88
CA ASP A 135 -0.07 39.82 18.97
C ASP A 135 0.60 39.44 17.65
N VAL A 136 -0.03 39.76 16.51
CA VAL A 136 0.57 39.59 15.18
C VAL A 136 1.85 40.42 15.03
N VAL A 137 1.79 41.71 15.35
CA VAL A 137 2.97 42.61 15.30
C VAL A 137 4.06 42.15 16.27
N PHE A 138 3.69 41.70 17.47
CA PHE A 138 4.63 41.12 18.43
C PHE A 138 5.27 39.82 17.90
N SER A 139 4.51 38.94 17.26
CA SER A 139 5.02 37.68 16.70
C SER A 139 6.11 37.95 15.66
N PHE A 140 5.81 38.80 14.68
CA PHE A 140 6.74 39.13 13.59
C PHE A 140 8.00 39.87 14.09
N GLU A 141 7.87 40.85 14.98
CA GLU A 141 9.06 41.52 15.54
C GLU A 141 9.85 40.57 16.47
N THR A 142 9.20 39.65 17.19
CA THR A 142 9.90 38.63 17.99
C THR A 142 10.77 37.73 17.13
N MET A 143 10.30 37.28 15.96
CA MET A 143 11.13 36.50 15.04
C MET A 143 12.29 37.32 14.49
N LYS A 144 12.02 38.55 14.01
CA LYS A 144 13.07 39.46 13.50
C LYS A 144 14.14 39.83 14.55
N GLU A 145 13.79 39.86 15.84
CA GLU A 145 14.74 40.14 16.93
C GLU A 145 15.58 38.90 17.33
N ASN A 146 15.22 37.68 16.92
CA ASN A 146 15.86 36.42 17.32
C ASN A 146 16.37 35.63 16.10
N THR A 147 17.60 35.94 15.66
CA THR A 147 18.25 35.27 14.52
C THR A 147 18.35 33.75 14.70
N GLY A 148 17.95 33.00 13.68
CA GLY A 148 17.87 31.54 13.68
C GLY A 148 16.51 30.98 14.13
N ALA A 149 15.45 31.80 14.08
CA ALA A 149 14.08 31.31 14.15
C ALA A 149 13.68 30.73 12.78
N THR A 150 12.81 29.71 12.74
CA THR A 150 12.43 29.00 11.49
C THR A 150 11.97 29.93 10.36
N PHE A 151 11.32 31.05 10.70
CA PHE A 151 10.70 31.97 9.75
C PHE A 151 11.29 33.39 9.76
N ASP A 152 12.49 33.61 10.35
CA ASP A 152 13.05 34.97 10.44
C ASP A 152 13.43 35.57 9.07
N TRP A 153 13.91 34.74 8.15
CA TRP A 153 14.35 35.09 6.81
C TRP A 153 13.23 35.66 5.92
N TYR A 154 12.02 35.10 5.99
CA TYR A 154 10.82 35.63 5.30
C TYR A 154 10.54 37.11 5.65
N LEU A 155 10.98 37.55 6.84
CA LEU A 155 10.79 38.91 7.34
C LEU A 155 12.02 39.83 7.16
N GLU A 156 13.13 39.37 6.58
CA GLU A 156 14.36 40.17 6.44
C GLU A 156 14.12 41.48 5.67
N GLU A 157 13.30 41.42 4.62
CA GLU A 157 12.98 42.56 3.76
C GLU A 157 11.81 43.42 4.29
N VAL A 158 11.21 43.07 5.44
CA VAL A 158 10.14 43.83 6.08
C VAL A 158 10.73 44.94 6.95
N SER A 159 10.86 46.12 6.34
CA SER A 159 11.57 47.29 6.91
C SER A 159 10.88 47.92 8.13
N ASN A 160 9.56 47.79 8.27
CA ASN A 160 8.77 48.36 9.35
C ASN A 160 7.46 47.57 9.53
N ILE A 161 7.02 47.36 10.77
CA ILE A 161 5.73 46.77 11.10
C ILE A 161 5.02 47.72 12.07
N THR A 162 3.79 48.12 11.74
CA THR A 162 3.05 49.17 12.46
C THR A 162 1.66 48.68 12.84
N PHE A 163 1.42 48.58 14.15
CA PHE A 163 0.09 48.40 14.71
C PHE A 163 -0.80 49.62 14.42
N ILE A 164 -2.01 49.39 13.89
CA ILE A 164 -2.99 50.45 13.60
C ILE A 164 -4.11 50.44 14.63
N ASN A 165 -4.73 49.28 14.85
CA ASN A 165 -5.76 49.02 15.86
C ASN A 165 -5.91 47.51 16.08
N ASN A 166 -6.75 47.07 17.03
CA ASN A 166 -6.91 45.66 17.42
C ASN A 166 -7.13 44.67 16.26
N THR A 167 -7.72 45.08 15.14
CA THR A 167 -8.00 44.21 13.98
C THR A 167 -7.24 44.61 12.72
N ALA A 168 -6.26 45.52 12.80
CA ALA A 168 -5.47 45.92 11.63
C ALA A 168 -4.04 46.36 11.97
N PHE A 169 -3.11 46.02 11.08
CA PHE A 169 -1.73 46.48 11.09
C PHE A 169 -1.24 46.72 9.66
N SER A 170 -0.05 47.30 9.51
CA SER A 170 0.62 47.42 8.21
C SER A 170 2.10 47.04 8.30
N MET A 171 2.64 46.59 7.18
CA MET A 171 4.06 46.30 6.99
C MET A 171 4.58 47.03 5.75
N ASP A 172 5.82 47.52 5.81
CA ASP A 172 6.46 48.24 4.70
C ASP A 172 7.68 47.44 4.16
N THR A 173 7.71 47.17 2.86
CA THR A 173 8.90 46.65 2.16
C THR A 173 9.59 47.77 1.37
N PRO A 174 10.94 47.77 1.25
CA PRO A 174 11.68 48.88 0.64
C PRO A 174 11.45 49.03 -0.87
N TYR A 175 10.91 48.00 -1.52
CA TYR A 175 10.52 47.95 -2.93
C TYR A 175 9.22 47.11 -3.07
N PRO A 176 8.58 47.03 -4.25
CA PRO A 176 7.42 46.16 -4.47
C PRO A 176 7.81 44.69 -4.34
N LYS A 177 7.46 44.03 -3.23
CA LYS A 177 7.83 42.63 -2.98
C LYS A 177 6.70 41.69 -3.38
N ALA A 178 6.92 40.91 -4.44
CA ALA A 178 5.88 40.14 -5.11
C ALA A 178 5.45 38.86 -4.36
N THR A 179 6.29 38.33 -3.47
CA THR A 179 6.01 37.14 -2.65
C THR A 179 5.52 37.48 -1.25
N LEU A 180 5.32 38.75 -0.89
CA LEU A 180 5.12 39.16 0.51
C LEU A 180 3.92 38.49 1.22
N ILE A 181 2.90 38.04 0.48
CA ILE A 181 1.78 37.29 1.06
C ILE A 181 2.17 35.82 1.26
N ASP A 182 2.84 35.21 0.28
CA ASP A 182 3.42 33.87 0.35
C ASP A 182 4.43 33.75 1.51
N ASP A 183 5.37 34.70 1.64
CA ASP A 183 6.38 34.79 2.70
C ASP A 183 5.79 34.84 4.13
N ILE A 184 4.62 35.47 4.30
CA ILE A 184 3.95 35.58 5.61
C ILE A 184 2.81 34.57 5.76
N SER A 185 2.61 33.69 4.77
CA SER A 185 1.75 32.52 4.89
C SER A 185 2.41 31.53 5.85
N SER A 186 1.57 30.83 6.61
CA SER A 186 2.03 29.86 7.61
C SER A 186 2.94 30.42 8.72
N ILE A 187 3.19 31.73 8.86
CA ILE A 187 3.86 32.23 10.08
C ILE A 187 2.91 32.12 11.29
N PRO A 188 3.23 31.33 12.34
CA PRO A 188 2.33 31.12 13.48
C PRO A 188 2.25 32.36 14.37
N ILE A 189 1.02 32.72 14.79
CA ILE A 189 0.79 33.88 15.66
C ILE A 189 0.82 33.45 17.14
N ILE A 190 1.73 34.05 17.91
CA ILE A 190 2.00 33.71 19.31
C ILE A 190 1.37 34.72 20.30
N PRO A 191 0.87 34.28 21.47
CA PRO A 191 0.26 35.16 22.46
C PRO A 191 1.26 36.09 23.13
N LYS A 192 1.21 37.38 22.81
CA LYS A 192 2.13 38.42 23.33
C LYS A 192 2.24 38.40 24.86
N TYR A 193 1.11 38.32 25.54
CA TYR A 193 1.03 38.38 27.01
C TYR A 193 1.77 37.23 27.74
N LEU A 194 1.99 36.10 27.04
CA LEU A 194 2.77 34.97 27.53
C LEU A 194 4.23 35.12 27.09
N TRP A 195 4.44 35.36 25.80
CA TRP A 195 5.77 35.31 25.19
C TRP A 195 6.67 36.49 25.53
N GLU A 196 6.11 37.66 25.87
CA GLU A 196 6.88 38.80 26.40
C GLU A 196 7.59 38.50 27.74
N THR A 197 7.26 37.37 28.39
CA THR A 197 7.87 36.93 29.64
C THR A 197 9.09 36.02 29.45
N TYR A 198 9.29 35.45 28.25
CA TYR A 198 10.45 34.60 27.96
C TYR A 198 11.72 35.43 27.74
N SER A 199 12.83 35.00 28.35
CA SER A 199 14.14 35.64 28.20
C SER A 199 14.93 35.19 26.96
N ASN A 200 14.45 34.16 26.28
CA ASN A 200 14.95 33.63 25.02
C ASN A 200 13.74 32.99 24.31
N ALA A 201 13.33 33.54 23.16
CA ALA A 201 12.17 33.05 22.43
C ALA A 201 12.43 31.69 21.75
N LEU A 202 13.69 31.36 21.44
CA LEU A 202 14.11 30.12 20.79
C LEU A 202 14.57 29.04 21.79
N ALA A 203 14.10 29.10 23.03
CA ALA A 203 14.37 28.05 24.01
C ALA A 203 13.46 26.82 23.76
N SER A 204 13.96 25.61 24.01
CA SER A 204 13.14 24.39 23.95
C SER A 204 11.91 24.49 24.84
N MET A 205 10.73 24.27 24.27
CA MET A 205 9.44 24.24 24.98
C MET A 205 9.00 22.80 25.28
N THR A 206 8.06 22.64 26.21
CA THR A 206 7.35 21.37 26.45
C THR A 206 5.90 21.45 25.96
N PRO A 207 5.27 20.32 25.58
CA PRO A 207 3.91 20.34 25.02
C PRO A 207 2.83 20.98 25.92
N GLY A 208 3.02 20.93 27.25
CA GLY A 208 2.11 21.54 28.22
C GLY A 208 2.23 23.07 28.35
N GLU A 209 3.20 23.69 27.69
CA GLU A 209 3.40 25.15 27.65
C GLU A 209 2.75 25.78 26.41
N LEU A 210 2.25 24.97 25.48
CA LEU A 210 1.61 25.45 24.26
C LEU A 210 0.31 26.20 24.57
N VAL A 211 0.16 27.36 23.94
CA VAL A 211 -1.03 28.22 24.01
C VAL A 211 -1.16 28.88 22.64
N GLY A 212 -2.20 28.52 21.90
CA GLY A 212 -2.41 28.95 20.51
C GLY A 212 -3.89 29.19 20.21
N SER A 213 -4.18 29.49 18.94
CA SER A 213 -5.50 29.91 18.44
C SER A 213 -6.11 28.96 17.39
N GLY A 214 -5.40 27.88 17.05
CA GLY A 214 -5.75 26.94 16.00
C GLY A 214 -6.97 26.06 16.31
N PRO A 215 -7.30 25.12 15.40
CA PRO A 215 -8.46 24.25 15.53
C PRO A 215 -8.34 23.18 16.63
N PHE A 216 -7.13 22.89 17.12
CA PHE A 216 -6.90 21.93 18.19
C PHE A 216 -6.08 22.53 19.34
N VAL A 217 -6.06 21.82 20.47
CA VAL A 217 -5.12 22.04 21.57
C VAL A 217 -4.40 20.73 21.87
N PHE A 218 -3.11 20.81 22.18
CA PHE A 218 -2.37 19.65 22.67
C PHE A 218 -2.94 19.18 24.02
N GLU A 219 -3.31 17.90 24.11
CA GLU A 219 -3.92 17.30 25.30
C GLU A 219 -2.92 16.47 26.12
N SER A 220 -2.31 15.44 25.52
CA SER A 220 -1.39 14.52 26.21
C SER A 220 -0.51 13.71 25.24
N TYR A 221 0.50 13.02 25.76
CA TYR A 221 1.41 12.19 24.96
C TYR A 221 2.08 11.08 25.78
N LEU A 222 2.58 10.09 25.05
CA LEU A 222 3.64 9.18 25.47
C LEU A 222 4.76 9.24 24.44
N LYS A 223 5.87 9.91 24.77
CA LYS A 223 7.04 10.02 23.87
C LYS A 223 7.58 8.63 23.49
N GLY A 224 7.89 8.41 22.21
CA GLY A 224 8.23 7.08 21.70
C GLY A 224 7.00 6.24 21.33
N SER A 225 5.79 6.82 21.27
CA SER A 225 4.55 6.05 21.09
C SER A 225 3.37 6.83 20.51
N TRP A 226 2.91 7.92 21.13
CA TRP A 226 1.71 8.64 20.65
C TRP A 226 1.58 10.08 21.18
N TYR A 227 0.85 10.92 20.43
CA TYR A 227 0.59 12.33 20.66
C TYR A 227 -0.89 12.64 20.41
N LYS A 228 -1.57 13.28 21.38
CA LYS A 228 -3.02 13.48 21.37
C LYS A 228 -3.41 14.95 21.41
N TYR A 229 -4.30 15.33 20.51
CA TYR A 229 -4.82 16.68 20.30
C TYR A 229 -6.34 16.68 20.40
N LYS A 230 -6.93 17.72 21.00
CA LYS A 230 -8.37 17.84 21.22
C LYS A 230 -8.93 19.04 20.46
N THR A 231 -10.08 18.89 19.82
CA THR A 231 -10.74 19.95 19.04
C THR A 231 -11.10 21.15 19.92
N ALA A 232 -10.79 22.35 19.45
CA ALA A 232 -11.11 23.60 20.12
C ALA A 232 -12.56 24.04 19.83
N PRO A 233 -13.43 24.17 20.84
CA PRO A 233 -14.86 24.43 20.64
C PRO A 233 -15.17 25.87 20.19
N ASN A 234 -14.18 26.78 20.26
CA ASN A 234 -14.26 28.18 19.85
C ASN A 234 -13.19 28.54 18.80
N TYR A 235 -12.87 27.63 17.88
CA TYR A 235 -12.04 27.93 16.72
C TYR A 235 -12.68 29.01 15.83
N HIS A 236 -11.86 29.96 15.37
CA HIS A 236 -12.34 31.12 14.60
C HIS A 236 -12.86 30.71 13.22
N GLY A 237 -12.28 29.67 12.61
CA GLY A 237 -12.68 29.19 11.29
C GLY A 237 -14.17 28.85 11.17
N THR A 238 -14.74 28.24 12.22
CA THR A 238 -16.18 27.96 12.36
C THR A 238 -17.05 29.23 12.29
N THR A 239 -16.56 30.36 12.79
CA THR A 239 -17.31 31.63 12.79
C THR A 239 -17.07 32.43 11.50
N ASP A 240 -15.84 32.40 10.99
CA ASP A 240 -15.39 33.24 9.88
C ASP A 240 -15.74 32.62 8.50
N TYR A 241 -15.69 31.29 8.38
CA TYR A 241 -15.92 30.54 7.14
C TYR A 241 -17.07 29.51 7.25
N GLY A 242 -17.65 29.32 8.43
CA GLY A 242 -18.78 28.41 8.63
C GLY A 242 -18.40 26.93 8.43
N ALA A 243 -19.26 26.18 7.73
CA ALA A 243 -19.15 24.73 7.60
C ALA A 243 -17.88 24.24 6.88
N GLU A 244 -17.27 25.09 6.06
CA GLU A 244 -16.04 24.82 5.29
C GLU A 244 -14.78 24.76 6.16
N ARG A 245 -14.79 25.39 7.36
CA ARG A 245 -13.69 25.30 8.35
C ARG A 245 -14.17 24.96 9.76
N THR A 246 -15.23 24.16 9.84
CA THR A 246 -15.71 23.59 11.10
C THR A 246 -15.17 22.17 11.23
N VAL A 247 -14.35 21.91 12.25
CA VAL A 247 -13.90 20.55 12.62
C VAL A 247 -15.08 19.75 13.20
N LYS A 248 -15.25 18.50 12.76
CA LYS A 248 -16.41 17.63 13.08
C LYS A 248 -16.03 16.36 13.87
N ILE A 249 -14.83 16.34 14.45
CA ILE A 249 -14.25 15.26 15.25
C ILE A 249 -13.92 15.76 16.67
N GLU A 250 -13.79 14.88 17.65
CA GLU A 250 -13.43 15.25 19.04
C GLU A 250 -11.93 15.58 19.17
N GLY A 251 -11.09 14.98 18.33
CA GLY A 251 -9.65 15.25 18.27
C GLY A 251 -8.87 14.27 17.39
N ILE A 252 -7.55 14.27 17.53
CA ILE A 252 -6.61 13.45 16.75
C ILE A 252 -5.62 12.74 17.69
N LEU A 253 -5.27 11.50 17.38
CA LEU A 253 -4.27 10.68 18.06
C LEU A 253 -3.22 10.21 17.05
N TYR A 254 -2.09 10.90 16.97
CA TYR A 254 -0.93 10.46 16.20
C TYR A 254 -0.20 9.34 16.96
N THR A 255 0.12 8.25 16.28
CA THR A 255 0.80 7.06 16.80
C THR A 255 2.08 6.83 16.00
N VAL A 256 3.19 6.61 16.71
CA VAL A 256 4.53 6.45 16.14
C VAL A 256 4.85 4.97 15.98
N TYR A 257 5.14 4.57 14.74
CA TYR A 257 5.51 3.22 14.36
C TYR A 257 6.99 3.14 13.96
N THR A 258 7.56 1.94 14.04
CA THR A 258 8.95 1.68 13.60
C THR A 258 9.02 0.94 12.27
N SER A 259 7.87 0.63 11.65
CA SER A 259 7.78 -0.01 10.33
C SER A 259 6.40 0.16 9.71
N THR A 260 6.39 0.26 8.39
CA THR A 260 5.21 0.27 7.50
C THR A 260 4.35 -0.98 7.64
N GLN A 261 4.95 -2.15 7.86
CA GLN A 261 4.24 -3.40 8.10
C GLN A 261 3.33 -3.36 9.33
N GLY A 262 3.74 -2.65 10.40
CA GLY A 262 2.89 -2.42 11.57
C GLY A 262 1.73 -1.47 11.27
N LEU A 263 1.99 -0.43 10.46
CA LEU A 263 0.96 0.50 9.99
C LEU A 263 -0.09 -0.21 9.14
N THR A 264 0.32 -1.03 8.16
CA THR A 264 -0.61 -1.78 7.30
C THR A 264 -1.43 -2.79 8.09
N GLN A 265 -0.86 -3.44 9.10
CA GLN A 265 -1.62 -4.36 9.96
C GLN A 265 -2.71 -3.64 10.78
N ASP A 266 -2.36 -2.51 11.40
CA ASP A 266 -3.28 -1.80 12.29
C ASP A 266 -4.35 -1.03 11.52
N ILE A 267 -4.08 -0.52 10.31
CA ILE A 267 -5.15 0.05 9.46
C ILE A 267 -6.06 -1.04 8.87
N ASN A 268 -5.51 -2.17 8.43
CA ASN A 268 -6.31 -3.28 7.89
C ASN A 268 -7.29 -3.84 8.93
N SER A 269 -7.00 -3.71 10.23
CA SER A 269 -7.89 -4.11 11.33
C SER A 269 -8.77 -2.98 11.88
N GLY A 270 -8.69 -1.76 11.33
CA GLY A 270 -9.45 -0.58 11.80
C GLY A 270 -8.98 0.00 13.14
N VAL A 271 -7.75 -0.30 13.56
CA VAL A 271 -7.09 0.27 14.75
C VAL A 271 -6.53 1.67 14.45
N GLN A 272 -6.04 1.89 13.23
CA GLN A 272 -5.74 3.22 12.69
C GLN A 272 -6.82 3.61 11.66
N ASP A 273 -7.17 4.90 11.63
CA ASP A 273 -8.13 5.45 10.68
C ASP A 273 -7.42 5.99 9.42
N PHE A 274 -6.16 6.44 9.57
CA PHE A 274 -5.30 6.94 8.50
C PHE A 274 -3.82 6.55 8.76
N VAL A 275 -3.05 6.20 7.73
CA VAL A 275 -1.61 5.89 7.84
C VAL A 275 -0.76 6.53 6.74
N VAL A 276 0.51 6.78 7.07
CA VAL A 276 1.54 7.36 6.20
C VAL A 276 2.63 6.30 5.92
N LEU A 277 2.82 5.93 4.64
CA LEU A 277 3.67 4.81 4.19
C LEU A 277 4.83 5.27 3.29
N THR A 278 5.41 6.45 3.58
CA THR A 278 6.48 7.11 2.80
C THR A 278 7.53 6.13 2.26
N GLY A 279 7.76 6.16 0.95
CA GLY A 279 8.79 5.38 0.24
C GLY A 279 8.53 3.88 0.08
N ASP A 280 7.61 3.26 0.84
CA ASP A 280 7.40 1.81 0.81
C ASP A 280 6.26 1.41 -0.15
N MET A 281 6.57 1.52 -1.44
CA MET A 281 5.68 1.11 -2.54
C MET A 281 5.18 -0.33 -2.38
N ARG A 282 6.03 -1.24 -1.87
CA ARG A 282 5.63 -2.65 -1.67
C ARG A 282 4.58 -2.79 -0.58
N SER A 283 4.75 -2.18 0.59
CA SER A 283 3.72 -2.21 1.64
C SER A 283 2.44 -1.53 1.19
N PHE A 284 2.52 -0.45 0.39
CA PHE A 284 1.36 0.20 -0.21
C PHE A 284 0.60 -0.70 -1.20
N LEU A 285 1.31 -1.45 -2.06
CA LEU A 285 0.68 -2.31 -3.07
C LEU A 285 0.22 -3.67 -2.51
N GLU A 286 1.10 -4.40 -1.83
CA GLU A 286 0.89 -5.79 -1.43
C GLU A 286 0.20 -5.94 -0.06
N ALA A 287 0.50 -5.06 0.92
CA ALA A 287 0.08 -5.26 2.31
C ALA A 287 -1.11 -4.38 2.73
N LEU A 288 -1.18 -3.13 2.29
CA LEU A 288 -2.34 -2.26 2.53
C LEU A 288 -3.59 -2.88 1.87
N SER A 289 -4.72 -2.85 2.58
CA SER A 289 -6.01 -3.50 2.25
C SER A 289 -6.03 -5.04 2.15
N ALA A 290 -4.89 -5.72 2.13
CA ALA A 290 -4.83 -7.18 2.06
C ALA A 290 -5.39 -7.84 3.33
N GLY A 291 -6.37 -8.72 3.17
CA GLY A 291 -7.02 -9.45 4.28
C GLY A 291 -7.69 -8.55 5.33
N ALA A 292 -8.03 -7.31 5.00
CA ALA A 292 -8.55 -6.34 5.97
C ALA A 292 -9.89 -6.76 6.61
N SER A 293 -10.17 -6.26 7.81
CA SER A 293 -11.48 -6.36 8.48
C SER A 293 -12.47 -5.28 8.08
N VAL A 294 -11.98 -4.17 7.50
CA VAL A 294 -12.70 -2.94 7.15
C VAL A 294 -12.47 -2.55 5.67
N ASN A 295 -13.17 -1.53 5.15
CA ASN A 295 -12.73 -0.90 3.89
C ASN A 295 -11.46 -0.09 4.13
N VAL A 296 -10.44 -0.32 3.29
CA VAL A 296 -9.17 0.42 3.32
C VAL A 296 -8.93 0.98 1.93
N TYR A 297 -8.92 2.31 1.82
CA TYR A 297 -8.68 3.05 0.59
C TYR A 297 -7.19 3.38 0.49
N LYS A 298 -6.63 3.25 -0.72
CA LYS A 298 -5.25 3.61 -1.04
C LYS A 298 -5.24 4.96 -1.74
N ALA A 299 -4.36 5.87 -1.31
CA ALA A 299 -4.12 7.12 -2.03
C ALA A 299 -2.61 7.32 -2.23
N ALA A 300 -2.20 7.36 -3.49
CA ALA A 300 -0.91 7.86 -3.90
C ALA A 300 -1.11 9.32 -4.34
N VAL A 301 -0.30 10.24 -3.82
CA VAL A 301 -0.54 11.68 -3.87
C VAL A 301 0.72 12.38 -4.38
N GLN A 302 0.58 13.24 -5.39
CA GLN A 302 1.68 14.05 -5.90
C GLN A 302 1.97 15.21 -4.95
N GLU A 303 3.08 15.15 -4.22
CA GLU A 303 3.39 16.12 -3.15
C GLU A 303 4.25 17.32 -3.63
N PRO A 304 4.26 18.43 -2.87
CA PRO A 304 5.17 19.56 -3.05
C PRO A 304 6.66 19.19 -2.86
N GLY A 305 7.29 18.65 -3.91
CA GLY A 305 8.73 18.42 -3.89
C GLY A 305 9.28 17.74 -5.14
N ILE A 306 10.59 17.51 -5.12
CA ILE A 306 11.34 16.76 -6.13
C ILE A 306 12.26 15.75 -5.45
N CYS A 307 12.40 14.57 -6.07
CA CYS A 307 13.63 13.80 -5.94
C CYS A 307 14.73 14.61 -6.66
N ASP A 308 15.75 15.06 -5.94
CA ASP A 308 16.85 15.87 -6.48
C ASP A 308 17.99 14.96 -6.96
N ILE A 309 18.50 15.30 -8.16
CA ILE A 309 19.77 14.76 -8.66
C ILE A 309 20.75 15.90 -8.91
N ALA A 310 21.54 16.19 -7.88
CA ALA A 310 22.52 17.26 -7.86
C ALA A 310 23.87 16.79 -8.39
N ILE A 311 24.49 17.59 -9.25
CA ILE A 311 25.87 17.38 -9.72
C ILE A 311 26.75 18.55 -9.29
N ASN A 312 27.80 18.28 -8.50
CA ASN A 312 28.71 19.28 -7.97
C ASN A 312 29.71 19.79 -9.04
N ALA A 313 29.32 20.88 -9.69
CA ALA A 313 30.05 21.61 -10.71
C ALA A 313 30.63 22.95 -10.19
N ILE A 314 30.83 23.12 -8.88
CA ILE A 314 31.30 24.39 -8.29
C ILE A 314 32.64 24.80 -8.95
N PRO A 315 32.74 25.96 -9.62
CA PRO A 315 33.98 26.35 -10.30
C PRO A 315 35.16 26.45 -9.33
N ASP A 316 36.36 26.05 -9.76
CA ASP A 316 37.61 26.04 -8.97
C ASP A 316 37.94 27.38 -8.27
N SER A 317 37.41 28.51 -8.75
CA SER A 317 37.55 29.83 -8.15
C SER A 317 36.72 30.04 -6.87
N PHE A 318 35.66 29.26 -6.66
CA PHE A 318 34.77 29.31 -5.48
C PHE A 318 35.14 28.26 -4.41
N VAL A 319 35.87 27.21 -4.79
CA VAL A 319 36.30 26.11 -3.90
C VAL A 319 37.18 26.62 -2.73
N LYS A 320 36.79 26.31 -1.49
CA LYS A 320 37.42 26.78 -0.24
C LYS A 320 37.62 25.64 0.76
N LYS A 321 38.60 24.75 0.49
CA LYS A 321 38.82 23.51 1.26
C LYS A 321 38.64 23.67 2.80
N PRO A 322 37.76 22.87 3.43
CA PRO A 322 37.12 21.66 2.89
C PRO A 322 35.94 21.90 1.93
N TYR A 323 35.40 23.13 1.83
CA TYR A 323 34.21 23.41 1.04
C TYR A 323 34.42 23.29 -0.48
N GLY A 324 33.49 22.66 -1.20
CA GLY A 324 33.47 22.54 -2.66
C GLY A 324 34.38 21.43 -3.21
N THR A 325 34.40 20.27 -2.56
CA THR A 325 35.26 19.14 -2.93
C THR A 325 34.49 18.16 -3.81
N HIS A 326 34.75 18.21 -5.12
CA HIS A 326 34.10 17.41 -6.16
C HIS A 326 35.08 16.84 -7.21
N HIS A 327 34.62 15.85 -7.97
CA HIS A 327 35.30 15.23 -9.09
C HIS A 327 35.51 16.21 -10.27
N LYS A 328 36.75 16.40 -10.72
CA LYS A 328 37.10 17.53 -11.61
C LYS A 328 36.39 17.50 -12.96
N ALA A 329 36.05 16.32 -13.48
CA ALA A 329 35.29 16.17 -14.73
C ALA A 329 33.95 16.90 -14.71
N LEU A 330 33.29 17.03 -13.56
CA LEU A 330 31.96 17.64 -13.43
C LEU A 330 31.93 19.15 -13.72
N ASN A 331 33.08 19.80 -13.88
CA ASN A 331 33.15 21.18 -14.39
C ASN A 331 32.79 21.25 -15.89
N ASP A 332 32.94 20.15 -16.63
CA ASP A 332 32.60 20.04 -18.05
C ASP A 332 31.08 19.77 -18.21
N PRO A 333 30.28 20.68 -18.82
CA PRO A 333 28.87 20.45 -19.09
C PRO A 333 28.62 19.31 -20.08
N ASN A 334 29.59 18.95 -20.93
CA ASN A 334 29.44 17.81 -21.82
C ASN A 334 29.46 16.50 -21.04
N VAL A 335 30.28 16.42 -19.98
CA VAL A 335 30.27 15.29 -19.04
C VAL A 335 28.95 15.26 -18.26
N ARG A 336 28.50 16.40 -17.73
CA ARG A 336 27.23 16.44 -16.99
C ARG A 336 26.01 16.10 -17.85
N LYS A 337 25.97 16.57 -19.10
CA LYS A 337 24.95 16.17 -20.07
C LYS A 337 25.02 14.67 -20.35
N ALA A 338 26.21 14.10 -20.54
CA ALA A 338 26.39 12.66 -20.72
C ALA A 338 25.89 11.87 -19.48
N ILE A 339 26.16 12.35 -18.27
CA ILE A 339 25.62 11.78 -17.01
C ILE A 339 24.07 11.84 -16.98
N MET A 340 23.45 12.94 -17.44
CA MET A 340 21.98 13.01 -17.55
C MET A 340 21.42 12.06 -18.61
N MET A 341 22.15 11.81 -19.70
CA MET A 341 21.77 10.83 -20.73
C MET A 341 21.77 9.38 -20.20
N THR A 342 22.39 9.08 -19.05
CA THR A 342 22.37 7.73 -18.45
C THR A 342 21.31 7.55 -17.36
N LEU A 343 20.54 8.60 -17.03
CA LEU A 343 19.47 8.50 -16.03
C LEU A 343 18.16 8.02 -16.67
N ASN A 344 17.77 6.76 -16.42
CA ASN A 344 16.55 6.19 -16.96
C ASN A 344 15.31 6.55 -16.12
N LYS A 345 14.78 7.77 -16.33
CA LYS A 345 13.58 8.25 -15.62
C LYS A 345 12.34 7.37 -15.85
N ASP A 346 12.16 6.86 -17.07
CA ASP A 346 11.04 5.98 -17.41
C ASP A 346 11.07 4.68 -16.61
N TYR A 347 12.25 4.10 -16.37
CA TYR A 347 12.39 2.92 -15.50
C TYR A 347 12.08 3.26 -14.04
N ILE A 348 12.59 4.39 -13.54
CA ILE A 348 12.36 4.80 -12.15
C ILE A 348 10.85 4.98 -11.90
N VAL A 349 10.15 5.73 -12.76
CA VAL A 349 8.72 5.96 -12.59
C VAL A 349 7.88 4.71 -12.87
N ASN A 350 8.07 4.04 -14.01
CA ASN A 350 7.16 2.99 -14.45
C ASN A 350 7.52 1.57 -13.95
N VAL A 351 8.70 1.37 -13.34
CA VAL A 351 9.14 0.07 -12.80
C VAL A 351 9.49 0.14 -11.31
N THR A 352 10.12 1.21 -10.83
CA THR A 352 10.41 1.34 -9.38
C THR A 352 9.22 1.92 -8.60
N LEU A 353 8.46 2.83 -9.21
CA LEU A 353 7.31 3.50 -8.61
C LEU A 353 5.96 3.09 -9.25
N GLU A 354 5.95 2.02 -10.06
CA GLU A 354 4.76 1.40 -10.65
C GLU A 354 3.77 2.39 -11.35
N GLY A 355 4.31 3.49 -11.88
CA GLY A 355 3.55 4.54 -12.58
C GLY A 355 2.81 5.53 -11.68
N TYR A 356 2.98 5.48 -10.36
CA TYR A 356 2.28 6.37 -9.41
C TYR A 356 2.89 7.77 -9.29
N ALA A 357 4.19 7.93 -9.55
CA ALA A 357 4.86 9.23 -9.54
C ALA A 357 4.85 9.88 -10.93
N MET A 358 4.90 11.21 -10.98
CA MET A 358 5.11 11.93 -12.24
C MET A 358 6.60 12.03 -12.58
N ILE A 359 6.97 11.82 -13.86
CA ILE A 359 8.35 12.02 -14.36
C ILE A 359 8.79 13.46 -14.13
N GLY A 360 9.94 13.62 -13.48
CA GLY A 360 10.54 14.93 -13.19
C GLY A 360 10.98 15.61 -14.47
N SER A 361 10.46 16.81 -14.73
CA SER A 361 10.71 17.59 -15.95
C SER A 361 11.37 18.94 -15.66
N SER A 362 11.10 19.51 -14.49
CA SER A 362 11.59 20.79 -13.99
C SER A 362 11.90 20.68 -12.49
N VAL A 363 12.66 21.64 -11.98
CA VAL A 363 13.06 21.79 -10.57
C VAL A 363 11.97 22.43 -9.70
N VAL A 364 10.84 22.77 -10.30
CA VAL A 364 9.60 23.19 -9.63
C VAL A 364 8.57 22.09 -9.87
N GLN A 365 7.89 21.68 -8.80
CA GLN A 365 6.85 20.65 -8.82
C GLN A 365 5.67 20.99 -9.77
N PRO A 366 4.81 20.00 -10.11
CA PRO A 366 3.63 20.23 -10.94
C PRO A 366 2.71 21.30 -10.34
N GLY A 367 2.23 22.20 -11.20
CA GLY A 367 1.37 23.33 -10.79
C GLY A 367 1.59 24.58 -11.64
N PHE A 368 0.97 25.70 -11.24
CA PHE A 368 0.99 26.95 -12.02
C PHE A 368 2.42 27.46 -12.33
N TRP A 369 3.36 27.29 -11.39
CA TRP A 369 4.72 27.80 -11.53
C TRP A 369 5.67 26.88 -12.32
N GLN A 370 5.27 25.65 -12.63
CA GLN A 370 6.08 24.71 -13.40
C GLN A 370 6.35 25.22 -14.82
N ALA A 371 7.58 25.08 -15.29
CA ALA A 371 7.98 25.37 -16.66
C ALA A 371 7.85 24.15 -17.58
N ASP A 372 7.33 24.36 -18.79
CA ASP A 372 7.48 23.41 -19.89
C ASP A 372 8.93 23.44 -20.40
N ILE A 373 9.83 22.69 -19.77
CA ILE A 373 11.25 22.62 -20.14
C ILE A 373 11.41 22.09 -21.56
N GLN A 374 12.10 22.87 -22.39
CA GLN A 374 12.41 22.58 -23.79
C GLN A 374 13.71 21.78 -23.91
N ASP A 375 13.85 21.04 -25.02
CA ASP A 375 15.05 20.28 -25.39
C ASP A 375 15.55 19.31 -24.30
N GLN A 376 14.62 18.66 -23.59
CA GLN A 376 14.93 17.69 -22.53
C GLN A 376 15.82 16.53 -23.04
N VAL A 377 16.80 16.18 -22.22
CA VAL A 377 17.78 15.11 -22.46
C VAL A 377 17.12 13.75 -22.24
N PRO A 378 16.99 12.89 -23.27
CA PRO A 378 16.45 11.55 -23.13
C PRO A 378 17.50 10.58 -22.55
N TYR A 379 17.03 9.44 -22.07
CA TYR A 379 17.88 8.30 -21.73
C TYR A 379 18.48 7.68 -23.00
N ASP A 380 19.80 7.80 -23.16
CA ASP A 380 20.59 7.29 -24.28
C ASP A 380 22.08 7.11 -23.89
N PRO A 381 22.45 6.03 -23.17
CA PRO A 381 23.85 5.76 -22.80
C PRO A 381 24.79 5.64 -24.01
N VAL A 382 24.31 5.10 -25.13
CA VAL A 382 25.12 4.95 -26.37
C VAL A 382 25.39 6.31 -27.01
N GLY A 383 24.38 7.19 -27.07
CA GLY A 383 24.57 8.57 -27.47
C GLY A 383 25.47 9.37 -26.51
N ALA A 384 25.51 9.00 -25.22
CA ALA A 384 26.39 9.61 -24.23
C ALA A 384 27.87 9.32 -24.50
N GLU A 385 28.21 8.07 -24.90
CA GLU A 385 29.54 7.69 -25.39
C GLU A 385 29.96 8.51 -26.62
N GLU A 386 29.11 8.55 -27.66
CA GLU A 386 29.37 9.31 -28.88
C GLU A 386 29.56 10.81 -28.58
N TRP A 387 28.74 11.35 -27.66
CA TRP A 387 28.82 12.74 -27.21
C TRP A 387 30.11 13.05 -26.46
N LEU A 388 30.56 12.18 -25.55
CA LEU A 388 31.84 12.32 -24.84
C LEU A 388 33.03 12.34 -25.82
N ASN A 389 33.07 11.36 -26.73
CA ASN A 389 34.09 11.26 -27.77
C ASN A 389 34.20 12.52 -28.64
N ASP A 390 33.06 13.03 -29.13
CA ASP A 390 33.02 14.24 -29.96
C ASP A 390 33.43 15.53 -29.21
N HIS A 391 33.44 15.50 -27.87
CA HIS A 391 33.75 16.64 -27.01
C HIS A 391 35.09 16.53 -26.25
N GLY A 392 35.97 15.61 -26.66
CA GLY A 392 37.34 15.51 -26.15
C GLY A 392 37.48 14.64 -24.90
N TRP A 393 36.68 13.57 -24.82
CA TRP A 393 36.80 12.45 -23.90
C TRP A 393 36.83 11.19 -24.76
N GLY A 394 38.01 10.80 -25.26
CA GLY A 394 38.13 10.06 -26.53
C GLY A 394 38.89 8.73 -26.50
N ALA A 395 39.39 8.30 -25.34
CA ALA A 395 40.08 7.03 -25.20
C ALA A 395 40.04 6.53 -23.75
N ASP A 396 39.55 5.30 -23.57
CA ASP A 396 39.97 4.36 -22.53
C ASP A 396 41.45 4.00 -22.80
N GLU A 397 42.40 4.74 -22.20
CA GLU A 397 43.83 4.58 -22.48
C GLU A 397 44.44 3.36 -21.78
N ASP A 398 43.80 2.86 -20.71
CA ASP A 398 44.35 1.79 -19.85
C ASP A 398 43.58 0.44 -19.91
N GLY A 399 42.36 0.45 -20.43
CA GLY A 399 41.53 -0.72 -20.74
C GLY A 399 40.57 -1.12 -19.62
N ASP A 400 40.19 -0.21 -18.72
CA ASP A 400 39.29 -0.47 -17.60
C ASP A 400 37.80 -0.24 -17.90
N GLY A 401 37.50 0.43 -19.02
CA GLY A 401 36.14 0.67 -19.52
C GLY A 401 35.58 2.08 -19.27
N TYR A 402 36.35 3.01 -18.69
CA TYR A 402 35.93 4.40 -18.52
C TYR A 402 36.62 5.35 -19.54
N TRP A 403 36.15 6.59 -19.66
CA TRP A 403 36.71 7.57 -20.62
C TRP A 403 37.67 8.59 -19.95
N GLU A 404 38.78 8.91 -20.61
CA GLU A 404 39.71 9.96 -20.18
C GLU A 404 39.66 11.26 -21.01
N ALA A 405 39.86 12.39 -20.32
CA ALA A 405 39.94 13.71 -20.91
C ALA A 405 41.16 13.87 -21.84
N GLU A 406 40.91 14.31 -23.07
CA GLU A 406 41.96 14.56 -24.06
C GLU A 406 42.81 15.80 -23.76
N ALA A 407 44.02 15.82 -24.33
CA ALA A 407 44.95 16.93 -24.25
C ALA A 407 44.46 18.18 -25.00
N GLY A 408 43.76 19.05 -24.27
CA GLY A 408 43.23 20.31 -24.80
C GLY A 408 41.71 20.44 -24.74
N ASN A 409 41.04 19.60 -23.94
CA ASN A 409 39.63 19.80 -23.55
C ASN A 409 39.32 21.28 -23.30
N ALA A 410 38.21 21.76 -23.85
CA ALA A 410 37.89 23.17 -23.96
C ALA A 410 37.75 23.89 -22.60
N TYR A 411 37.54 23.13 -21.52
CA TYR A 411 37.08 23.64 -20.22
C TYR A 411 38.10 23.44 -19.10
N GLY A 412 39.33 23.08 -19.47
CA GLY A 412 40.49 23.12 -18.57
C GLY A 412 40.62 21.93 -17.63
N VAL A 413 39.82 20.88 -17.84
CA VAL A 413 40.01 19.58 -17.18
C VAL A 413 41.42 19.04 -17.52
N PRO A 414 42.21 18.54 -16.54
CA PRO A 414 43.52 17.99 -16.81
C PRO A 414 43.44 16.77 -17.75
N ALA A 415 44.31 16.70 -18.75
CA ALA A 415 44.40 15.54 -19.63
C ALA A 415 44.74 14.27 -18.85
N GLY A 416 44.07 13.16 -19.16
CA GLY A 416 44.12 11.93 -18.34
C GLY A 416 43.36 12.04 -17.02
N THR A 417 42.35 12.92 -16.93
CA THR A 417 41.30 12.81 -15.92
C THR A 417 40.29 11.79 -16.42
N GLU A 418 40.01 10.78 -15.61
CA GLU A 418 39.20 9.60 -15.92
C GLU A 418 37.77 9.79 -15.41
N LEU A 419 36.76 9.29 -16.13
CA LEU A 419 35.36 9.30 -15.69
C LEU A 419 35.05 8.13 -14.74
N THR A 420 35.88 7.93 -13.70
CA THR A 420 35.63 6.89 -12.68
C THR A 420 35.75 7.43 -11.26
N GLY A 421 35.24 6.67 -10.30
CA GLY A 421 35.28 7.05 -8.88
C GLY A 421 34.39 8.24 -8.53
N ILE A 422 33.41 8.58 -9.38
CA ILE A 422 32.49 9.69 -9.18
C ILE A 422 31.46 9.26 -8.12
N ARG A 423 31.51 9.84 -6.92
CA ARG A 423 30.60 9.47 -5.82
C ARG A 423 29.16 9.79 -6.18
N CYS A 424 28.26 8.82 -6.03
CA CYS A 424 26.81 9.00 -6.06
C CYS A 424 26.27 8.66 -4.68
N GLN A 425 25.68 9.61 -3.96
CA GLN A 425 25.34 9.44 -2.54
C GLN A 425 23.84 9.60 -2.30
N ALA A 426 23.23 8.76 -1.46
CA ALA A 426 21.82 8.87 -1.06
C ALA A 426 21.68 8.78 0.46
N PRO A 427 20.68 9.42 1.09
CA PRO A 427 20.39 9.24 2.51
C PRO A 427 19.75 7.86 2.76
N ASP A 428 19.68 7.45 4.03
CA ASP A 428 19.03 6.21 4.49
C ASP A 428 17.56 6.39 4.90
N THR A 429 16.93 7.52 4.54
CA THR A 429 15.57 7.91 4.94
C THR A 429 14.45 7.43 4.02
N ASP A 430 14.70 7.23 2.73
CA ASP A 430 13.74 6.61 1.79
C ASP A 430 14.43 5.50 0.99
N PRO A 431 13.86 4.28 0.92
CA PRO A 431 14.43 3.18 0.13
C PRO A 431 14.49 3.47 -1.38
N THR A 432 13.64 4.37 -1.91
CA THR A 432 13.59 4.75 -3.32
C THR A 432 14.89 5.39 -3.78
N TYR A 433 15.48 6.30 -2.99
CA TYR A 433 16.74 6.96 -3.36
C TYR A 433 17.88 5.94 -3.54
N ALA A 434 17.88 4.90 -2.70
CA ALA A 434 18.85 3.83 -2.80
C ALA A 434 18.66 3.01 -4.09
N THR A 435 17.42 2.63 -4.43
CA THR A 435 17.12 1.91 -5.67
C THR A 435 17.51 2.71 -6.91
N VAL A 436 17.26 4.03 -6.93
CA VAL A 436 17.69 4.93 -8.01
C VAL A 436 19.21 4.98 -8.13
N GLY A 437 19.93 5.18 -7.01
CA GLY A 437 21.39 5.26 -7.01
C GLY A 437 22.09 3.98 -7.44
N GLU A 438 21.58 2.82 -7.00
CA GLU A 438 22.11 1.50 -7.40
C GLU A 438 21.89 1.21 -8.89
N ALA A 439 20.69 1.49 -9.41
CA ALA A 439 20.37 1.26 -10.82
C ALA A 439 21.15 2.20 -11.75
N TRP A 440 21.24 3.48 -11.40
CA TRP A 440 21.92 4.49 -12.22
C TRP A 440 23.43 4.27 -12.31
N GLN A 441 24.05 3.68 -11.29
CA GLN A 441 25.46 3.26 -11.37
C GLN A 441 25.70 2.29 -12.55
N GLY A 442 24.77 1.36 -12.80
CA GLY A 442 24.85 0.43 -13.93
C GLY A 442 24.70 1.14 -15.27
N TRP A 443 23.65 1.94 -15.44
CA TRP A 443 23.39 2.68 -16.68
C TRP A 443 24.47 3.70 -17.03
N ALA A 444 25.15 4.26 -16.03
CA ALA A 444 26.29 5.14 -16.24
C ALA A 444 27.54 4.37 -16.72
N ALA A 445 27.78 3.18 -16.17
CA ALA A 445 28.87 2.31 -16.62
C ALA A 445 28.70 1.85 -18.07
N ASP A 446 27.45 1.65 -18.54
CA ASP A 446 27.12 1.37 -19.95
C ASP A 446 27.47 2.51 -20.92
N ALA A 447 27.85 3.70 -20.42
CA ALA A 447 28.38 4.82 -21.19
C ALA A 447 29.87 5.12 -20.90
N GLY A 448 30.57 4.22 -20.20
CA GLY A 448 31.94 4.44 -19.72
C GLY A 448 32.06 5.51 -18.62
N ILE A 449 31.03 5.67 -17.79
CA ILE A 449 31.01 6.60 -16.65
C ILE A 449 30.91 5.80 -15.33
N GLY A 450 32.04 5.66 -14.64
CA GLY A 450 32.17 4.97 -13.36
C GLY A 450 31.66 5.79 -12.18
N LEU A 451 30.36 5.75 -11.96
CA LEU A 451 29.76 6.16 -10.70
C LEU A 451 30.12 5.15 -9.58
N VAL A 452 30.17 5.63 -8.34
CA VAL A 452 30.34 4.82 -7.13
C VAL A 452 29.24 5.18 -6.16
N TYR A 453 28.22 4.31 -6.11
CA TYR A 453 27.05 4.50 -5.25
C TYR A 453 27.34 4.15 -3.78
N THR A 454 26.84 4.97 -2.86
CA THR A 454 26.84 4.71 -1.41
C THR A 454 25.61 5.31 -0.71
N THR A 455 24.89 4.51 0.09
CA THR A 455 23.99 5.05 1.12
C THR A 455 24.80 5.63 2.28
N GLU A 456 24.41 6.80 2.76
CA GLU A 456 24.95 7.46 3.95
C GLU A 456 23.79 7.82 4.90
N SER A 457 24.06 7.99 6.19
CA SER A 457 23.01 8.51 7.10
C SER A 457 22.59 9.91 6.66
N GLU A 458 21.31 10.27 6.72
CA GLU A 458 20.86 11.64 6.37
C GLU A 458 21.64 12.75 7.10
N ILE A 459 21.92 12.57 8.40
CA ILE A 459 22.75 13.50 9.19
C ILE A 459 24.14 13.71 8.56
N THR A 460 24.71 12.69 7.91
CA THR A 460 25.99 12.76 7.20
C THR A 460 25.83 13.46 5.85
N MET A 461 24.75 13.20 5.10
CA MET A 461 24.39 13.94 3.89
C MET A 461 24.29 15.45 4.18
N ILE A 462 23.48 15.85 5.17
CA ILE A 462 23.33 17.24 5.63
C ILE A 462 24.69 17.83 6.02
N ASN A 463 25.42 17.17 6.94
CA ASN A 463 26.62 17.77 7.51
C ASN A 463 27.84 17.74 6.61
N VAL A 464 27.91 16.88 5.59
CA VAL A 464 29.11 16.67 4.74
C VAL A 464 28.82 16.97 3.28
N ALA A 465 27.88 16.26 2.65
CA ALA A 465 27.55 16.46 1.25
C ALA A 465 27.03 17.88 1.03
N TRP A 466 25.96 18.26 1.73
CA TRP A 466 25.31 19.57 1.62
C TRP A 466 26.15 20.71 2.23
N TYR A 467 26.20 20.86 3.57
CA TYR A 467 26.84 22.02 4.22
C TYR A 467 28.34 22.21 3.93
N LYS A 468 29.03 21.21 3.36
CA LYS A 468 30.42 21.37 2.88
C LYS A 468 30.58 21.28 1.37
N ALA A 469 29.54 21.03 0.58
CA ALA A 469 29.67 20.75 -0.84
C ALA A 469 30.76 19.68 -1.11
N ASP A 470 30.79 18.61 -0.30
CA ASP A 470 31.79 17.52 -0.36
C ASP A 470 31.13 16.22 -0.83
N TYR A 471 30.67 16.27 -2.08
CA TYR A 471 29.99 15.22 -2.83
C TYR A 471 30.33 15.42 -4.33
N ASP A 472 30.09 14.42 -5.16
CA ASP A 472 30.21 14.56 -6.62
C ASP A 472 28.82 14.59 -7.26
N ILE A 473 27.99 13.58 -6.94
CA ILE A 473 26.57 13.49 -7.26
C ILE A 473 25.79 13.04 -6.01
N TRP A 474 24.55 13.48 -5.83
CA TRP A 474 23.62 12.83 -4.90
C TRP A 474 22.28 12.47 -5.56
N VAL A 475 21.56 11.56 -4.91
CA VAL A 475 20.13 11.27 -5.13
C VAL A 475 19.46 11.53 -3.78
N TRP A 476 18.61 12.54 -3.70
CA TRP A 476 17.99 12.98 -2.45
C TRP A 476 16.61 13.59 -2.75
N HIS A 477 16.11 14.48 -1.89
CA HIS A 477 14.83 15.16 -2.10
C HIS A 477 14.84 16.57 -1.51
N TRP A 478 13.96 17.42 -2.02
CA TRP A 478 13.61 18.69 -1.39
C TRP A 478 12.13 18.98 -1.56
N GLY A 479 11.48 19.31 -0.43
CA GLY A 479 10.17 19.95 -0.44
C GLY A 479 10.31 21.47 -0.42
N TRP A 480 9.45 22.15 -1.16
CA TRP A 480 9.41 23.62 -1.22
C TRP A 480 7.99 24.14 -1.04
N GLY A 481 7.85 25.36 -0.52
CA GLY A 481 6.62 26.12 -0.69
C GLY A 481 6.33 26.34 -2.19
N PRO A 482 5.06 26.43 -2.61
CA PRO A 482 4.68 26.46 -4.02
C PRO A 482 5.11 27.75 -4.74
N GLU A 483 5.38 28.85 -4.02
CA GLU A 483 6.00 30.05 -4.60
C GLU A 483 7.51 29.86 -4.77
N PRO A 484 8.02 29.76 -6.01
CA PRO A 484 9.38 29.28 -6.24
C PRO A 484 10.49 30.31 -6.02
N ILE A 485 10.23 31.62 -5.91
CA ILE A 485 11.32 32.63 -5.80
C ILE A 485 12.09 32.51 -4.49
N GLY A 486 11.38 32.30 -3.38
CA GLY A 486 11.95 32.11 -2.03
C GLY A 486 12.06 30.65 -1.61
N GLY A 487 11.45 29.73 -2.36
CA GLY A 487 11.62 28.29 -2.22
C GLY A 487 12.66 27.76 -3.21
N ALA A 488 12.22 26.92 -4.15
CA ALA A 488 13.08 26.18 -5.07
C ALA A 488 14.15 27.05 -5.78
N LEU A 489 13.79 28.18 -6.39
CA LEU A 489 14.70 28.90 -7.28
C LEU A 489 15.75 29.76 -6.56
N SER A 490 15.57 30.08 -5.27
CA SER A 490 16.60 30.77 -4.46
C SER A 490 17.91 29.99 -4.37
N CYS A 491 17.80 28.66 -4.39
CA CYS A 491 18.92 27.74 -4.28
C CYS A 491 20.02 27.99 -5.35
N TRP A 492 19.65 28.42 -6.56
CA TRP A 492 20.61 28.63 -7.65
C TRP A 492 21.22 30.04 -7.73
N LEU A 493 21.04 30.87 -6.69
CA LEU A 493 21.69 32.18 -6.57
C LEU A 493 23.22 32.06 -6.40
N THR A 494 23.95 33.07 -6.89
CA THR A 494 25.42 33.14 -6.74
C THR A 494 25.91 33.22 -5.28
N SER A 495 25.01 33.48 -4.32
CA SER A 495 25.28 33.39 -2.89
C SER A 495 25.46 31.95 -2.40
N GLU A 496 24.75 30.98 -2.99
CA GLU A 496 24.59 29.64 -2.41
C GLU A 496 25.82 28.74 -2.63
N ILE A 497 26.57 29.02 -3.69
CA ILE A 497 27.87 28.40 -4.00
C ILE A 497 29.02 28.90 -3.11
N GLU A 498 28.74 29.67 -2.04
CA GLU A 498 29.70 29.98 -0.98
C GLU A 498 29.48 29.10 0.26
N THR A 499 30.49 29.08 1.16
CA THR A 499 30.49 28.19 2.32
C THR A 499 29.32 28.44 3.26
N GLY A 500 28.36 27.51 3.27
CA GLY A 500 27.15 27.55 4.10
C GLY A 500 25.90 28.07 3.39
N GLY A 501 25.88 28.12 2.05
CA GLY A 501 24.66 28.32 1.27
C GLY A 501 23.93 27.02 0.94
N ASP A 502 22.66 27.16 0.54
CA ASP A 502 21.69 26.06 0.57
C ASP A 502 21.71 25.16 -0.67
N ASN A 503 22.30 25.58 -1.78
CA ASN A 503 22.59 24.70 -2.91
C ASN A 503 24.01 24.89 -3.42
N CYS A 504 24.68 23.74 -3.51
CA CYS A 504 26.11 23.59 -3.63
C CYS A 504 26.50 22.91 -4.95
N GLN A 505 25.75 23.13 -6.02
CA GLN A 505 25.99 22.55 -7.35
C GLN A 505 26.86 23.45 -8.24
N GLY A 506 26.54 24.74 -8.33
CA GLY A 506 27.18 25.67 -9.26
C GLY A 506 26.26 26.85 -9.57
N PRO A 507 26.77 27.95 -10.14
CA PRO A 507 25.93 29.09 -10.52
C PRO A 507 25.10 28.75 -11.78
N MET A 508 23.99 29.47 -12.06
CA MET A 508 23.07 29.19 -13.19
C MET A 508 22.95 30.28 -14.26
N GLY A 509 22.86 29.91 -15.54
CA GLY A 509 22.53 30.81 -16.67
C GLY A 509 23.66 31.16 -17.68
N PRO A 510 23.43 32.12 -18.62
CA PRO A 510 24.23 32.30 -19.85
C PRO A 510 25.68 32.78 -19.71
N TRP A 511 26.19 32.95 -18.50
CA TRP A 511 27.58 33.38 -18.25
C TRP A 511 28.57 32.20 -18.34
N TRP A 512 28.07 30.97 -18.60
CA TRP A 512 28.70 29.64 -18.57
C TRP A 512 30.12 29.45 -19.16
N TYR A 513 30.68 30.41 -19.91
CA TYR A 513 32.00 30.26 -20.54
C TYR A 513 33.02 31.41 -20.47
N GLY A 514 32.76 32.48 -19.71
CA GLY A 514 33.57 33.69 -19.80
C GLY A 514 33.96 34.32 -18.48
N ASN A 515 35.27 34.53 -18.27
CA ASN A 515 35.79 35.45 -17.25
C ASN A 515 35.29 36.90 -17.43
N ASP A 516 34.72 37.26 -18.58
CA ASP A 516 34.23 38.61 -18.92
C ASP A 516 32.71 38.78 -18.72
N ASN A 517 31.99 37.74 -18.28
CA ASN A 517 30.51 37.74 -18.18
C ASN A 517 29.98 38.19 -16.80
N TYR A 518 30.82 38.75 -15.93
CA TYR A 518 30.35 39.41 -14.72
C TYR A 518 29.78 40.79 -15.06
N THR A 519 28.61 41.11 -14.51
CA THR A 519 28.28 42.51 -14.20
C THR A 519 28.62 42.75 -12.74
N ASP A 520 29.32 43.85 -12.45
CA ASP A 520 29.35 44.36 -11.08
C ASP A 520 27.91 44.68 -10.66
N ALA A 521 27.48 44.21 -9.49
CA ALA A 521 26.24 44.66 -8.89
C ALA A 521 26.25 46.21 -8.74
N PRO A 522 25.10 46.89 -8.85
CA PRO A 522 25.00 48.32 -8.55
C PRO A 522 25.67 48.66 -7.20
N GLU A 523 26.53 49.68 -7.19
CA GLU A 523 27.34 50.07 -6.00
C GLU A 523 26.47 50.41 -4.78
N GLU A 524 25.21 50.77 -5.02
CA GLU A 524 24.14 51.02 -4.05
C GLU A 524 23.58 49.77 -3.34
N TRP A 525 23.82 48.56 -3.86
CA TRP A 525 23.39 47.30 -3.25
C TRP A 525 24.45 46.69 -2.30
N GLY A 526 25.63 47.31 -2.19
CA GLY A 526 26.68 46.90 -1.25
C GLY A 526 27.39 45.58 -1.58
N LEU A 527 26.94 44.84 -2.60
CA LEU A 527 27.58 43.63 -3.10
C LEU A 527 28.92 43.98 -3.76
N THR A 528 29.97 43.23 -3.43
CA THR A 528 31.36 43.50 -3.86
C THR A 528 31.93 42.43 -4.80
N ARG A 529 31.05 41.67 -5.47
CA ARG A 529 31.37 40.57 -6.38
C ARG A 529 30.41 40.59 -7.59
N GLY A 530 30.72 39.76 -8.59
CA GLY A 530 29.92 39.65 -9.80
C GLY A 530 28.51 39.10 -9.51
N TYR A 531 27.53 39.68 -10.19
CA TYR A 531 26.10 39.38 -10.09
C TYR A 531 25.67 38.63 -11.37
N SER A 532 25.09 37.45 -11.23
CA SER A 532 24.76 36.59 -12.37
C SER A 532 23.50 37.05 -13.12
N ALA A 533 23.30 36.51 -14.32
CA ALA A 533 22.06 36.73 -15.05
C ALA A 533 20.84 36.08 -14.36
N PHE A 534 21.05 34.99 -13.62
CA PHE A 534 20.00 34.33 -12.82
C PHE A 534 19.60 35.21 -11.65
N ASP A 535 20.57 35.70 -10.87
CA ASP A 535 20.35 36.64 -9.76
C ASP A 535 19.57 37.89 -10.22
N GLN A 536 19.92 38.45 -11.39
CA GLN A 536 19.20 39.58 -12.02
C GLN A 536 17.73 39.28 -12.28
N ASN A 537 17.42 38.06 -12.72
CA ASN A 537 16.06 37.67 -13.09
C ASN A 537 15.26 37.25 -11.85
N ILE A 538 15.87 36.68 -10.81
CA ILE A 538 15.25 36.52 -9.47
C ILE A 538 14.84 37.89 -8.90
N SER A 539 15.74 38.87 -8.84
CA SER A 539 15.41 40.20 -8.31
C SER A 539 14.36 40.94 -9.16
N LEU A 540 14.33 40.70 -10.49
CA LEU A 540 13.28 41.22 -11.37
C LEU A 540 11.92 40.54 -11.09
N ALA A 541 11.89 39.23 -10.93
CA ALA A 541 10.68 38.47 -10.60
C ALA A 541 10.11 38.91 -9.24
N MET A 542 10.98 39.09 -8.24
CA MET A 542 10.62 39.60 -6.91
C MET A 542 10.01 41.02 -6.95
N ASN A 543 10.36 41.83 -7.96
CA ASN A 543 9.78 43.16 -8.19
C ASN A 543 8.51 43.16 -9.07
N THR A 544 8.09 42.00 -9.60
CA THR A 544 7.01 41.87 -10.57
C THR A 544 5.73 41.35 -9.88
N LEU A 545 4.86 42.27 -9.46
CA LEU A 545 3.58 41.91 -8.79
C LEU A 545 2.57 41.22 -9.73
N ASP A 546 2.69 41.40 -11.04
CA ASP A 546 1.82 40.73 -12.01
C ASP A 546 2.25 39.27 -12.17
N VAL A 547 1.42 38.35 -11.67
CA VAL A 547 1.69 36.91 -11.60
C VAL A 547 2.00 36.30 -12.98
N GLY A 548 1.30 36.73 -14.04
CA GLY A 548 1.55 36.25 -15.40
C GLY A 548 2.89 36.71 -15.96
N ALA A 549 3.23 37.99 -15.79
CA ALA A 549 4.54 38.52 -16.16
C ALA A 549 5.68 37.93 -15.30
N ARG A 550 5.41 37.61 -14.02
CA ARG A 550 6.35 36.91 -13.13
C ARG A 550 6.63 35.51 -13.65
N LYS A 551 5.61 34.73 -14.01
CA LYS A 551 5.76 33.37 -14.54
C LYS A 551 6.74 33.30 -15.72
N VAL A 552 6.63 34.20 -16.70
CA VAL A 552 7.54 34.25 -17.86
C VAL A 552 9.02 34.40 -17.47
N ILE A 553 9.31 35.05 -16.34
CA ILE A 553 10.68 35.18 -15.81
C ILE A 553 11.10 33.86 -15.13
N LEU A 554 10.21 33.26 -14.35
CA LEU A 554 10.47 32.03 -13.57
C LEU A 554 10.60 30.80 -14.46
N ASP A 555 9.81 30.67 -15.53
CA ASP A 555 9.92 29.59 -16.50
C ASP A 555 11.31 29.57 -17.16
N LYS A 556 11.82 30.77 -17.46
CA LYS A 556 13.16 30.99 -18.02
C LYS A 556 14.28 30.70 -16.99
N LEU A 557 14.05 30.95 -15.70
CA LEU A 557 15.00 30.56 -14.66
C LEU A 557 15.10 29.03 -14.56
N GLN A 558 13.97 28.33 -14.56
CA GLN A 558 13.91 26.86 -14.57
C GLN A 558 14.64 26.26 -15.79
N GLN A 559 14.42 26.80 -16.99
CA GLN A 559 15.18 26.40 -18.18
C GLN A 559 16.70 26.60 -18.00
N TRP A 560 17.14 27.69 -17.35
CA TRP A 560 18.57 27.90 -17.07
C TRP A 560 19.16 26.95 -16.04
N VAL A 561 18.35 26.43 -15.11
CA VAL A 561 18.78 25.34 -14.22
C VAL A 561 18.95 24.06 -15.03
N TYR A 562 17.97 23.72 -15.88
CA TYR A 562 18.02 22.52 -16.72
C TYR A 562 19.18 22.56 -17.74
N ASP A 563 19.36 23.66 -18.46
CA ASP A 563 20.43 23.88 -19.45
C ASP A 563 21.84 23.81 -18.85
N SER A 564 21.96 23.90 -17.53
CA SER A 564 23.23 23.74 -16.82
C SER A 564 23.67 22.28 -16.70
N TYR A 565 22.74 21.34 -16.81
CA TYR A 565 22.94 19.93 -16.52
C TYR A 565 23.46 19.65 -15.08
N SER A 566 23.28 20.54 -14.10
CA SER A 566 23.67 20.26 -12.70
C SER A 566 22.55 19.68 -11.84
N GLU A 567 21.34 19.62 -12.37
CA GLU A 567 20.11 19.25 -11.69
C GLU A 567 19.19 18.54 -12.67
N ASN A 568 18.62 17.39 -12.31
CA ASN A 568 17.78 16.60 -13.20
C ASN A 568 16.83 15.66 -12.44
N PRO A 569 15.77 16.18 -11.78
CA PRO A 569 14.90 15.36 -10.95
C PRO A 569 14.30 14.18 -11.72
N PRO A 570 14.41 12.92 -11.26
CA PRO A 570 13.87 11.77 -11.98
C PRO A 570 12.35 11.70 -11.86
N PHE A 571 11.80 12.07 -10.71
CA PHE A 571 10.37 12.10 -10.40
C PHE A 571 10.06 13.23 -9.39
N TYR A 572 8.78 13.57 -9.30
CA TYR A 572 8.23 14.49 -8.29
C TYR A 572 7.73 13.71 -7.06
N ASP A 573 7.84 14.29 -5.86
CA ASP A 573 7.67 13.57 -4.59
C ASP A 573 6.30 12.88 -4.44
N LEU A 574 6.29 11.66 -3.89
CA LEU A 574 5.10 10.79 -3.85
C LEU A 574 4.72 10.43 -2.41
N GLY A 575 3.61 11.00 -1.94
CA GLY A 575 2.98 10.62 -0.69
C GLY A 575 2.19 9.32 -0.85
N LEU A 576 2.44 8.33 0.01
CA LEU A 576 1.74 7.05 0.03
C LEU A 576 0.88 6.93 1.30
N TYR A 577 -0.43 6.82 1.12
CA TYR A 577 -1.41 6.91 2.20
C TYR A 577 -2.43 5.79 2.16
N GLY A 578 -2.90 5.40 3.34
CA GLY A 578 -4.07 4.54 3.52
C GLY A 578 -5.07 5.17 4.48
N TYR A 579 -6.36 5.02 4.24
CA TYR A 579 -7.42 5.47 5.16
C TYR A 579 -8.65 4.55 5.15
N THR A 580 -9.47 4.58 6.19
CA THR A 580 -10.68 3.73 6.31
C THR A 580 -11.93 4.57 6.47
N ASP A 581 -13.11 3.99 6.15
CA ASP A 581 -14.42 4.59 6.42
C ASP A 581 -15.05 4.08 7.74
N ALA A 582 -14.32 3.26 8.50
CA ALA A 582 -14.85 2.48 9.61
C ALA A 582 -15.36 3.35 10.78
N ASN A 583 -14.56 4.34 11.20
CA ASN A 583 -14.91 5.27 12.29
C ASN A 583 -15.13 6.72 11.81
N PHE A 584 -14.64 7.07 10.63
CA PHE A 584 -14.67 8.43 10.07
C PHE A 584 -14.81 8.38 8.56
N ASP A 585 -15.57 9.30 7.99
CA ASP A 585 -15.78 9.43 6.55
C ASP A 585 -15.65 10.90 6.11
N ASN A 586 -15.93 11.15 4.83
CA ASN A 586 -15.77 12.45 4.20
C ASN A 586 -14.33 12.99 4.32
N TRP A 587 -13.33 12.13 4.11
CA TRP A 587 -11.91 12.51 4.03
C TRP A 587 -11.61 13.50 2.88
N GLY A 588 -12.44 13.48 1.83
CA GLY A 588 -12.26 14.23 0.59
C GLY A 588 -11.54 13.39 -0.47
N GLU A 589 -11.23 14.01 -1.61
CA GLU A 589 -10.50 13.39 -2.72
C GLU A 589 -8.99 13.40 -2.41
N VAL A 590 -8.57 12.60 -1.42
CA VAL A 590 -7.20 12.52 -0.89
C VAL A 590 -6.17 12.31 -2.00
N ALA A 591 -6.46 11.45 -2.98
CA ALA A 591 -5.59 11.16 -4.12
C ALA A 591 -5.43 12.35 -5.10
N GLU A 592 -6.38 13.29 -5.14
CA GLU A 592 -6.40 14.40 -6.09
C GLU A 592 -5.89 15.73 -5.50
N HIS A 593 -5.71 15.80 -4.17
CA HIS A 593 -5.43 17.04 -3.45
C HIS A 593 -4.29 16.88 -2.44
N SER A 594 -3.11 17.42 -2.76
CA SER A 594 -1.90 17.24 -1.98
C SER A 594 -1.87 17.95 -0.62
N GLY A 595 -2.83 18.83 -0.34
CA GLY A 595 -3.13 19.38 1.00
C GLY A 595 -4.21 18.63 1.78
N LEU A 596 -4.76 17.51 1.26
CA LEU A 596 -5.73 16.65 1.95
C LEU A 596 -5.07 15.37 2.50
N ASN A 597 -3.98 15.51 3.26
CA ASN A 597 -3.35 14.39 3.95
C ASN A 597 -2.99 14.73 5.41
N VAL A 598 -2.75 13.71 6.23
CA VAL A 598 -2.52 13.86 7.69
C VAL A 598 -1.08 14.19 8.09
N ALA A 599 -0.13 14.13 7.14
CA ALA A 599 1.26 14.55 7.30
C ALA A 599 1.50 16.00 6.85
N SER A 600 0.52 16.61 6.17
CA SER A 600 0.55 18.00 5.75
C SER A 600 0.40 18.95 6.94
N ASP A 601 1.10 20.06 6.86
CA ASP A 601 0.99 21.21 7.74
C ASP A 601 -0.29 22.05 7.44
N LEU A 602 -0.98 21.75 6.33
CA LEU A 602 -2.30 22.30 5.99
C LEU A 602 -3.44 21.58 6.70
N LEU A 603 -4.46 22.34 7.11
CA LEU A 603 -5.51 21.88 8.01
C LEU A 603 -6.76 21.32 7.30
N TRP A 604 -6.77 21.25 5.96
CA TRP A 604 -7.98 21.04 5.16
C TRP A 604 -8.66 19.69 5.41
N ILE A 605 -7.88 18.61 5.56
CA ILE A 605 -8.43 17.28 5.88
C ILE A 605 -9.25 17.29 7.17
N TRP A 606 -8.86 18.10 8.17
CA TRP A 606 -9.53 18.21 9.47
C TRP A 606 -10.85 18.99 9.43
N PHE A 607 -11.11 19.73 8.36
CA PHE A 607 -12.40 20.39 8.11
C PHE A 607 -13.35 19.50 7.30
N ASN A 608 -12.80 18.58 6.51
CA ASN A 608 -13.55 17.61 5.73
C ASN A 608 -14.06 16.47 6.63
N VAL A 609 -13.15 15.77 7.32
CA VAL A 609 -13.44 14.54 8.07
C VAL A 609 -14.53 14.74 9.12
N LYS A 610 -15.48 13.81 9.17
CA LYS A 610 -16.54 13.73 10.18
C LYS A 610 -16.56 12.33 10.80
N GLN A 611 -16.98 12.22 12.06
CA GLN A 611 -17.27 10.90 12.64
C GLN A 611 -18.52 10.32 11.95
N VAL A 612 -18.46 9.05 11.55
CA VAL A 612 -19.63 8.38 10.98
C VAL A 612 -20.72 8.21 12.04
N THR A 613 -21.97 8.48 11.67
CA THR A 613 -23.12 8.32 12.59
C THR A 613 -23.65 6.89 12.66
N ASN A 614 -23.23 6.06 11.71
CA ASN A 614 -23.37 4.61 11.68
C ASN A 614 -22.02 4.08 11.21
N ARG A 615 -21.27 3.29 12.00
CA ARG A 615 -20.04 2.65 11.52
C ARG A 615 -20.36 1.52 10.53
N ALA A 616 -19.40 1.15 9.70
CA ALA A 616 -19.59 0.01 8.81
C ALA A 616 -19.55 -1.30 9.62
N PRO A 617 -20.25 -2.36 9.19
CA PRO A 617 -20.03 -3.70 9.73
C PRO A 617 -18.58 -4.14 9.46
N VAL A 618 -18.06 -5.09 10.21
CA VAL A 618 -16.65 -5.54 10.09
C VAL A 618 -16.54 -7.05 10.06
N PHE A 619 -15.57 -7.57 9.31
CA PHE A 619 -15.14 -8.96 9.41
C PHE A 619 -14.22 -9.12 10.63
N ASN A 620 -14.72 -9.72 11.71
CA ASN A 620 -13.88 -10.12 12.85
C ASN A 620 -12.99 -11.31 12.49
N THR A 621 -13.52 -12.22 11.67
CA THR A 621 -12.79 -13.29 11.00
C THR A 621 -13.16 -13.24 9.52
N VAL A 622 -12.17 -12.93 8.67
CA VAL A 622 -12.31 -12.96 7.19
C VAL A 622 -12.39 -14.41 6.68
N PRO A 623 -12.90 -14.64 5.45
CA PRO A 623 -12.76 -15.95 4.81
C PRO A 623 -11.29 -16.41 4.74
N GLU A 624 -11.08 -17.72 4.83
CA GLU A 624 -9.79 -18.36 4.49
C GLU A 624 -9.50 -18.18 3.00
N GLU A 625 -8.22 -18.21 2.59
CA GLU A 625 -7.83 -18.06 1.18
C GLU A 625 -8.44 -19.16 0.28
N SER A 626 -8.65 -20.36 0.82
CA SER A 626 -9.30 -21.46 0.11
C SER A 626 -10.10 -22.41 1.00
N TYR A 627 -11.07 -23.07 0.39
CA TYR A 627 -11.93 -24.09 0.97
C TYR A 627 -12.03 -25.32 0.05
N VAL A 628 -12.38 -26.48 0.63
CA VAL A 628 -12.70 -27.71 -0.12
C VAL A 628 -14.15 -28.09 0.13
N ALA A 629 -14.89 -28.35 -0.94
CA ALA A 629 -16.28 -28.78 -0.93
C ALA A 629 -16.45 -30.05 -1.80
N TYR A 630 -17.61 -30.69 -1.69
CA TYR A 630 -17.97 -31.83 -2.53
C TYR A 630 -19.21 -31.49 -3.36
N ALA A 631 -19.22 -31.91 -4.62
CA ALA A 631 -20.36 -31.75 -5.51
C ALA A 631 -21.60 -32.39 -4.88
N GLY A 632 -22.74 -31.70 -4.95
CA GLY A 632 -24.00 -32.14 -4.36
C GLY A 632 -24.07 -32.14 -2.82
N ASP A 633 -22.99 -31.77 -2.09
CA ASP A 633 -23.03 -31.66 -0.63
C ASP A 633 -23.39 -30.24 -0.17
N GLU A 634 -24.39 -30.12 0.70
CA GLU A 634 -24.84 -28.86 1.33
C GLU A 634 -24.18 -28.63 2.71
N THR A 635 -23.18 -29.43 3.13
CA THR A 635 -22.56 -29.24 4.45
C THR A 635 -21.83 -27.88 4.56
N PRO A 636 -21.99 -27.14 5.67
CA PRO A 636 -21.27 -25.88 5.87
C PRO A 636 -19.76 -26.06 5.95
N PHE A 637 -19.04 -25.32 5.09
CA PHE A 637 -17.58 -25.32 5.01
C PHE A 637 -16.98 -23.91 5.08
N VAL A 638 -17.73 -22.85 4.77
CA VAL A 638 -17.31 -21.46 4.96
C VAL A 638 -17.75 -20.99 6.34
N THR A 639 -16.79 -20.56 7.17
CA THR A 639 -17.07 -19.95 8.47
C THR A 639 -16.38 -18.59 8.53
N ILE A 640 -17.15 -17.55 8.83
CA ILE A 640 -16.68 -16.19 9.10
C ILE A 640 -17.29 -15.68 10.40
N GLU A 641 -16.75 -14.58 10.93
CA GLU A 641 -17.38 -13.84 12.03
C GLU A 641 -17.56 -12.38 11.63
N VAL A 642 -18.77 -11.85 11.82
CA VAL A 642 -19.14 -10.47 11.50
C VAL A 642 -19.70 -9.75 12.72
N SER A 643 -19.51 -8.44 12.79
CA SER A 643 -20.12 -7.59 13.82
C SER A 643 -20.36 -6.17 13.32
N ASP A 644 -21.27 -5.48 13.97
CA ASP A 644 -21.64 -4.10 13.73
C ASP A 644 -21.72 -3.41 15.11
N SER A 645 -21.05 -2.28 15.31
CA SER A 645 -20.84 -1.75 16.67
C SER A 645 -22.09 -1.11 17.28
N GLU A 646 -22.98 -0.67 16.41
CA GLU A 646 -24.27 -0.03 16.66
C GLU A 646 -25.35 -1.09 16.93
N GLY A 647 -25.17 -2.28 16.35
CA GLY A 647 -26.12 -3.38 16.39
C GLY A 647 -27.21 -3.25 15.32
N ASP A 648 -26.88 -2.68 14.17
CA ASP A 648 -27.75 -2.73 12.99
C ASP A 648 -27.73 -4.14 12.36
N ASP A 649 -28.59 -4.36 11.36
CA ASP A 649 -28.80 -5.67 10.74
C ASP A 649 -27.82 -5.85 9.57
N ILE A 650 -26.84 -6.75 9.72
CA ILE A 650 -25.82 -7.00 8.68
C ILE A 650 -26.38 -7.96 7.63
N ILE A 651 -26.38 -7.56 6.36
CA ILE A 651 -26.54 -8.49 5.24
C ILE A 651 -25.16 -9.04 4.89
N VAL A 652 -25.03 -10.36 4.98
CA VAL A 652 -23.87 -11.14 4.53
C VAL A 652 -24.29 -11.89 3.26
N ALA A 653 -23.72 -11.54 2.12
CA ALA A 653 -24.00 -12.21 0.84
C ALA A 653 -22.78 -12.98 0.33
N PHE A 654 -23.03 -14.18 -0.18
CA PHE A 654 -22.05 -15.11 -0.73
C PHE A 654 -22.38 -15.28 -2.22
N GLU A 655 -21.47 -14.90 -3.11
CA GLU A 655 -21.52 -15.25 -4.54
C GLU A 655 -20.58 -16.43 -4.75
N TRP A 656 -21.10 -17.58 -5.16
CA TRP A 656 -20.37 -18.86 -5.07
C TRP A 656 -19.52 -19.18 -6.31
N GLY A 657 -19.46 -18.28 -7.30
CA GLY A 657 -18.67 -18.43 -8.53
C GLY A 657 -19.30 -19.31 -9.62
N ASP A 658 -20.28 -20.16 -9.28
CA ASP A 658 -21.05 -20.98 -10.23
C ASP A 658 -22.25 -20.24 -10.86
N GLY A 659 -22.48 -18.99 -10.43
CA GLY A 659 -23.60 -18.14 -10.84
C GLY A 659 -24.78 -18.15 -9.88
N GLU A 660 -24.71 -18.92 -8.79
CA GLU A 660 -25.65 -18.83 -7.67
C GLU A 660 -25.12 -17.92 -6.54
N SER A 661 -26.03 -17.43 -5.70
CA SER A 661 -25.71 -16.49 -4.63
C SER A 661 -26.70 -16.60 -3.47
N ASP A 662 -26.19 -16.63 -2.24
CA ASP A 662 -26.99 -16.60 -1.01
C ASP A 662 -26.85 -15.28 -0.26
N SER A 663 -27.86 -14.94 0.55
CA SER A 663 -27.82 -13.75 1.42
C SER A 663 -28.47 -14.04 2.77
N TYR A 664 -27.77 -13.69 3.85
CA TYR A 664 -28.19 -13.92 5.24
C TYR A 664 -28.22 -12.60 6.01
N THR A 665 -29.28 -12.36 6.78
CA THR A 665 -29.35 -11.19 7.67
C THR A 665 -28.97 -11.59 9.09
N VAL A 666 -27.93 -10.96 9.63
CA VAL A 666 -27.43 -11.12 10.99
C VAL A 666 -27.89 -9.92 11.83
N SER A 667 -29.06 -10.04 12.45
CA SER A 667 -29.69 -8.93 13.18
C SER A 667 -29.04 -8.66 14.54
N GLY A 668 -28.64 -7.42 14.82
CA GLY A 668 -28.23 -6.98 16.17
C GLY A 668 -26.82 -7.37 16.61
N ALA A 669 -25.89 -7.50 15.68
CA ALA A 669 -24.58 -8.16 15.87
C ALA A 669 -23.51 -7.30 16.58
N THR A 670 -23.79 -6.77 17.77
CA THR A 670 -22.85 -5.93 18.57
C THR A 670 -21.56 -6.63 19.05
N THR A 671 -21.41 -7.91 18.74
CA THR A 671 -20.26 -8.75 19.05
C THR A 671 -20.03 -9.73 17.90
N PRO A 672 -18.81 -10.24 17.69
CA PRO A 672 -18.53 -11.24 16.66
C PRO A 672 -19.58 -12.35 16.64
N THR A 673 -20.24 -12.49 15.49
CA THR A 673 -21.32 -13.44 15.27
C THR A 673 -20.93 -14.34 14.11
N GLU A 674 -20.80 -15.63 14.40
CA GLU A 674 -20.45 -16.66 13.42
C GLU A 674 -21.54 -16.79 12.34
N VAL A 675 -21.14 -16.69 11.07
CA VAL A 675 -21.93 -17.09 9.92
C VAL A 675 -21.23 -18.28 9.29
N ASN A 676 -21.90 -19.43 9.32
CA ASN A 676 -21.38 -20.72 8.91
C ASN A 676 -22.32 -21.31 7.86
N VAL A 677 -21.84 -21.41 6.63
CA VAL A 677 -22.65 -21.67 5.43
C VAL A 677 -21.95 -22.68 4.50
N GLY A 678 -22.76 -23.34 3.67
CA GLY A 678 -22.32 -24.29 2.66
C GLY A 678 -23.21 -24.18 1.43
N HIS A 679 -22.69 -24.64 0.30
CA HIS A 679 -23.32 -24.56 -1.01
C HIS A 679 -23.08 -25.83 -1.81
N ALA A 680 -24.13 -26.33 -2.46
CA ALA A 680 -24.07 -27.55 -3.24
C ALA A 680 -23.76 -27.26 -4.71
N TYR A 681 -22.47 -27.26 -5.03
CA TYR A 681 -21.98 -27.17 -6.39
C TYR A 681 -22.43 -28.36 -7.23
N ALA A 682 -22.95 -28.09 -8.44
CA ALA A 682 -23.47 -29.12 -9.34
C ALA A 682 -22.40 -29.86 -10.17
N ILE A 683 -21.18 -29.31 -10.23
CA ILE A 683 -20.07 -29.80 -11.08
C ILE A 683 -18.77 -29.65 -10.29
N GLU A 684 -17.86 -30.62 -10.41
CA GLU A 684 -16.47 -30.51 -9.90
C GLU A 684 -15.71 -29.38 -10.62
N GLY A 685 -14.85 -28.68 -9.89
CA GLY A 685 -14.16 -27.49 -10.41
C GLY A 685 -13.60 -26.57 -9.33
N VAL A 686 -13.03 -25.46 -9.77
CA VAL A 686 -12.52 -24.38 -8.90
C VAL A 686 -13.38 -23.15 -9.11
N TYR A 687 -13.91 -22.58 -8.03
CA TYR A 687 -14.86 -21.47 -8.08
C TYR A 687 -14.41 -20.31 -7.21
N ASP A 688 -14.58 -19.07 -7.71
CA ASP A 688 -14.33 -17.85 -6.95
C ASP A 688 -15.50 -17.56 -6.01
N LEU A 689 -15.22 -17.49 -4.71
CA LEU A 689 -16.19 -17.14 -3.68
C LEU A 689 -16.02 -15.66 -3.27
N ASN A 690 -17.01 -14.83 -3.57
CA ASN A 690 -17.09 -13.47 -3.03
C ASN A 690 -18.00 -13.45 -1.80
N VAL A 691 -17.46 -13.07 -0.64
CA VAL A 691 -18.23 -12.85 0.59
C VAL A 691 -18.28 -11.36 0.86
N SER A 692 -19.48 -10.79 0.89
CA SER A 692 -19.70 -9.35 1.07
C SER A 692 -20.55 -9.06 2.30
N ILE A 693 -20.26 -7.96 2.99
CA ILE A 693 -21.05 -7.48 4.13
C ILE A 693 -21.49 -6.01 3.95
N THR A 694 -22.74 -5.72 4.32
CA THR A 694 -23.34 -4.38 4.29
C THR A 694 -24.44 -4.25 5.35
N ASP A 695 -24.75 -3.02 5.76
CA ASP A 695 -25.79 -2.63 6.72
C ASP A 695 -27.02 -1.99 6.04
N GLU A 696 -27.03 -1.90 4.71
CA GLU A 696 -27.97 -1.10 3.88
C GLU A 696 -28.07 0.40 4.28
N TYR A 697 -27.13 0.94 5.05
CA TYR A 697 -27.15 2.34 5.48
C TYR A 697 -26.90 3.29 4.31
N VAL A 698 -27.78 4.28 4.16
CA VAL A 698 -27.66 5.38 3.19
C VAL A 698 -27.26 6.65 3.94
N ASP A 699 -25.99 7.06 3.81
CA ASP A 699 -25.55 8.37 4.28
C ASP A 699 -26.22 9.47 3.44
N PRO A 700 -26.83 10.50 4.05
CA PRO A 700 -27.52 11.56 3.31
C PRO A 700 -26.64 12.45 2.41
N MET A 701 -25.31 12.41 2.55
CA MET A 701 -24.32 13.14 1.76
C MET A 701 -23.63 12.24 0.73
N THR A 702 -23.15 11.05 1.13
CA THR A 702 -22.33 10.18 0.27
C THR A 702 -23.10 9.05 -0.41
N GLY A 703 -24.32 8.74 0.05
CA GLY A 703 -25.17 7.68 -0.52
C GLY A 703 -25.03 6.34 0.21
N LEU A 704 -25.26 5.23 -0.51
CA LEU A 704 -24.97 3.90 0.02
C LEU A 704 -23.46 3.74 0.21
N ARG A 705 -23.04 3.06 1.27
CA ARG A 705 -21.66 2.57 1.36
C ARG A 705 -21.43 1.40 0.43
N GLU A 706 -20.22 1.31 -0.09
CA GLU A 706 -19.77 0.12 -0.78
C GLU A 706 -19.68 -1.06 0.20
N PRO A 707 -20.19 -2.24 -0.17
CA PRO A 707 -20.09 -3.42 0.68
C PRO A 707 -18.62 -3.84 0.85
N ILE A 708 -18.26 -4.31 2.03
CA ILE A 708 -16.91 -4.84 2.26
C ILE A 708 -16.89 -6.25 1.64
N VAL A 709 -16.18 -6.42 0.53
CA VAL A 709 -16.08 -7.70 -0.20
C VAL A 709 -14.73 -8.40 0.08
N ARG A 710 -14.77 -9.71 0.32
CA ARG A 710 -13.60 -10.59 0.47
C ARG A 710 -13.71 -11.77 -0.48
N THR A 711 -12.58 -12.17 -1.05
CA THR A 711 -12.49 -13.23 -2.07
C THR A 711 -11.78 -14.45 -1.50
N ALA A 712 -12.30 -15.63 -1.79
CA ALA A 712 -11.70 -16.93 -1.48
C ALA A 712 -11.88 -17.88 -2.67
N ILE A 713 -11.19 -19.02 -2.67
CA ILE A 713 -11.35 -20.06 -3.69
C ILE A 713 -12.03 -21.29 -3.09
N VAL A 714 -12.97 -21.92 -3.81
CA VAL A 714 -13.58 -23.20 -3.42
C VAL A 714 -13.22 -24.28 -4.44
N GLU A 715 -12.50 -25.31 -3.98
CA GLU A 715 -12.20 -26.51 -4.76
C GLU A 715 -13.29 -27.57 -4.53
N VAL A 716 -14.01 -27.93 -5.58
CA VAL A 716 -15.15 -28.85 -5.54
C VAL A 716 -14.77 -30.21 -6.14
N GLN A 717 -14.88 -31.26 -5.32
CA GLN A 717 -14.55 -32.64 -5.69
C GLN A 717 -15.83 -33.49 -5.89
N GLY A 718 -15.82 -34.55 -6.69
CA GLY A 718 -17.04 -35.30 -7.07
C GLY A 718 -17.82 -35.99 -5.92
N GLU A 719 -19.12 -36.25 -6.15
CA GLU A 719 -20.06 -36.87 -5.19
C GLU A 719 -19.57 -38.22 -4.61
N VAL A 720 -19.71 -38.39 -3.29
CA VAL A 720 -19.47 -39.68 -2.61
C VAL A 720 -20.76 -40.50 -2.53
N ASN A 721 -20.86 -41.56 -3.33
CA ASN A 721 -21.92 -42.57 -3.19
C ASN A 721 -21.80 -43.29 -1.83
N GLN A 722 -22.78 -43.09 -0.94
CA GLN A 722 -22.74 -43.64 0.41
C GLN A 722 -23.28 -45.08 0.45
N ALA A 723 -22.43 -46.03 0.86
CA ALA A 723 -22.84 -47.42 1.02
C ALA A 723 -23.87 -47.58 2.16
N PRO A 724 -24.76 -48.60 2.10
CA PRO A 724 -25.76 -48.87 3.14
C PRO A 724 -25.16 -48.97 4.54
N ASN A 725 -25.93 -48.67 5.59
CA ASN A 725 -25.43 -48.68 6.97
C ASN A 725 -25.91 -49.91 7.76
N ILE A 726 -24.98 -50.75 8.23
CA ILE A 726 -25.25 -51.84 9.18
C ILE A 726 -25.25 -51.28 10.62
N ILE A 727 -26.46 -51.06 11.14
CA ILE A 727 -26.69 -50.50 12.47
C ILE A 727 -26.28 -51.46 13.60
N SER A 728 -26.47 -52.79 13.42
CA SER A 728 -26.03 -53.77 14.41
C SER A 728 -25.96 -55.20 13.87
N LEU A 729 -24.97 -55.97 14.35
CA LEU A 729 -24.86 -57.42 14.17
C LEU A 729 -24.53 -58.09 15.52
N VAL A 730 -25.31 -59.10 15.92
CA VAL A 730 -25.11 -59.82 17.20
C VAL A 730 -25.24 -61.33 17.05
N SER A 731 -24.42 -62.07 17.80
CA SER A 731 -24.41 -63.53 17.91
C SER A 731 -24.62 -63.99 19.36
N ASN A 732 -25.20 -65.17 19.56
CA ASN A 732 -25.35 -65.81 20.87
C ASN A 732 -25.15 -67.34 20.79
N PRO A 733 -24.21 -67.94 21.53
CA PRO A 733 -23.16 -67.28 22.34
C PRO A 733 -22.26 -66.34 21.51
N ALA A 734 -21.39 -65.58 22.19
CA ALA A 734 -20.31 -64.86 21.53
C ALA A 734 -19.12 -65.81 21.29
N SER A 735 -18.27 -65.49 20.31
CA SER A 735 -17.02 -66.24 20.08
C SER A 735 -16.15 -66.21 21.35
N GLN A 736 -15.48 -67.26 21.77
CA GLN A 736 -15.30 -68.58 21.12
C GLN A 736 -16.29 -69.63 21.65
N ALA A 737 -16.65 -70.62 20.82
CA ALA A 737 -17.46 -71.76 21.23
C ALA A 737 -16.76 -73.11 20.97
N TYR A 738 -17.34 -74.20 21.46
CA TYR A 738 -16.81 -75.56 21.22
C TYR A 738 -17.63 -76.28 20.15
N ILE A 739 -17.01 -77.23 19.45
CA ILE A 739 -17.63 -78.02 18.38
C ILE A 739 -19.04 -78.54 18.74
N TYR A 740 -19.96 -78.47 17.78
CA TYR A 740 -21.40 -78.80 17.90
C TYR A 740 -22.26 -77.83 18.74
N ALA A 741 -21.74 -76.68 19.17
CA ALA A 741 -22.58 -75.62 19.75
C ALA A 741 -23.46 -74.94 18.66
N VAL A 742 -24.74 -74.71 18.96
CA VAL A 742 -25.66 -73.99 18.07
C VAL A 742 -25.64 -72.50 18.41
N THR A 743 -25.52 -71.65 17.39
CA THR A 743 -25.47 -70.18 17.52
C THR A 743 -26.66 -69.52 16.81
N THR A 744 -27.06 -68.33 17.30
CA THR A 744 -28.14 -67.51 16.72
C THR A 744 -27.61 -66.12 16.41
N TRP A 745 -27.94 -65.61 15.23
CA TRP A 745 -27.41 -64.37 14.67
C TRP A 745 -28.53 -63.43 14.22
N THR A 746 -28.33 -62.11 14.35
CA THR A 746 -29.31 -61.10 13.92
C THR A 746 -28.60 -59.83 13.47
N ILE A 747 -29.03 -59.28 12.32
CA ILE A 747 -28.56 -58.03 11.75
C ILE A 747 -29.71 -57.02 11.60
N VAL A 748 -29.38 -55.74 11.70
CA VAL A 748 -30.27 -54.61 11.39
C VAL A 748 -29.50 -53.59 10.54
N ALA A 749 -30.10 -53.12 9.43
CA ALA A 749 -29.49 -52.18 8.50
C ALA A 749 -30.49 -51.15 7.94
N THR A 750 -29.99 -50.06 7.35
CA THR A 750 -30.75 -49.00 6.66
C THR A 750 -30.02 -48.52 5.41
N ASP A 751 -30.80 -48.27 4.35
CA ASP A 751 -30.50 -47.32 3.26
C ASP A 751 -31.33 -46.06 3.50
N LEU A 752 -30.78 -44.88 3.20
CA LEU A 752 -31.47 -43.59 3.38
C LEU A 752 -31.92 -42.97 2.05
N GLU A 753 -31.41 -43.49 0.95
CA GLU A 753 -31.56 -43.01 -0.41
C GLU A 753 -32.98 -43.35 -0.93
N SER A 754 -33.62 -42.39 -1.59
CA SER A 754 -35.07 -42.43 -1.81
C SER A 754 -35.52 -42.77 -3.23
N TRP A 755 -34.59 -43.08 -4.15
CA TRP A 755 -34.88 -43.09 -5.59
C TRP A 755 -34.89 -44.44 -6.34
N MET A 756 -34.44 -45.59 -5.81
CA MET A 756 -34.63 -46.93 -6.43
C MET A 756 -34.95 -48.09 -5.43
N ASP A 757 -35.15 -49.32 -5.94
CA ASP A 757 -35.79 -50.46 -5.24
C ASP A 757 -34.95 -51.06 -4.09
N GLY A 758 -35.55 -51.22 -2.90
CA GLY A 758 -34.82 -51.35 -1.62
C GLY A 758 -34.08 -52.66 -1.27
N ALA A 759 -33.26 -52.53 -0.22
CA ALA A 759 -32.17 -53.43 0.18
C ALA A 759 -32.45 -54.95 0.30
N LYS A 760 -31.39 -55.72 0.02
CA LYS A 760 -31.30 -57.20 0.08
C LYS A 760 -30.12 -57.63 0.96
N ILE A 761 -30.33 -58.63 1.83
CA ILE A 761 -29.29 -59.15 2.75
C ILE A 761 -28.93 -60.62 2.44
N THR A 762 -27.64 -60.93 2.35
CA THR A 762 -27.08 -62.29 2.25
C THR A 762 -26.18 -62.61 3.43
N TRP A 763 -26.12 -63.89 3.82
CA TRP A 763 -25.26 -64.44 4.87
C TRP A 763 -24.46 -65.59 4.28
N ASP A 764 -23.14 -65.56 4.32
CA ASP A 764 -22.29 -66.74 4.15
C ASP A 764 -21.78 -67.18 5.53
N TRP A 765 -21.71 -68.49 5.77
CA TRP A 765 -21.28 -69.06 7.05
C TRP A 765 -19.87 -69.67 7.00
N ASP A 766 -19.17 -69.50 5.86
CA ASP A 766 -17.79 -69.93 5.61
C ASP A 766 -17.54 -71.45 5.77
N ASP A 767 -18.61 -72.24 5.84
CA ASP A 767 -18.58 -73.70 5.70
C ASP A 767 -19.11 -74.18 4.34
N GLY A 768 -19.23 -73.25 3.39
CA GLY A 768 -19.81 -73.47 2.06
C GLY A 768 -21.34 -73.46 2.04
N SER A 769 -22.00 -72.96 3.09
CA SER A 769 -23.44 -72.76 3.16
C SER A 769 -23.81 -71.29 3.36
N TYR A 770 -24.89 -70.85 2.69
CA TYR A 770 -25.32 -69.45 2.71
C TYR A 770 -26.85 -69.31 2.80
N ASN A 771 -27.33 -68.13 3.20
CA ASN A 771 -28.74 -67.75 3.23
C ASN A 771 -28.97 -66.39 2.56
N VAL A 772 -30.07 -66.27 1.80
CA VAL A 772 -30.46 -65.05 1.08
C VAL A 772 -31.86 -64.64 1.48
N THR A 773 -32.05 -63.36 1.80
CA THR A 773 -33.38 -62.77 2.07
C THR A 773 -34.02 -62.20 0.81
N ALA A 774 -35.34 -62.01 0.82
CA ALA A 774 -36.07 -61.37 -0.27
C ALA A 774 -36.00 -59.82 -0.15
N PRO A 775 -36.11 -59.06 -1.25
CA PRO A 775 -36.04 -57.59 -1.22
C PRO A 775 -37.11 -56.97 -0.33
N THR A 776 -36.76 -55.85 0.30
CA THR A 776 -37.61 -55.15 1.29
C THR A 776 -38.02 -53.77 0.79
N PRO A 777 -39.20 -53.22 1.14
CA PRO A 777 -39.65 -51.92 0.61
C PRO A 777 -38.77 -50.74 1.06
N VAL A 778 -38.61 -49.77 0.17
CA VAL A 778 -37.76 -48.57 0.29
C VAL A 778 -38.04 -47.74 1.55
N GLY A 779 -36.98 -47.16 2.13
CA GLY A 779 -37.06 -46.09 3.14
C GLY A 779 -37.40 -46.53 4.57
N GLN A 780 -37.17 -47.80 4.94
CA GLN A 780 -37.33 -48.27 6.32
C GLN A 780 -36.22 -49.24 6.75
N GLN A 781 -35.88 -49.20 8.04
CA GLN A 781 -34.93 -50.10 8.69
C GLN A 781 -35.34 -51.58 8.54
N VAL A 782 -34.41 -52.41 8.06
CA VAL A 782 -34.62 -53.84 7.79
C VAL A 782 -33.91 -54.69 8.85
N THR A 783 -34.56 -55.77 9.31
CA THR A 783 -34.01 -56.71 10.31
C THR A 783 -34.08 -58.15 9.79
N SER A 784 -33.00 -58.91 9.94
CA SER A 784 -32.94 -60.34 9.58
C SER A 784 -32.29 -61.18 10.67
N THR A 785 -32.80 -62.39 10.90
CA THR A 785 -32.37 -63.32 11.98
C THR A 785 -32.23 -64.74 11.44
N VAL A 786 -31.10 -65.39 11.69
CA VAL A 786 -30.75 -66.73 11.20
C VAL A 786 -29.99 -67.53 12.29
N THR A 787 -29.86 -68.85 12.16
CA THR A 787 -29.19 -69.74 13.15
C THR A 787 -28.27 -70.74 12.45
N HIS A 788 -27.06 -70.97 12.98
CA HIS A 788 -26.09 -71.90 12.40
C HIS A 788 -25.27 -72.67 13.45
N ALA A 789 -24.64 -73.79 13.07
CA ALA A 789 -23.89 -74.66 13.98
C ALA A 789 -22.81 -75.49 13.27
N TRP A 790 -21.55 -75.28 13.65
CA TRP A 790 -20.39 -75.94 13.04
C TRP A 790 -20.03 -77.26 13.73
N THR A 791 -19.57 -78.23 12.93
CA THR A 791 -19.32 -79.62 13.36
C THR A 791 -17.83 -79.99 13.43
N THR A 792 -16.98 -79.10 12.93
CA THR A 792 -15.53 -79.20 12.88
C THR A 792 -14.93 -78.02 13.65
N PRO A 793 -13.79 -78.20 14.33
CA PRO A 793 -13.10 -77.09 14.95
C PRO A 793 -12.34 -76.33 13.87
N ASP A 794 -12.76 -75.10 13.64
CA ASP A 794 -12.18 -74.17 12.67
C ASP A 794 -12.58 -72.74 13.06
N GLU A 795 -11.95 -71.78 12.42
CA GLU A 795 -12.33 -70.37 12.46
C GLU A 795 -13.22 -70.08 11.24
N TYR A 796 -14.40 -69.49 11.45
CA TYR A 796 -15.39 -69.28 10.40
C TYR A 796 -15.71 -67.80 10.25
N ASP A 797 -15.39 -67.23 9.08
CA ASP A 797 -15.63 -65.83 8.76
C ASP A 797 -17.05 -65.62 8.21
N VAL A 798 -18.01 -65.45 9.13
CA VAL A 798 -19.41 -65.20 8.76
C VAL A 798 -19.53 -63.83 8.10
N GLU A 799 -19.61 -63.78 6.77
CA GLU A 799 -19.85 -62.57 6.00
C GLU A 799 -21.35 -62.28 5.86
N ILE A 800 -21.75 -61.05 6.15
CA ILE A 800 -23.09 -60.54 5.89
C ILE A 800 -22.99 -59.33 4.98
N SER A 801 -23.53 -59.44 3.76
CA SER A 801 -23.51 -58.38 2.75
C SER A 801 -24.92 -57.79 2.60
N VAL A 802 -25.01 -56.46 2.58
CA VAL A 802 -26.23 -55.68 2.36
C VAL A 802 -26.04 -54.91 1.07
N PHE A 803 -26.92 -55.15 0.10
CA PHE A 803 -26.82 -54.59 -1.25
C PHE A 803 -27.87 -53.52 -1.51
N ASP A 804 -27.44 -52.37 -2.01
CA ASP A 804 -28.26 -51.39 -2.72
C ASP A 804 -28.43 -51.80 -4.20
N TYR A 805 -29.55 -51.42 -4.84
CA TYR A 805 -29.97 -51.93 -6.15
C TYR A 805 -29.87 -50.88 -7.28
N GLY A 806 -28.66 -50.33 -7.46
CA GLY A 806 -28.30 -49.51 -8.63
C GLY A 806 -27.12 -50.04 -9.47
N GLY A 807 -26.17 -50.75 -8.85
CA GLY A 807 -24.91 -51.18 -9.46
C GLY A 807 -24.86 -52.65 -9.92
N ILE A 808 -23.90 -52.96 -10.79
CA ILE A 808 -23.57 -54.34 -11.20
C ILE A 808 -22.95 -55.10 -10.00
N GLU A 809 -23.09 -56.43 -9.99
CA GLU A 809 -22.52 -57.35 -8.99
C GLU A 809 -20.98 -57.15 -8.89
N GLY A 810 -20.54 -56.30 -7.95
CA GLY A 810 -19.15 -55.82 -7.81
C GLY A 810 -18.93 -54.29 -7.76
N GLY A 811 -19.97 -53.45 -7.69
CA GLY A 811 -19.81 -51.99 -7.50
C GLY A 811 -19.65 -51.55 -6.03
N ASP A 812 -18.93 -50.44 -5.81
CA ASP A 812 -18.37 -49.95 -4.53
C ASP A 812 -19.37 -49.41 -3.49
N SER A 813 -20.67 -49.70 -3.64
CA SER A 813 -21.77 -49.13 -2.85
C SER A 813 -22.55 -50.19 -2.07
N ASN A 814 -21.91 -51.33 -1.80
CA ASN A 814 -22.46 -52.41 -0.98
C ASN A 814 -21.64 -52.50 0.30
N VAL A 815 -22.29 -52.50 1.46
CA VAL A 815 -21.59 -52.78 2.71
C VAL A 815 -21.62 -54.29 2.95
N SER A 816 -20.46 -54.89 3.22
CA SER A 816 -20.43 -56.16 3.94
C SER A 816 -19.72 -56.00 5.27
N THR A 817 -20.10 -56.85 6.22
CA THR A 817 -19.40 -56.99 7.48
C THR A 817 -19.18 -58.46 7.75
N THR A 818 -17.92 -58.81 7.98
CA THR A 818 -17.50 -60.17 8.30
C THR A 818 -17.25 -60.25 9.79
N ARG A 819 -17.75 -61.31 10.42
CA ARG A 819 -17.47 -61.61 11.82
C ARG A 819 -16.99 -63.04 11.98
N THR A 820 -15.67 -63.13 12.14
CA THR A 820 -14.92 -64.30 12.60
C THR A 820 -15.58 -64.90 13.85
N TYR A 821 -15.80 -66.22 13.81
CA TYR A 821 -16.41 -66.97 14.89
C TYR A 821 -15.78 -68.35 15.04
N ASP A 822 -14.99 -68.52 16.08
CA ASP A 822 -14.10 -69.65 16.28
C ASP A 822 -14.72 -70.78 17.12
N ILE A 823 -14.41 -72.01 16.68
CA ILE A 823 -14.98 -73.25 17.16
C ILE A 823 -13.83 -74.20 17.53
N VAL A 824 -13.70 -74.61 18.79
CA VAL A 824 -12.47 -75.31 19.27
C VAL A 824 -12.70 -76.57 20.13
N VAL A 825 -11.60 -77.14 20.64
CA VAL A 825 -11.47 -78.30 21.52
C VAL A 825 -10.42 -77.99 22.61
N ASN A 826 -10.61 -78.47 23.85
CA ASN A 826 -9.65 -78.32 24.97
C ASN A 826 -8.29 -78.97 24.64
N GLN A 827 -7.20 -78.32 25.03
CA GLN A 827 -5.82 -78.68 24.65
C GLN A 827 -4.97 -79.14 25.84
N PRO A 828 -3.79 -79.76 25.58
CA PRO A 828 -2.70 -79.86 26.56
C PRO A 828 -1.92 -78.54 26.69
N PRO A 829 -1.12 -78.35 27.76
CA PRO A 829 -0.18 -77.26 27.84
C PRO A 829 0.89 -77.42 26.76
N THR A 830 1.44 -76.31 26.27
CA THR A 830 2.54 -76.36 25.32
C THR A 830 3.77 -76.96 25.97
N ASP A 831 4.56 -77.73 25.22
CA ASP A 831 5.91 -78.11 25.66
C ASP A 831 6.66 -76.85 26.18
N PRO A 832 7.45 -76.95 27.25
CA PRO A 832 8.20 -75.81 27.76
C PRO A 832 9.18 -75.31 26.69
N ASP A 833 8.97 -74.10 26.18
CA ASP A 833 9.99 -73.40 25.41
C ASP A 833 11.10 -72.95 26.38
N ILE A 834 12.19 -73.71 26.36
CA ILE A 834 13.42 -73.40 27.09
C ILE A 834 14.19 -72.41 26.24
N GLN A 835 14.46 -71.20 26.77
CA GLN A 835 15.26 -70.18 26.10
C GLN A 835 16.59 -70.76 25.58
N ALA A 836 17.05 -70.31 24.41
CA ALA A 836 18.37 -70.67 23.91
C ALA A 836 19.47 -70.29 24.91
N MET A 837 20.23 -71.28 25.37
CA MET A 837 21.28 -71.12 26.38
C MET A 837 22.64 -71.13 25.71
N ASN A 838 23.03 -69.97 25.17
CA ASN A 838 24.37 -69.79 24.63
C ASN A 838 25.22 -69.00 25.62
N GLY A 839 26.34 -69.58 26.04
CA GLY A 839 27.22 -69.04 27.07
C GLY A 839 28.69 -69.12 26.68
N ILE A 840 29.55 -68.80 27.65
CA ILE A 840 31.01 -68.93 27.56
C ILE A 840 31.45 -69.69 28.83
N PRO A 841 32.42 -70.62 28.77
CA PRO A 841 32.71 -71.53 29.89
C PRO A 841 33.07 -70.79 31.20
N GLY A 842 32.51 -71.27 32.31
CA GLY A 842 32.83 -70.78 33.66
C GLY A 842 32.11 -69.50 34.09
N GLN A 843 31.01 -69.11 33.44
CA GLN A 843 30.16 -67.98 33.84
C GLN A 843 28.72 -68.45 34.15
N PRO A 844 28.07 -67.91 35.21
CA PRO A 844 26.67 -68.21 35.51
C PRO A 844 25.74 -67.60 34.47
N LEU A 845 24.92 -68.44 33.84
CA LEU A 845 23.93 -68.08 32.83
C LEU A 845 22.51 -68.10 33.43
N PRO A 846 21.76 -66.98 33.38
CA PRO A 846 20.34 -66.98 33.74
C PRO A 846 19.54 -67.69 32.64
N CYS A 847 18.85 -68.76 33.02
CA CYS A 847 18.10 -69.65 32.15
C CYS A 847 16.59 -69.47 32.40
N LYS A 848 15.79 -69.48 31.33
CA LYS A 848 14.33 -69.30 31.40
C LYS A 848 13.62 -70.35 30.57
N ALA A 849 12.48 -70.80 31.05
CA ALA A 849 11.59 -71.67 30.30
C ALA A 849 10.16 -71.22 30.53
N SER A 850 9.37 -71.24 29.47
CA SER A 850 7.99 -70.76 29.47
C SER A 850 7.08 -71.82 28.87
N SER A 851 5.88 -71.92 29.39
CA SER A 851 4.81 -72.74 28.83
C SER A 851 3.51 -72.00 29.03
N SER A 852 2.62 -72.09 28.05
CA SER A 852 1.24 -71.63 28.13
C SER A 852 0.33 -72.85 28.12
N ASP A 853 -0.85 -72.70 28.71
CA ASP A 853 -1.96 -73.58 28.42
C ASP A 853 -3.02 -72.74 27.69
N ALA A 854 -3.56 -73.27 26.60
CA ALA A 854 -4.62 -72.61 25.85
C ALA A 854 -5.92 -72.54 26.66
N ASP A 855 -6.10 -73.44 27.62
CA ASP A 855 -7.16 -73.44 28.61
C ASP A 855 -6.68 -72.77 29.93
N PRO A 856 -7.57 -72.30 30.83
CA PRO A 856 -7.17 -71.54 32.04
C PRO A 856 -6.60 -72.40 33.19
N ASP A 857 -5.59 -73.22 32.91
CA ASP A 857 -5.00 -74.17 33.86
C ASP A 857 -3.66 -73.71 34.47
N THR A 858 -3.20 -74.38 35.53
CA THR A 858 -2.04 -73.95 36.36
C THR A 858 -0.87 -74.90 36.21
N LEU A 859 0.33 -74.35 35.94
CA LEU A 859 1.47 -75.12 35.44
C LEU A 859 2.63 -75.28 36.45
N THR A 860 3.29 -76.44 36.43
CA THR A 860 4.42 -76.78 37.33
C THR A 860 5.67 -77.18 36.55
N PHE A 861 6.80 -76.50 36.77
CA PHE A 861 8.06 -76.66 36.02
C PHE A 861 9.14 -77.40 36.81
N THR A 862 9.87 -78.33 36.17
CA THR A 862 11.07 -79.00 36.74
C THR A 862 12.22 -79.00 35.74
N TRP A 863 13.41 -78.56 36.16
CA TRP A 863 14.63 -78.37 35.36
C TRP A 863 15.73 -79.38 35.74
N ASP A 864 16.33 -80.07 34.77
CA ASP A 864 17.51 -80.96 34.93
C ASP A 864 18.63 -80.48 34.00
N TRP A 865 19.84 -80.25 34.53
CA TRP A 865 20.93 -79.54 33.83
C TRP A 865 21.96 -80.43 33.12
N ASP A 866 21.77 -81.76 33.13
CA ASP A 866 22.66 -82.78 32.51
C ASP A 866 24.09 -82.85 33.11
N ASP A 867 24.37 -82.08 34.16
CA ASP A 867 25.58 -82.16 34.98
C ASP A 867 25.39 -82.97 36.29
N GLY A 868 24.17 -83.45 36.52
CA GLY A 868 23.75 -84.17 37.72
C GLY A 868 23.01 -83.32 38.76
N THR A 869 22.60 -82.09 38.44
CA THR A 869 21.84 -81.19 39.32
C THR A 869 20.50 -80.74 38.71
N TYR A 870 19.52 -80.34 39.55
CA TYR A 870 18.14 -80.03 39.12
C TYR A 870 17.39 -79.02 40.04
N ASN A 871 16.33 -78.37 39.54
CA ASN A 871 15.49 -77.37 40.24
C ASN A 871 13.97 -77.49 39.90
N VAL A 872 13.06 -76.90 40.70
CA VAL A 872 11.58 -77.01 40.54
C VAL A 872 10.86 -75.70 40.93
N THR A 873 9.80 -75.29 40.20
CA THR A 873 8.96 -74.09 40.44
C THR A 873 7.47 -74.31 40.02
N VAL A 874 6.52 -73.49 40.51
CA VAL A 874 5.06 -73.59 40.19
C VAL A 874 4.47 -72.20 39.89
N ASN A 875 3.70 -72.07 38.81
CA ASN A 875 3.18 -70.80 38.29
C ASN A 875 1.71 -70.91 37.80
N THR A 876 0.84 -69.95 38.16
CA THR A 876 -0.55 -69.85 37.66
C THR A 876 -0.68 -68.69 36.68
N PRO A 877 -1.28 -68.86 35.48
CA PRO A 877 -1.54 -67.77 34.56
C PRO A 877 -2.64 -66.83 35.07
N SER A 878 -2.53 -65.55 34.74
CA SER A 878 -3.52 -64.52 35.14
C SER A 878 -4.76 -64.47 34.26
N THR A 879 -4.68 -65.03 33.05
CA THR A 879 -5.73 -65.11 32.02
C THR A 879 -5.57 -66.39 31.21
N VAL A 880 -6.64 -66.88 30.59
CA VAL A 880 -6.63 -68.03 29.64
C VAL A 880 -5.55 -67.82 28.58
N GLY A 881 -4.85 -68.88 28.13
CA GLY A 881 -3.84 -68.78 27.07
C GLY A 881 -2.48 -68.19 27.50
N ALA A 882 -2.40 -67.54 28.66
CA ALA A 882 -1.24 -66.72 29.01
C ALA A 882 0.00 -67.56 29.39
N THR A 883 1.10 -67.29 28.70
CA THR A 883 2.40 -67.91 28.97
C THR A 883 2.92 -67.57 30.37
N VAL A 884 3.31 -68.59 31.13
CA VAL A 884 3.96 -68.45 32.43
C VAL A 884 5.44 -68.87 32.36
N THR A 885 6.32 -68.06 32.95
CA THR A 885 7.79 -68.26 32.86
C THR A 885 8.41 -68.69 34.19
N SER A 886 9.19 -69.76 34.16
CA SER A 886 10.14 -70.15 35.19
C SER A 886 11.52 -69.54 34.89
N THR A 887 12.27 -69.12 35.92
CA THR A 887 13.62 -68.56 35.77
C THR A 887 14.55 -69.08 36.85
N VAL A 888 15.69 -69.64 36.45
CA VAL A 888 16.72 -70.24 37.31
C VAL A 888 18.10 -69.89 36.73
N SER A 889 19.14 -69.73 37.55
CA SER A 889 20.51 -69.44 37.05
C SER A 889 21.45 -70.60 37.35
N HIS A 890 22.24 -71.00 36.35
CA HIS A 890 23.11 -72.18 36.39
C HIS A 890 24.48 -71.90 35.74
N THR A 891 25.52 -72.67 36.07
CA THR A 891 26.89 -72.44 35.58
C THR A 891 27.48 -73.71 35.00
N TRP A 892 28.01 -73.64 33.77
CA TRP A 892 28.77 -74.73 33.15
C TRP A 892 30.25 -74.34 33.01
N ASP A 893 31.14 -75.13 33.60
CA ASP A 893 32.56 -74.80 33.73
C ASP A 893 33.42 -75.14 32.50
N THR A 894 32.88 -75.85 31.50
CA THR A 894 33.62 -76.33 30.33
C THR A 894 32.90 -76.10 28.99
N GLU A 895 33.67 -75.97 27.92
CA GLU A 895 33.19 -75.78 26.54
C GLU A 895 32.65 -77.10 26.00
N GLU A 896 31.37 -77.36 26.25
CA GLU A 896 30.64 -78.54 25.82
C GLU A 896 29.15 -78.22 25.68
N ASN A 897 28.42 -79.12 25.05
CA ASN A 897 27.00 -79.01 24.79
C ASN A 897 26.22 -79.84 25.82
N TYR A 898 25.46 -79.19 26.72
CA TYR A 898 24.74 -79.84 27.82
C TYR A 898 23.24 -79.96 27.52
N THR A 899 22.63 -81.14 27.72
CA THR A 899 21.23 -81.40 27.32
C THR A 899 20.24 -81.09 28.44
N VAL A 900 20.01 -79.81 28.69
CA VAL A 900 19.06 -79.34 29.71
C VAL A 900 17.65 -79.83 29.38
N THR A 901 16.95 -80.40 30.37
CA THR A 901 15.57 -80.89 30.22
C THR A 901 14.62 -80.14 31.15
N VAL A 902 13.46 -79.71 30.63
CA VAL A 902 12.39 -79.11 31.44
C VAL A 902 11.07 -79.84 31.23
N TYR A 903 10.35 -80.09 32.32
CA TYR A 903 9.05 -80.77 32.37
C TYR A 903 7.95 -79.80 32.87
N VAL A 904 6.75 -79.85 32.30
CA VAL A 904 5.56 -79.04 32.64
C VAL A 904 4.28 -79.90 32.68
N ASP A 905 3.39 -79.65 33.65
CA ASP A 905 2.14 -80.43 33.92
C ASP A 905 0.94 -79.49 34.14
N ASP A 906 -0.23 -79.81 33.56
CA ASP A 906 -1.49 -79.04 33.65
C ASP A 906 -2.47 -79.48 34.75
N GLY A 907 -2.28 -80.67 35.32
CA GLY A 907 -3.23 -81.28 36.25
C GLY A 907 -4.57 -81.77 35.64
N LYS A 908 -4.80 -81.68 34.33
CA LYS A 908 -5.89 -82.39 33.60
C LYS A 908 -5.49 -83.76 33.08
N GLY A 909 -4.19 -84.03 33.06
CA GLY A 909 -3.63 -85.33 32.69
C GLY A 909 -2.58 -85.24 31.60
N HIS A 910 -2.16 -84.03 31.23
CA HIS A 910 -1.12 -83.80 30.25
C HIS A 910 0.15 -83.31 30.95
N ASN A 911 1.25 -84.01 30.71
CA ASN A 911 2.58 -83.66 31.19
C ASN A 911 3.53 -83.73 30.00
N VAL A 912 4.20 -82.62 29.73
CA VAL A 912 4.94 -82.30 28.51
C VAL A 912 6.36 -81.91 28.89
N SER A 913 7.33 -82.10 27.99
CA SER A 913 8.73 -81.90 28.35
C SER A 913 9.61 -81.68 27.14
N ALA A 914 10.38 -80.60 27.18
CA ALA A 914 11.37 -80.28 26.17
C ALA A 914 12.78 -80.56 26.69
N THR A 915 13.68 -80.89 25.76
CA THR A 915 15.12 -80.80 25.99
C THR A 915 15.69 -79.70 25.10
N ARG A 916 16.67 -78.96 25.60
CA ARG A 916 17.46 -78.01 24.81
C ARG A 916 18.92 -78.13 25.15
N ILE A 917 19.74 -78.20 24.10
CA ILE A 917 21.19 -78.16 24.26
C ILE A 917 21.58 -76.72 24.62
N ALA A 918 22.23 -76.53 25.77
CA ALA A 918 22.99 -75.33 26.04
C ALA A 918 24.29 -75.40 25.22
N VAL A 919 24.45 -74.52 24.22
CA VAL A 919 25.54 -74.54 23.23
C VAL A 919 26.42 -73.32 23.41
N ILE A 920 27.70 -73.54 23.57
CA ILE A 920 28.64 -72.47 23.91
C ILE A 920 29.22 -71.90 22.55
N ALA A 921 28.38 -71.23 21.67
CA ALA A 921 28.62 -70.70 20.23
C ALA A 921 27.65 -69.59 19.58
N GLU A 922 27.63 -69.34 18.21
CA GLU A 922 27.26 -68.07 17.41
C GLU A 922 26.20 -68.12 16.18
N GLY A 923 26.00 -67.09 15.26
CA GLY A 923 24.82 -66.88 14.27
C GLY A 923 24.94 -66.13 12.85
N VAL A 924 23.82 -65.75 12.10
CA VAL A 924 23.70 -65.36 10.59
C VAL A 924 22.58 -64.27 10.13
N ASN A 925 22.08 -64.14 8.84
CA ASN A 925 21.48 -62.92 8.07
C ASN A 925 20.03 -62.97 7.35
N VAL A 926 19.52 -61.93 6.60
CA VAL A 926 18.10 -61.67 6.02
C VAL A 926 17.96 -60.88 4.63
N ALA A 927 16.78 -60.32 4.19
CA ALA A 927 16.33 -59.83 2.83
C ALA A 927 15.36 -58.55 2.73
N PRO A 928 15.10 -57.91 1.54
CA PRO A 928 14.55 -56.51 1.36
C PRO A 928 13.04 -56.29 1.07
N GLY A 929 12.56 -55.02 1.03
CA GLY A 929 11.19 -54.60 0.63
C GLY A 929 10.85 -53.08 0.64
N SER A 930 9.55 -52.74 0.41
CA SER A 930 8.91 -51.39 0.34
C SER A 930 9.37 -50.47 -0.80
N PHE A 931 8.52 -50.10 -1.77
CA PHE A 931 8.91 -49.34 -2.99
C PHE A 931 8.05 -48.08 -3.25
N GLU A 932 8.65 -47.02 -3.79
CA GLU A 932 7.98 -45.77 -4.24
C GLU A 932 8.58 -45.24 -5.57
N LEU A 933 7.81 -44.40 -6.30
CA LEU A 933 8.21 -43.76 -7.56
C LEU A 933 7.59 -42.35 -7.72
N ASP A 934 8.43 -41.32 -7.91
CA ASP A 934 8.04 -39.96 -8.31
C ASP A 934 8.48 -39.65 -9.76
N VAL A 935 7.70 -38.83 -10.49
CA VAL A 935 7.92 -38.52 -11.92
C VAL A 935 7.76 -37.02 -12.20
N THR A 936 8.70 -36.39 -12.92
CA THR A 936 8.65 -34.96 -13.29
C THR A 936 9.23 -34.69 -14.69
N PRO A 937 8.62 -33.83 -15.54
CA PRO A 937 7.33 -33.16 -15.36
C PRO A 937 6.14 -34.15 -15.43
N TYR A 938 4.96 -33.70 -15.00
CA TYR A 938 3.70 -34.43 -15.11
C TYR A 938 2.58 -33.44 -15.52
N PRO A 939 1.73 -33.73 -16.53
CA PRO A 939 1.72 -34.95 -17.35
C PRO A 939 3.01 -35.13 -18.17
N VAL A 940 3.26 -36.36 -18.62
CA VAL A 940 4.46 -36.66 -19.41
C VAL A 940 4.14 -36.45 -20.90
N ASN A 941 4.86 -35.55 -21.57
CA ASN A 941 4.66 -35.32 -23.00
C ASN A 941 5.67 -36.12 -23.84
N ILE A 942 5.28 -36.51 -25.06
CA ILE A 942 6.20 -37.18 -26.00
C ILE A 942 7.41 -36.31 -26.34
N GLU A 943 8.55 -36.95 -26.59
CA GLU A 943 9.84 -36.31 -26.91
C GLU A 943 10.44 -35.39 -25.83
N VAL A 944 9.81 -35.28 -24.64
CA VAL A 944 10.32 -34.54 -23.46
C VAL A 944 11.18 -35.44 -22.56
N VAL A 945 12.22 -34.87 -21.94
CA VAL A 945 13.03 -35.57 -20.92
C VAL A 945 12.32 -35.50 -19.57
N THR A 946 12.10 -36.68 -18.98
CA THR A 946 11.35 -36.88 -17.73
C THR A 946 12.23 -37.61 -16.71
N THR A 947 12.27 -37.10 -15.49
CA THR A 947 13.03 -37.63 -14.36
C THR A 947 12.16 -38.54 -13.49
N PHE A 948 12.71 -39.67 -13.07
CA PHE A 948 12.07 -40.74 -12.29
C PHE A 948 12.90 -41.00 -11.02
N ASN A 949 12.32 -40.82 -9.84
CA ASN A 949 13.00 -41.00 -8.56
C ASN A 949 12.40 -42.19 -7.78
N VAL A 950 13.25 -43.10 -7.29
CA VAL A 950 12.88 -44.48 -6.90
C VAL A 950 13.46 -44.83 -5.52
N SER A 951 12.72 -45.56 -4.67
CA SER A 951 13.17 -45.98 -3.32
C SER A 951 12.98 -47.48 -2.98
N ALA A 952 13.82 -48.06 -2.09
CA ALA A 952 13.58 -49.34 -1.39
C ALA A 952 14.38 -49.56 -0.06
N SER A 953 14.01 -50.53 0.80
CA SER A 953 14.58 -50.77 2.16
C SER A 953 15.00 -52.24 2.47
N ASP A 954 15.83 -52.48 3.52
CA ASP A 954 16.27 -53.82 3.97
C ASP A 954 16.35 -53.98 5.52
N ALA A 955 16.03 -55.18 6.02
CA ALA A 955 15.89 -55.48 7.45
C ALA A 955 17.20 -55.82 8.20
N ASN A 956 18.27 -56.23 7.50
CA ASN A 956 19.58 -56.47 8.10
C ASN A 956 20.55 -55.29 7.91
N GLY A 957 20.17 -54.34 7.07
CA GLY A 957 20.91 -53.11 6.76
C GLY A 957 21.86 -53.28 5.58
N ASP A 958 21.57 -54.21 4.67
CA ASP A 958 22.41 -54.51 3.52
C ASP A 958 22.31 -53.43 2.41
N VAL A 959 23.20 -53.50 1.42
CA VAL A 959 23.34 -52.52 0.32
C VAL A 959 22.45 -52.94 -0.84
N LEU A 960 21.64 -52.01 -1.39
CA LEU A 960 20.71 -52.32 -2.46
C LEU A 960 21.21 -51.89 -3.85
N VAL A 961 20.79 -52.62 -4.87
CA VAL A 961 20.88 -52.25 -6.29
C VAL A 961 19.47 -52.05 -6.81
N LEU A 962 19.10 -50.80 -7.11
CA LEU A 962 17.80 -50.42 -7.68
C LEU A 962 17.87 -50.46 -9.21
N THR A 963 16.82 -50.92 -9.88
CA THR A 963 16.71 -50.95 -11.35
C THR A 963 15.31 -50.53 -11.79
N ILE A 964 15.19 -49.73 -12.85
CA ILE A 964 13.93 -49.28 -13.45
C ILE A 964 13.78 -49.76 -14.90
N ASP A 965 12.58 -50.16 -15.28
CA ASP A 965 12.10 -50.46 -16.63
C ASP A 965 10.99 -49.45 -16.97
N PHE A 966 11.06 -48.76 -18.11
CA PHE A 966 10.11 -47.69 -18.46
C PHE A 966 8.85 -48.19 -19.19
N GLY A 967 8.79 -49.49 -19.54
CA GLY A 967 7.61 -50.11 -20.15
C GLY A 967 7.41 -49.88 -21.65
N ASP A 968 8.34 -49.18 -22.31
CA ASP A 968 8.28 -48.80 -23.74
C ASP A 968 9.27 -49.59 -24.64
N GLU A 969 9.76 -50.73 -24.16
CA GLU A 969 10.83 -51.53 -24.76
C GLU A 969 12.23 -50.85 -24.81
N SER A 970 12.44 -49.75 -24.07
CA SER A 970 13.78 -49.17 -23.84
C SER A 970 14.67 -50.04 -22.94
N ASN A 971 15.92 -49.61 -22.70
CA ASN A 971 16.85 -50.37 -21.85
C ASN A 971 16.70 -49.95 -20.38
N ASN A 972 16.54 -50.93 -19.50
CA ASN A 972 16.50 -50.73 -18.06
C ASN A 972 17.76 -50.01 -17.54
N LEU A 973 17.59 -49.13 -16.55
CA LEU A 973 18.69 -48.41 -15.88
C LEU A 973 18.83 -48.88 -14.42
N SER A 974 20.07 -48.89 -13.89
CA SER A 974 20.34 -49.36 -12.53
C SER A 974 21.33 -48.48 -11.76
N ALA A 975 21.14 -48.37 -10.44
CA ALA A 975 22.01 -47.65 -9.50
C ALA A 975 22.24 -48.47 -8.21
N THR A 976 23.32 -48.19 -7.48
CA THR A 976 23.65 -48.88 -6.21
C THR A 976 23.69 -47.89 -5.06
N THR A 977 23.05 -48.26 -3.95
CA THR A 977 22.89 -47.42 -2.76
C THR A 977 24.09 -47.59 -1.79
N VAL A 978 23.99 -47.02 -0.58
CA VAL A 978 25.11 -47.01 0.40
C VAL A 978 24.96 -48.06 1.51
N GLY A 979 23.75 -48.53 1.81
CA GLY A 979 23.47 -49.51 2.87
C GLY A 979 23.84 -49.06 4.29
N GLY A 980 23.86 -50.01 5.22
CA GLY A 980 24.17 -49.78 6.64
C GLY A 980 23.05 -49.12 7.44
N THR A 981 21.84 -49.09 6.89
CA THR A 981 20.63 -48.49 7.49
C THR A 981 19.44 -49.42 7.29
N TYR A 982 18.49 -49.39 8.23
CA TYR A 982 17.24 -50.16 8.19
C TYR A 982 16.08 -49.38 7.51
N GLU A 983 16.38 -48.16 7.02
CA GLU A 983 15.44 -47.23 6.39
C GLU A 983 15.55 -47.28 4.85
N ALA A 984 14.64 -46.62 4.14
CA ALA A 984 14.61 -46.56 2.67
C ALA A 984 15.85 -45.88 2.06
N GLN A 985 16.22 -46.35 0.86
CA GLN A 985 17.41 -45.97 0.09
C GLN A 985 16.97 -45.63 -1.35
N TYR A 986 17.59 -44.62 -1.99
CA TYR A 986 17.02 -43.94 -3.17
C TYR A 986 17.94 -43.94 -4.41
N ALA A 987 17.35 -43.78 -5.61
CA ALA A 987 18.04 -43.56 -6.89
C ALA A 987 17.20 -42.76 -7.90
N GLU A 988 17.87 -41.94 -8.72
CA GLU A 988 17.27 -41.09 -9.76
C GLU A 988 17.66 -41.56 -11.18
N PHE A 989 16.73 -41.46 -12.12
CA PHE A 989 16.86 -41.87 -13.52
C PHE A 989 16.18 -40.84 -14.46
N GLU A 990 16.58 -40.80 -15.74
CA GLU A 990 15.97 -39.94 -16.77
C GLU A 990 15.54 -40.78 -17.98
N HIS A 991 14.40 -40.45 -18.61
CA HIS A 991 13.88 -41.12 -19.81
C HIS A 991 13.05 -40.18 -20.71
N THR A 992 12.82 -40.59 -21.96
CA THR A 992 11.97 -39.87 -22.94
C THR A 992 11.15 -40.88 -23.76
N TYR A 993 9.83 -40.72 -23.75
CA TYR A 993 8.92 -41.54 -24.55
C TYR A 993 8.73 -40.97 -25.96
N ALA A 994 8.59 -41.85 -26.96
CA ALA A 994 8.49 -41.46 -28.37
C ALA A 994 7.06 -41.52 -28.94
N GLU A 995 6.11 -42.13 -28.23
CA GLU A 995 4.69 -42.23 -28.62
C GLU A 995 3.81 -41.95 -27.39
N ALA A 996 2.60 -41.44 -27.61
CA ALA A 996 1.64 -41.21 -26.53
C ALA A 996 0.92 -42.52 -26.17
N GLY A 997 0.68 -42.74 -24.87
CA GLY A 997 0.08 -43.96 -24.37
C GLY A 997 0.27 -44.15 -22.87
N THR A 998 -0.31 -45.23 -22.34
CA THR A 998 -0.14 -45.63 -20.93
C THR A 998 0.94 -46.71 -20.83
N TYR A 999 2.01 -46.41 -20.12
CA TYR A 999 3.18 -47.26 -19.93
C TYR A 999 3.21 -47.84 -18.51
N MET A 1000 3.69 -49.09 -18.39
CA MET A 1000 3.85 -49.78 -17.11
C MET A 1000 5.33 -49.76 -16.72
N VAL A 1001 5.69 -48.95 -15.74
CA VAL A 1001 7.05 -48.78 -15.23
C VAL A 1001 7.32 -49.82 -14.14
N THR A 1002 8.39 -50.60 -14.25
CA THR A 1002 8.72 -51.68 -13.29
C THR A 1002 10.02 -51.38 -12.55
N VAL A 1003 10.01 -51.50 -11.22
CA VAL A 1003 11.17 -51.26 -10.34
C VAL A 1003 11.62 -52.56 -9.67
N PHE A 1004 12.93 -52.77 -9.55
CA PHE A 1004 13.56 -53.93 -8.88
C PHE A 1004 14.56 -53.50 -7.80
N ALA A 1005 14.71 -54.28 -6.72
CA ALA A 1005 15.70 -54.05 -5.67
C ALA A 1005 16.42 -55.34 -5.23
N TYR A 1006 17.77 -55.35 -5.28
CA TYR A 1006 18.62 -56.52 -4.97
C TYR A 1006 19.68 -56.22 -3.89
N ASP A 1007 19.79 -57.07 -2.86
CA ASP A 1007 20.74 -56.91 -1.72
C ASP A 1007 22.07 -57.68 -1.85
N GLY A 1008 22.18 -58.59 -2.81
CA GLY A 1008 23.30 -59.53 -2.94
C GLY A 1008 22.93 -61.01 -2.79
N GLU A 1009 21.74 -61.34 -2.28
CA GLU A 1009 21.19 -62.70 -2.18
C GLU A 1009 19.71 -62.80 -2.63
N PHE A 1010 18.89 -61.76 -2.44
CA PHE A 1010 17.45 -61.68 -2.78
C PHE A 1010 17.12 -60.46 -3.65
N ASN A 1011 16.14 -60.59 -4.57
CA ASN A 1011 15.73 -59.55 -5.53
C ASN A 1011 14.20 -59.44 -5.62
N GLU A 1012 13.65 -58.28 -5.25
CA GLU A 1012 12.20 -58.00 -5.21
C GLU A 1012 11.77 -56.98 -6.29
N THR A 1013 10.45 -56.78 -6.50
CA THR A 1013 9.92 -56.02 -7.66
C THR A 1013 8.58 -55.31 -7.37
N ALA A 1014 8.34 -54.14 -7.99
CA ALA A 1014 7.09 -53.37 -7.96
C ALA A 1014 6.75 -52.77 -9.36
N GLU A 1015 5.48 -52.43 -9.60
CA GLU A 1015 4.98 -51.87 -10.87
C GLU A 1015 4.16 -50.59 -10.65
N PHE A 1016 4.31 -49.60 -11.54
CA PHE A 1016 3.67 -48.28 -11.52
C PHE A 1016 3.11 -47.93 -12.90
N THR A 1017 2.06 -47.12 -12.99
CA THR A 1017 1.45 -46.70 -14.26
C THR A 1017 1.76 -45.24 -14.56
N VAL A 1018 2.26 -44.95 -15.77
CA VAL A 1018 2.57 -43.59 -16.24
C VAL A 1018 1.82 -43.32 -17.54
N VAL A 1019 1.16 -42.17 -17.64
CA VAL A 1019 0.42 -41.75 -18.84
C VAL A 1019 1.23 -40.69 -19.59
N VAL A 1020 1.44 -40.93 -20.88
CA VAL A 1020 2.15 -40.05 -21.80
C VAL A 1020 1.16 -39.53 -22.85
N ILE A 1021 1.17 -38.23 -23.14
CA ILE A 1021 0.24 -37.57 -24.06
C ILE A 1021 0.95 -36.84 -25.23
N GLU A 1022 0.18 -36.53 -26.28
CA GLU A 1022 0.62 -35.60 -27.34
C GLU A 1022 0.26 -34.17 -26.91
N ASN A 1023 1.10 -33.19 -27.30
CA ASN A 1023 0.84 -31.77 -27.06
C ASN A 1023 -0.44 -31.31 -27.80
N ALA A 1024 -1.34 -30.58 -27.15
CA ALA A 1024 -2.41 -29.85 -27.82
C ALA A 1024 -2.01 -28.39 -28.07
N ALA A 1025 -2.99 -27.57 -28.41
CA ALA A 1025 -2.84 -26.15 -28.69
C ALA A 1025 -3.85 -25.36 -27.85
N PRO A 1026 -3.50 -24.15 -27.38
CA PRO A 1026 -4.35 -23.40 -26.47
C PRO A 1026 -5.64 -22.91 -27.15
N ILE A 1027 -6.70 -22.82 -26.37
CA ILE A 1027 -8.00 -22.24 -26.72
C ILE A 1027 -8.03 -20.81 -26.19
N LEU A 1028 -8.43 -19.85 -27.03
CA LEU A 1028 -8.45 -18.42 -26.69
C LEU A 1028 -9.84 -17.81 -26.97
N GLU A 1029 -10.56 -17.41 -25.93
CA GLU A 1029 -11.79 -16.62 -26.03
C GLU A 1029 -11.56 -15.17 -25.58
N VAL A 1030 -12.08 -14.20 -26.34
CA VAL A 1030 -11.83 -12.77 -26.09
C VAL A 1030 -13.12 -11.96 -26.16
N GLN A 1031 -13.19 -10.87 -25.38
CA GLN A 1031 -14.39 -10.04 -25.14
C GLN A 1031 -15.02 -9.50 -26.43
N SER A 1032 -16.28 -9.06 -26.40
CA SER A 1032 -16.90 -8.39 -27.55
C SER A 1032 -16.26 -7.02 -27.88
N SER A 1033 -16.51 -6.49 -29.08
CA SER A 1033 -16.00 -5.16 -29.48
C SER A 1033 -16.47 -4.05 -28.54
N PHE A 1034 -15.58 -3.12 -28.18
CA PHE A 1034 -15.80 -2.10 -27.15
C PHE A 1034 -15.44 -0.68 -27.61
N THR A 1035 -15.75 0.31 -26.77
CA THR A 1035 -15.42 1.73 -26.99
C THR A 1035 -14.37 2.17 -25.98
N ALA A 1036 -13.39 2.94 -26.44
CA ALA A 1036 -12.28 3.49 -25.67
C ALA A 1036 -12.30 5.02 -25.76
N VAL A 1037 -11.62 5.71 -24.85
CA VAL A 1037 -11.52 7.17 -24.87
C VAL A 1037 -10.10 7.60 -25.30
N TYR A 1038 -10.03 8.61 -26.15
CA TYR A 1038 -8.79 9.20 -26.63
C TYR A 1038 -7.88 9.64 -25.47
N ASN A 1039 -6.60 9.23 -25.50
CA ASN A 1039 -5.60 9.48 -24.45
C ASN A 1039 -5.95 8.95 -23.04
N VAL A 1040 -6.93 8.05 -22.89
CA VAL A 1040 -7.20 7.37 -21.62
C VAL A 1040 -6.69 5.93 -21.67
N PRO A 1041 -5.88 5.46 -20.69
CA PRO A 1041 -5.47 4.07 -20.61
C PRO A 1041 -6.68 3.12 -20.58
N GLN A 1042 -6.63 2.06 -21.36
CA GLN A 1042 -7.63 1.00 -21.41
C GLN A 1042 -6.97 -0.32 -21.05
N GLN A 1043 -7.50 -0.99 -20.02
CA GLN A 1043 -7.13 -2.37 -19.71
C GLN A 1043 -7.98 -3.32 -20.56
N TYR A 1044 -7.34 -4.38 -21.06
CA TYR A 1044 -8.02 -5.46 -21.75
C TYR A 1044 -7.49 -6.81 -21.26
N GLN A 1045 -8.40 -7.77 -21.13
CA GLN A 1045 -8.06 -9.17 -20.84
C GLN A 1045 -8.96 -10.11 -21.67
N PRO A 1046 -8.54 -11.35 -21.96
CA PRO A 1046 -9.36 -12.35 -22.61
C PRO A 1046 -10.50 -12.77 -21.68
N VAL A 1047 -11.51 -13.44 -22.22
CA VAL A 1047 -12.61 -14.00 -21.41
C VAL A 1047 -12.18 -15.30 -20.77
N ASP A 1048 -11.50 -16.15 -21.55
CA ASP A 1048 -10.97 -17.43 -21.11
C ASP A 1048 -9.76 -17.82 -21.96
N ILE A 1049 -8.80 -18.52 -21.36
CA ILE A 1049 -7.69 -19.17 -22.06
C ILE A 1049 -7.38 -20.50 -21.36
N THR A 1050 -7.47 -21.58 -22.11
CA THR A 1050 -7.24 -22.93 -21.61
C THR A 1050 -6.31 -23.71 -22.51
N ASP A 1051 -5.46 -24.54 -21.91
CA ASP A 1051 -4.64 -25.53 -22.60
C ASP A 1051 -4.98 -26.92 -22.06
N ALA A 1052 -4.99 -27.95 -22.92
CA ALA A 1052 -5.54 -29.26 -22.58
C ALA A 1052 -4.53 -30.18 -21.88
N ASP A 1053 -3.25 -29.82 -21.93
CA ASP A 1053 -2.10 -30.57 -21.45
C ASP A 1053 -1.36 -29.82 -20.33
N GLY A 1054 -1.71 -28.55 -20.10
CA GLY A 1054 -1.26 -27.74 -18.98
C GLY A 1054 -0.03 -26.90 -19.28
N ASP A 1055 0.24 -26.62 -20.57
CA ASP A 1055 1.39 -25.82 -20.98
C ASP A 1055 1.30 -24.36 -20.54
N ALA A 1056 2.46 -23.73 -20.35
CA ALA A 1056 2.56 -22.36 -19.84
C ALA A 1056 2.27 -21.31 -20.92
N ILE A 1057 1.00 -20.89 -21.02
CA ILE A 1057 0.53 -19.97 -22.07
C ILE A 1057 1.05 -18.53 -21.89
N THR A 1058 1.66 -17.99 -22.95
CA THR A 1058 2.07 -16.58 -23.06
C THR A 1058 1.12 -15.80 -23.98
N VAL A 1059 0.60 -14.66 -23.50
CA VAL A 1059 -0.33 -13.80 -24.26
C VAL A 1059 0.34 -12.52 -24.78
N TRP A 1060 -0.01 -12.11 -26.00
CA TRP A 1060 0.43 -10.87 -26.63
C TRP A 1060 -0.71 -10.10 -27.30
N TYR A 1061 -0.53 -8.78 -27.40
CA TYR A 1061 -1.52 -7.83 -27.90
C TYR A 1061 -0.99 -6.97 -29.03
N ASN A 1062 -1.70 -6.90 -30.14
CA ASN A 1062 -1.50 -5.92 -31.21
C ASN A 1062 -2.74 -5.02 -31.27
N TRP A 1063 -2.60 -3.76 -30.83
CA TRP A 1063 -3.74 -2.84 -30.63
C TRP A 1063 -4.33 -2.25 -31.92
N GLY A 1064 -3.68 -2.49 -33.06
CA GLY A 1064 -4.18 -2.11 -34.38
C GLY A 1064 -3.92 -0.66 -34.80
N ASP A 1065 -3.20 0.11 -33.99
CA ASP A 1065 -2.82 1.52 -34.22
C ASP A 1065 -1.35 1.72 -34.67
N ASN A 1066 -0.63 0.62 -34.89
CA ASN A 1066 0.81 0.54 -35.20
C ASN A 1066 1.76 0.79 -34.01
N THR A 1067 1.28 0.74 -32.77
CA THR A 1067 2.16 0.59 -31.60
C THR A 1067 2.84 -0.79 -31.55
N THR A 1068 3.89 -0.92 -30.75
CA THR A 1068 4.57 -2.20 -30.49
C THR A 1068 3.65 -3.16 -29.75
N MET A 1069 3.78 -4.46 -30.01
CA MET A 1069 2.95 -5.46 -29.33
C MET A 1069 3.26 -5.52 -27.82
N THR A 1070 2.21 -5.47 -26.99
CA THR A 1070 2.32 -5.60 -25.53
C THR A 1070 2.27 -7.07 -25.14
N LYS A 1071 3.14 -7.52 -24.23
CA LYS A 1071 3.02 -8.84 -23.58
C LYS A 1071 2.07 -8.75 -22.39
N GLY A 1072 1.32 -9.80 -22.08
CA GLY A 1072 0.62 -9.92 -20.78
C GLY A 1072 1.59 -9.79 -19.60
N ALA A 1073 1.15 -9.16 -18.52
CA ALA A 1073 1.95 -8.94 -17.31
C ALA A 1073 2.17 -10.24 -16.51
N ALA A 1074 3.19 -10.30 -15.64
CA ALA A 1074 3.57 -11.53 -14.95
C ALA A 1074 2.74 -11.83 -13.68
N ASP A 1075 2.15 -10.79 -13.09
CA ASP A 1075 1.24 -10.80 -11.94
C ASP A 1075 -0.22 -11.06 -12.36
N ARG A 1076 -0.57 -10.68 -13.58
CA ARG A 1076 -1.87 -10.90 -14.22
C ARG A 1076 -1.63 -11.51 -15.60
N PRO A 1077 -1.47 -12.84 -15.70
CA PRO A 1077 -0.75 -13.53 -16.79
C PRO A 1077 -1.23 -13.19 -18.20
N TRP A 1078 -2.48 -12.75 -18.33
CA TRP A 1078 -3.15 -12.50 -19.61
C TRP A 1078 -3.64 -11.06 -19.81
N ALA A 1079 -3.54 -10.16 -18.84
CA ALA A 1079 -4.04 -8.79 -18.97
C ALA A 1079 -2.98 -7.82 -19.55
N ALA A 1080 -3.42 -6.80 -20.29
CA ALA A 1080 -2.56 -5.72 -20.77
C ALA A 1080 -3.27 -4.37 -20.85
N ASN A 1081 -2.52 -3.28 -20.69
CA ASN A 1081 -2.99 -1.91 -20.79
C ASN A 1081 -2.51 -1.25 -22.09
N HIS A 1082 -3.31 -0.34 -22.65
CA HIS A 1082 -2.94 0.47 -23.82
C HIS A 1082 -3.68 1.80 -23.89
N THR A 1083 -3.03 2.82 -24.46
CA THR A 1083 -3.59 4.17 -24.62
C THR A 1083 -3.65 4.54 -26.10
N TYR A 1084 -4.86 4.70 -26.64
CA TYR A 1084 -5.05 5.10 -28.02
C TYR A 1084 -4.85 6.62 -28.21
N THR A 1085 -3.79 6.98 -28.95
CA THR A 1085 -3.38 8.36 -29.24
C THR A 1085 -3.96 8.92 -30.54
N ALA A 1086 -4.98 8.26 -31.09
CA ALA A 1086 -5.76 8.73 -32.23
C ALA A 1086 -7.22 8.25 -32.12
N THR A 1087 -8.16 9.08 -32.58
CA THR A 1087 -9.60 8.74 -32.64
C THR A 1087 -9.89 7.89 -33.88
N GLY A 1088 -10.87 6.99 -33.80
CA GLY A 1088 -11.25 6.13 -34.92
C GLY A 1088 -11.56 4.69 -34.53
N SER A 1089 -11.41 3.77 -35.48
CA SER A 1089 -11.69 2.35 -35.27
C SER A 1089 -10.44 1.52 -35.53
N PHE A 1090 -10.02 0.77 -34.52
CA PHE A 1090 -8.78 -0.02 -34.49
C PHE A 1090 -9.09 -1.51 -34.37
N GLN A 1091 -8.19 -2.35 -34.87
CA GLN A 1091 -8.34 -3.81 -34.85
C GLN A 1091 -7.37 -4.42 -33.83
N LEU A 1092 -7.86 -4.61 -32.61
CA LEU A 1092 -7.16 -5.36 -31.58
C LEU A 1092 -7.04 -6.83 -32.01
N THR A 1093 -5.82 -7.36 -32.01
CA THR A 1093 -5.53 -8.78 -32.22
C THR A 1093 -4.82 -9.32 -30.97
N VAL A 1094 -5.41 -10.33 -30.36
CA VAL A 1094 -4.84 -11.04 -29.21
C VAL A 1094 -4.23 -12.34 -29.72
N TYR A 1095 -3.06 -12.71 -29.19
CA TYR A 1095 -2.34 -13.95 -29.48
C TYR A 1095 -2.12 -14.72 -28.18
N ALA A 1096 -2.21 -16.05 -28.22
CA ALA A 1096 -1.82 -16.94 -27.14
C ALA A 1096 -0.89 -18.03 -27.70
N ASP A 1097 0.22 -18.29 -27.01
CA ASP A 1097 1.33 -19.15 -27.44
C ASP A 1097 1.71 -20.11 -26.30
N ASP A 1098 1.73 -21.41 -26.56
CA ASP A 1098 2.08 -22.45 -25.57
C ASP A 1098 3.60 -22.61 -25.34
N GLY A 1099 4.44 -21.99 -26.17
CA GLY A 1099 5.88 -22.20 -26.17
C GLY A 1099 6.34 -23.52 -26.79
N MET A 1100 5.42 -24.45 -27.08
CA MET A 1100 5.66 -25.73 -27.76
C MET A 1100 5.41 -25.67 -29.28
N GLY A 1101 4.86 -24.54 -29.76
CA GLY A 1101 4.84 -24.18 -31.17
C GLY A 1101 3.44 -23.94 -31.75
N HIS A 1102 2.40 -23.93 -30.92
CA HIS A 1102 1.07 -23.50 -31.35
C HIS A 1102 0.80 -22.06 -30.90
N ASN A 1103 0.34 -21.26 -31.84
CA ASN A 1103 -0.05 -19.88 -31.61
C ASN A 1103 -1.45 -19.65 -32.18
N VAL A 1104 -2.40 -19.32 -31.32
CA VAL A 1104 -3.78 -18.99 -31.69
C VAL A 1104 -4.02 -17.49 -31.56
N SER A 1105 -4.95 -16.95 -32.33
CA SER A 1105 -5.27 -15.51 -32.27
C SER A 1105 -6.74 -15.19 -32.52
N ALA A 1106 -7.19 -14.08 -31.95
CA ALA A 1106 -8.55 -13.58 -32.07
C ALA A 1106 -8.57 -12.05 -32.27
N GLU A 1107 -9.40 -11.58 -33.19
CA GLU A 1107 -9.53 -10.15 -33.54
C GLU A 1107 -10.81 -9.53 -32.94
N ARG A 1108 -10.72 -8.28 -32.47
CA ARG A 1108 -11.85 -7.44 -32.00
C ARG A 1108 -11.68 -5.99 -32.42
N THR A 1109 -12.79 -5.28 -32.60
CA THR A 1109 -12.78 -3.87 -32.97
C THR A 1109 -12.87 -2.99 -31.74
N VAL A 1110 -12.01 -1.98 -31.66
CA VAL A 1110 -12.05 -0.93 -30.64
C VAL A 1110 -12.44 0.38 -31.31
N THR A 1111 -13.39 1.11 -30.74
CA THR A 1111 -13.80 2.43 -31.24
C THR A 1111 -13.35 3.52 -30.27
N VAL A 1112 -12.42 4.39 -30.67
CA VAL A 1112 -11.86 5.44 -29.84
C VAL A 1112 -12.56 6.76 -30.12
N VAL A 1113 -13.15 7.36 -29.08
CA VAL A 1113 -13.90 8.63 -29.13
C VAL A 1113 -13.25 9.68 -28.23
N GLU A 1114 -13.50 10.96 -28.51
CA GLU A 1114 -13.12 12.06 -27.61
C GLU A 1114 -14.12 12.17 -26.44
N ALA A 1115 -13.65 12.63 -25.29
CA ALA A 1115 -14.51 12.95 -24.14
C ALA A 1115 -15.04 14.37 -24.29
N ASN A 1116 -16.36 14.56 -24.13
CA ASN A 1116 -17.00 15.86 -24.16
C ASN A 1116 -17.06 16.47 -22.74
N LYS A 1117 -16.67 17.73 -22.57
CA LYS A 1117 -16.80 18.47 -21.32
C LYS A 1117 -18.02 19.38 -21.37
N ARG A 1118 -18.44 19.90 -20.21
CA ARG A 1118 -19.60 20.79 -20.08
C ARG A 1118 -19.26 22.23 -20.43
N ALA A 1119 -20.22 22.90 -21.04
CA ALA A 1119 -20.30 24.35 -21.01
C ALA A 1119 -20.31 24.89 -19.58
N THR A 1120 -19.57 25.97 -19.35
CA THR A 1120 -19.45 26.65 -18.06
C THR A 1120 -19.90 28.10 -18.18
N ALA A 1121 -20.69 28.60 -17.22
CA ALA A 1121 -21.05 30.00 -17.11
C ALA A 1121 -20.54 30.62 -15.80
N THR A 1122 -19.99 31.82 -15.88
CA THR A 1122 -19.73 32.71 -14.72
C THR A 1122 -20.38 34.07 -14.97
N MET A 1123 -20.71 34.83 -13.92
CA MET A 1123 -21.51 36.04 -14.02
C MET A 1123 -20.94 37.19 -13.19
N THR A 1124 -21.21 38.41 -13.64
CA THR A 1124 -20.96 39.63 -12.85
C THR A 1124 -22.05 40.65 -13.13
N ALA A 1125 -22.61 41.24 -12.08
CA ALA A 1125 -23.56 42.34 -12.18
C ALA A 1125 -22.85 43.71 -12.22
N ASP A 1126 -23.43 44.69 -12.91
CA ASP A 1126 -22.87 46.04 -12.98
C ASP A 1126 -23.13 46.89 -11.72
N ASN A 1127 -24.11 46.51 -10.90
CA ASN A 1127 -24.32 47.03 -9.55
C ASN A 1127 -25.15 46.08 -8.67
N ASN A 1128 -24.60 45.74 -7.50
CA ASN A 1128 -25.21 44.77 -6.56
C ASN A 1128 -26.01 45.47 -5.44
N GLU A 1129 -25.95 46.81 -5.33
CA GLU A 1129 -26.78 47.63 -4.42
C GLU A 1129 -27.62 48.66 -5.21
N ILE A 1130 -28.91 48.37 -5.41
CA ILE A 1130 -29.83 49.22 -6.19
C ILE A 1130 -31.07 49.63 -5.40
N THR A 1131 -31.88 50.54 -5.94
CA THR A 1131 -33.20 50.89 -5.39
C THR A 1131 -34.32 50.23 -6.18
N ALA A 1132 -35.42 49.86 -5.53
CA ALA A 1132 -36.58 49.27 -6.22
C ALA A 1132 -37.05 50.13 -7.42
N GLY A 1133 -37.10 49.49 -8.60
CA GLY A 1133 -37.39 50.08 -9.91
C GLY A 1133 -36.16 50.57 -10.69
N ASP A 1134 -34.94 50.18 -10.30
CA ASP A 1134 -33.70 50.38 -11.08
C ASP A 1134 -33.37 49.10 -11.88
N THR A 1135 -32.68 49.26 -13.02
CA THR A 1135 -32.27 48.15 -13.91
C THR A 1135 -30.80 47.80 -13.68
N VAL A 1136 -30.49 46.51 -13.53
CA VAL A 1136 -29.14 45.92 -13.44
C VAL A 1136 -28.80 45.23 -14.75
N MET A 1137 -27.55 45.34 -15.18
CA MET A 1137 -27.00 44.62 -16.32
C MET A 1137 -26.06 43.51 -15.83
N PHE A 1138 -26.33 42.29 -16.26
CA PHE A 1138 -25.54 41.10 -15.94
C PHE A 1138 -24.69 40.73 -17.15
N THR A 1139 -23.38 40.62 -16.96
CA THR A 1139 -22.44 40.09 -17.94
C THR A 1139 -22.13 38.66 -17.56
N VAL A 1140 -22.53 37.71 -18.40
CA VAL A 1140 -22.26 36.28 -18.23
C VAL A 1140 -21.12 35.89 -19.18
N SER A 1141 -20.06 35.30 -18.66
CA SER A 1141 -18.93 34.75 -19.42
C SER A 1141 -19.12 33.25 -19.58
N VAL A 1142 -19.39 32.81 -20.80
CA VAL A 1142 -19.71 31.42 -21.12
C VAL A 1142 -18.59 30.82 -21.94
N GLY A 1143 -18.18 29.59 -21.60
CA GLY A 1143 -17.11 28.90 -22.31
C GLY A 1143 -17.28 27.40 -22.24
N ASP A 1144 -16.97 26.76 -23.36
CA ASP A 1144 -17.00 25.33 -23.57
C ASP A 1144 -15.61 24.91 -24.10
N PHE A 1145 -15.16 23.70 -23.79
CA PHE A 1145 -13.79 23.29 -24.12
C PHE A 1145 -13.68 22.79 -25.56
N GLU A 1146 -14.74 22.15 -26.06
CA GLU A 1146 -14.90 21.55 -27.38
C GLU A 1146 -15.40 22.56 -28.43
N GLY A 1147 -16.00 23.67 -27.97
CA GLY A 1147 -16.54 24.74 -28.82
C GLY A 1147 -18.00 24.53 -29.23
N ASP A 1148 -18.73 23.68 -28.51
CA ASP A 1148 -20.14 23.42 -28.78
C ASP A 1148 -21.02 24.64 -28.44
N SER A 1149 -22.12 24.80 -29.17
CA SER A 1149 -23.03 25.92 -28.98
C SER A 1149 -23.89 25.71 -27.73
N SER A 1150 -23.87 26.64 -26.78
CA SER A 1150 -24.61 26.50 -25.52
C SER A 1150 -25.89 27.33 -25.46
N THR A 1151 -26.87 26.81 -24.71
CA THR A 1151 -28.00 27.56 -24.18
C THR A 1151 -27.64 28.11 -22.80
N VAL A 1152 -27.93 29.38 -22.56
CA VAL A 1152 -27.59 30.10 -21.32
C VAL A 1152 -28.88 30.62 -20.69
N GLU A 1153 -29.23 30.16 -19.50
CA GLU A 1153 -30.44 30.56 -18.77
C GLU A 1153 -30.06 31.32 -17.48
N ILE A 1154 -30.78 32.40 -17.18
CA ILE A 1154 -30.59 33.22 -15.98
C ILE A 1154 -31.91 33.36 -15.22
N GLU A 1155 -31.90 33.06 -13.92
CA GLU A 1155 -33.02 33.22 -13.00
C GLU A 1155 -32.73 34.38 -12.05
N PHE A 1156 -33.58 35.42 -12.01
CA PHE A 1156 -33.28 36.63 -11.23
C PHE A 1156 -33.70 36.57 -9.75
N GLY A 1157 -34.21 35.44 -9.27
CA GLY A 1157 -34.60 35.23 -7.86
C GLY A 1157 -35.88 35.95 -7.41
N ASP A 1158 -36.45 36.84 -8.22
CA ASP A 1158 -37.76 37.46 -7.99
C ASP A 1158 -38.93 36.71 -8.70
N GLY A 1159 -38.60 35.62 -9.40
CA GLY A 1159 -39.52 34.81 -10.19
C GLY A 1159 -39.53 35.14 -11.69
N ALA A 1160 -38.69 36.07 -12.15
CA ALA A 1160 -38.38 36.24 -13.57
C ALA A 1160 -37.17 35.39 -14.00
N THR A 1161 -37.20 34.89 -15.24
CA THR A 1161 -36.09 34.24 -15.93
C THR A 1161 -35.93 34.83 -17.33
N ASP A 1162 -34.73 34.73 -17.91
CA ASP A 1162 -34.41 35.07 -19.30
C ASP A 1162 -33.40 34.05 -19.84
N SER A 1163 -33.29 33.89 -21.17
CA SER A 1163 -32.35 32.93 -21.76
C SER A 1163 -31.85 33.32 -23.14
N LYS A 1164 -30.73 32.74 -23.55
CA LYS A 1164 -30.25 32.77 -24.93
C LYS A 1164 -29.80 31.40 -25.39
N GLU A 1165 -30.50 30.91 -26.39
CA GLU A 1165 -30.20 29.68 -27.13
C GLU A 1165 -29.12 29.95 -28.19
N ASP A 1166 -28.46 28.90 -28.67
CA ASP A 1166 -27.48 28.90 -29.77
C ASP A 1166 -26.34 29.94 -29.62
N VAL A 1167 -25.74 30.04 -28.42
CA VAL A 1167 -24.51 30.84 -28.23
C VAL A 1167 -23.34 30.08 -28.87
N GLU A 1168 -22.91 30.50 -30.06
CA GLU A 1168 -21.69 29.99 -30.71
C GLU A 1168 -20.47 30.26 -29.82
N LEU A 1169 -19.74 29.20 -29.45
CA LEU A 1169 -18.49 29.25 -28.68
C LEU A 1169 -17.30 28.88 -29.58
N ASP A 1170 -16.10 29.25 -29.16
CA ASP A 1170 -14.83 28.98 -29.85
C ASP A 1170 -13.91 28.29 -28.82
N PRO A 1171 -13.33 27.12 -29.11
CA PRO A 1171 -12.47 26.41 -28.16
C PRO A 1171 -11.44 27.33 -27.52
N GLN A 1172 -11.34 27.28 -26.19
CA GLN A 1172 -10.43 28.11 -25.38
C GLN A 1172 -10.79 29.62 -25.29
N VAL A 1173 -11.88 30.10 -25.88
CA VAL A 1173 -12.29 31.52 -25.83
C VAL A 1173 -13.69 31.69 -25.22
N ARG A 1174 -13.77 32.32 -24.04
CA ARG A 1174 -15.05 32.63 -23.38
C ARG A 1174 -15.79 33.76 -24.09
N VAL A 1175 -17.09 33.58 -24.33
CA VAL A 1175 -18.00 34.52 -24.99
C VAL A 1175 -18.84 35.27 -23.96
N LEU A 1176 -18.99 36.59 -24.12
CA LEU A 1176 -19.75 37.43 -23.20
C LEU A 1176 -21.22 37.58 -23.64
N VAL A 1177 -22.13 37.22 -22.75
CA VAL A 1177 -23.58 37.22 -22.93
C VAL A 1177 -24.22 38.19 -21.94
N TYR A 1178 -24.89 39.23 -22.45
CA TYR A 1178 -25.49 40.28 -21.60
C TYR A 1178 -26.99 40.09 -21.37
N PHE A 1179 -27.42 40.20 -20.11
CA PHE A 1179 -28.83 40.22 -19.69
C PHE A 1179 -29.14 41.52 -18.94
N ASN A 1180 -30.40 41.97 -18.93
CA ASN A 1180 -30.81 43.18 -18.19
C ASN A 1180 -32.12 42.92 -17.44
N HIS A 1181 -32.16 43.18 -16.13
CA HIS A 1181 -33.36 42.97 -15.32
C HIS A 1181 -33.67 44.17 -14.41
N THR A 1182 -34.94 44.36 -14.07
CA THR A 1182 -35.41 45.49 -13.24
C THR A 1182 -36.15 44.96 -12.02
N PHE A 1183 -35.59 45.18 -10.84
CA PHE A 1183 -36.16 44.67 -9.59
C PHE A 1183 -37.20 45.64 -9.02
N ASP A 1184 -38.48 45.30 -9.13
CA ASP A 1184 -39.61 46.16 -8.75
C ASP A 1184 -39.90 46.23 -7.23
N SER A 1185 -39.26 45.38 -6.42
CA SER A 1185 -39.55 45.26 -4.97
C SER A 1185 -38.28 45.27 -4.11
N ASP A 1186 -38.39 45.76 -2.87
CA ASP A 1186 -37.29 45.75 -1.91
C ASP A 1186 -37.06 44.36 -1.29
N GLY A 1187 -35.81 43.90 -1.28
CA GLY A 1187 -35.43 42.54 -0.90
C GLY A 1187 -33.96 42.22 -1.19
N VAL A 1188 -33.58 40.97 -0.95
CA VAL A 1188 -32.31 40.38 -1.39
C VAL A 1188 -32.66 39.25 -2.35
N PHE A 1189 -32.12 39.28 -3.57
CA PHE A 1189 -32.42 38.33 -4.62
C PHE A 1189 -31.15 37.57 -5.02
N LYS A 1190 -31.24 36.24 -5.08
CA LYS A 1190 -30.18 35.40 -5.65
C LYS A 1190 -30.44 35.25 -7.14
N VAL A 1191 -29.46 35.63 -7.94
CA VAL A 1191 -29.49 35.53 -9.40
C VAL A 1191 -28.63 34.35 -9.79
N ASN A 1192 -29.24 33.30 -10.34
CA ASN A 1192 -28.54 32.10 -10.78
C ASN A 1192 -28.34 32.16 -12.29
N VAL A 1193 -27.23 31.67 -12.82
CA VAL A 1193 -27.04 31.42 -14.26
C VAL A 1193 -26.57 29.99 -14.49
N THR A 1194 -27.00 29.36 -15.57
CA THR A 1194 -26.53 28.05 -16.03
C THR A 1194 -26.18 28.09 -17.52
N ALA A 1195 -25.29 27.18 -17.94
CA ALA A 1195 -25.07 26.87 -19.35
C ALA A 1195 -25.31 25.37 -19.61
N ASP A 1196 -25.85 25.06 -20.79
CA ASP A 1196 -26.15 23.71 -21.28
C ASP A 1196 -25.79 23.63 -22.77
N ASP A 1197 -24.81 22.80 -23.13
CA ASP A 1197 -24.40 22.50 -24.51
C ASP A 1197 -25.32 21.47 -25.22
N GLY A 1198 -26.23 20.81 -24.48
CA GLY A 1198 -27.17 19.84 -25.01
C GLY A 1198 -26.59 18.46 -25.31
N GLN A 1199 -25.34 18.17 -24.91
CA GLN A 1199 -24.69 16.86 -25.04
C GLN A 1199 -24.93 15.97 -23.82
N ASP A 1200 -24.69 14.66 -23.95
CA ASP A 1200 -24.78 13.71 -22.84
C ASP A 1200 -23.50 13.74 -21.98
N HIS A 1201 -23.64 14.11 -20.70
CA HIS A 1201 -22.56 14.20 -19.72
C HIS A 1201 -22.66 13.15 -18.62
N TYR A 1202 -21.52 12.73 -18.06
CA TYR A 1202 -21.44 11.74 -16.98
C TYR A 1202 -22.23 12.11 -15.70
N ASN A 1203 -22.38 13.41 -15.42
CA ASN A 1203 -23.22 13.93 -14.34
C ASN A 1203 -24.15 15.02 -14.90
N LYS A 1204 -25.43 14.97 -14.51
CA LYS A 1204 -26.55 15.75 -15.08
C LYS A 1204 -26.76 17.13 -14.44
N THR A 1205 -25.84 17.57 -13.60
CA THR A 1205 -25.92 18.87 -12.92
C THR A 1205 -25.31 19.94 -13.83
N LEU A 1206 -26.11 20.92 -14.25
CA LEU A 1206 -25.63 22.04 -15.07
C LEU A 1206 -24.59 22.86 -14.29
N TYR A 1207 -23.53 23.31 -14.98
CA TYR A 1207 -22.54 24.20 -14.38
C TYR A 1207 -23.05 25.65 -14.43
N GLY A 1208 -22.91 26.36 -13.33
CA GLY A 1208 -23.55 27.66 -13.16
C GLY A 1208 -23.01 28.46 -11.99
N ASP A 1209 -23.33 29.75 -11.98
CA ASP A 1209 -22.82 30.75 -11.03
C ASP A 1209 -23.98 31.50 -10.38
N THR A 1210 -23.76 32.09 -9.20
CA THR A 1210 -24.80 32.72 -8.38
C THR A 1210 -24.34 34.06 -7.81
N GLU A 1211 -25.02 35.13 -8.23
CA GLU A 1211 -24.83 36.48 -7.71
C GLU A 1211 -25.93 36.90 -6.74
N THR A 1212 -25.65 37.88 -5.86
CA THR A 1212 -26.65 38.39 -4.89
C THR A 1212 -26.87 39.89 -5.05
N ILE A 1213 -28.11 40.27 -5.40
CA ILE A 1213 -28.53 41.66 -5.58
C ILE A 1213 -29.35 42.13 -4.38
N THR A 1214 -28.91 43.22 -3.74
CA THR A 1214 -29.62 43.87 -2.63
C THR A 1214 -30.39 45.09 -3.14
N VAL A 1215 -31.71 45.07 -2.98
CA VAL A 1215 -32.63 46.08 -3.49
C VAL A 1215 -33.24 46.88 -2.34
N ALA A 1216 -32.77 48.12 -2.18
CA ALA A 1216 -33.23 49.03 -1.15
C ALA A 1216 -34.62 49.62 -1.45
N LYS A 1217 -35.40 49.84 -0.39
CA LYS A 1217 -36.72 50.46 -0.49
C LYS A 1217 -36.65 51.91 -0.95
N LYS A 1218 -37.31 52.21 -2.07
CA LYS A 1218 -37.40 53.55 -2.66
C LYS A 1218 -37.91 54.58 -1.65
N SER A 1219 -37.01 55.44 -1.16
CA SER A 1219 -37.34 56.38 -0.08
C SER A 1219 -38.22 57.53 -0.57
N THR A 1220 -39.51 57.50 -0.23
CA THR A 1220 -40.39 58.68 -0.43
C THR A 1220 -39.94 59.81 0.48
N ASN A 1221 -39.34 60.83 -0.13
CA ASN A 1221 -38.70 61.95 0.56
C ASN A 1221 -39.72 62.88 1.23
N LEU A 1222 -40.12 62.53 2.45
CA LEU A 1222 -41.16 63.21 3.23
C LEU A 1222 -40.57 64.39 4.05
N LEU A 1223 -39.73 65.20 3.42
CA LEU A 1223 -39.16 66.43 3.97
C LEU A 1223 -40.17 67.60 3.94
N LEU A 1224 -41.38 67.35 4.46
CA LEU A 1224 -42.34 68.37 4.85
C LEU A 1224 -43.15 67.88 6.07
N ILE A 1225 -42.54 67.87 7.26
CA ILE A 1225 -43.13 68.28 8.57
C ILE A 1225 -42.12 68.07 9.72
N ALA A 1226 -42.11 69.00 10.68
CA ALA A 1226 -41.55 68.88 12.05
C ALA A 1226 -40.01 68.80 12.26
N GLY A 1227 -39.27 69.82 11.79
CA GLY A 1227 -37.90 70.15 12.23
C GLY A 1227 -37.72 71.58 12.75
N ILE A 1228 -38.75 72.18 13.36
CA ILE A 1228 -38.75 73.60 13.76
C ILE A 1228 -38.04 73.78 15.11
N GLY A 1229 -36.91 74.51 15.14
CA GLY A 1229 -36.19 74.80 16.38
C GLY A 1229 -35.35 76.08 16.39
N ILE A 1230 -34.31 76.16 15.54
CA ILE A 1230 -33.17 77.08 15.80
C ILE A 1230 -33.17 78.36 14.94
N ALA A 1231 -33.82 78.38 13.78
CA ALA A 1231 -33.85 79.56 12.90
C ALA A 1231 -34.70 80.75 13.43
N VAL A 1232 -35.62 80.51 14.37
CA VAL A 1232 -36.51 81.56 14.94
C VAL A 1232 -35.73 82.55 15.82
N VAL A 1233 -34.57 82.16 16.36
CA VAL A 1233 -33.76 83.01 17.25
C VAL A 1233 -32.97 84.08 16.48
N VAL A 1234 -32.45 83.75 15.28
CA VAL A 1234 -31.59 84.65 14.51
C VAL A 1234 -32.39 85.78 13.83
N ALA A 1235 -33.60 85.49 13.37
CA ALA A 1235 -34.47 86.49 12.73
C ALA A 1235 -34.97 87.58 13.72
N ILE A 1236 -35.13 87.26 15.01
CA ILE A 1236 -35.60 88.22 16.02
C ILE A 1236 -34.49 89.19 16.44
N LEU A 1237 -33.22 88.77 16.47
CA LEU A 1237 -32.11 89.65 16.85
C LEU A 1237 -31.68 90.62 15.73
N ALA A 1238 -31.96 90.29 14.45
CA ALA A 1238 -31.82 91.25 13.35
C ALA A 1238 -32.76 92.48 13.50
N ALA A 1239 -33.89 92.34 14.20
CA ALA A 1239 -34.78 93.47 14.51
C ALA A 1239 -34.21 94.45 15.58
N VAL A 1240 -33.12 94.08 16.27
CA VAL A 1240 -32.46 94.92 17.30
C VAL A 1240 -31.36 95.82 16.70
N MET A 1241 -31.25 95.89 15.36
CA MET A 1241 -30.27 96.68 14.61
C MET A 1241 -30.15 98.17 15.01
N LEU A 1242 -31.14 98.76 15.69
CA LEU A 1242 -31.42 100.20 15.57
C LEU A 1242 -31.46 101.07 16.85
N MET A 1243 -31.06 100.59 18.04
CA MET A 1243 -30.99 101.48 19.24
C MET A 1243 -29.78 101.31 20.19
N LYS A 1244 -28.60 101.73 19.72
CA LYS A 1244 -27.72 102.79 20.33
C LYS A 1244 -26.20 102.48 20.34
N ARG A 1245 -25.43 103.30 19.59
CA ARG A 1245 -24.13 103.95 19.94
C ARG A 1245 -23.10 103.12 20.76
N LYS A 1246 -21.82 102.94 20.38
CA LYS A 1246 -20.83 103.96 19.94
C LYS A 1246 -19.39 103.36 19.83
N LYS A 1247 -18.63 103.82 18.82
CA LYS A 1247 -17.16 104.13 18.81
C LYS A 1247 -16.05 103.04 18.75
N LYS A 1248 -15.28 103.10 17.63
CA LYS A 1248 -13.80 102.96 17.41
C LYS A 1248 -13.09 101.62 17.77
N GLY A 1249 -12.15 101.10 16.97
CA GLY A 1249 -11.65 101.49 15.62
C GLY A 1249 -10.18 101.04 15.34
N GLY A 1250 -9.73 101.05 14.06
CA GLY A 1250 -8.37 100.67 13.57
C GLY A 1250 -8.39 99.32 12.83
N GLU A 1251 -8.19 99.20 11.51
CA GLU A 1251 -6.98 99.37 10.64
C GLU A 1251 -6.05 98.13 10.63
N GLY A 1252 -5.65 97.52 9.48
CA GLY A 1252 -6.01 97.71 8.06
C GLY A 1252 -5.28 96.77 7.06
N MET A 1253 -5.56 96.92 5.74
CA MET A 1253 -4.66 96.81 4.55
C MET A 1253 -4.02 95.45 4.09
N VAL A 1254 -3.79 95.11 2.78
CA VAL A 1254 -4.23 95.65 1.44
C VAL A 1254 -3.81 94.75 0.20
N MET A 1255 -4.49 94.86 -0.97
CA MET A 1255 -4.14 94.56 -2.42
C MET A 1255 -3.66 93.13 -2.87
N GLU A 1256 -3.63 92.62 -4.14
CA GLU A 1256 -4.22 92.80 -5.53
C GLU A 1256 -3.76 91.58 -6.42
N GLY A 1257 -4.19 91.25 -7.67
CA GLY A 1257 -5.33 91.67 -8.53
C GLY A 1257 -5.17 91.48 -10.08
N GLY A 1258 -5.80 90.47 -10.74
CA GLY A 1258 -6.03 90.35 -12.22
C GLY A 1258 -5.40 89.14 -12.98
N SER A 1259 -5.74 88.74 -14.23
CA SER A 1259 -6.91 88.99 -15.14
C SER A 1259 -6.80 88.29 -16.54
N GLY A 1260 -7.91 87.89 -17.19
CA GLY A 1260 -8.07 87.61 -18.67
C GLY A 1260 -8.41 86.14 -19.04
N MET A 1261 -9.51 85.73 -19.72
CA MET A 1261 -10.20 86.10 -21.00
C MET A 1261 -9.46 85.60 -22.28
N GLU A 1262 -10.09 85.07 -23.37
CA GLU A 1262 -11.52 84.85 -23.74
C GLU A 1262 -11.67 83.93 -25.00
N GLY A 1263 -12.88 83.36 -25.21
CA GLY A 1263 -13.48 82.97 -26.52
C GLY A 1263 -13.04 81.64 -27.18
N MET A 1264 -13.80 80.95 -28.05
CA MET A 1264 -15.22 80.93 -28.49
C MET A 1264 -15.33 79.76 -29.53
N ALA A 1265 -16.49 79.10 -29.69
CA ALA A 1265 -16.73 77.93 -30.57
C ALA A 1265 -17.36 78.32 -31.94
N PRO A 1266 -18.01 77.45 -32.77
CA PRO A 1266 -18.04 75.98 -33.01
C PRO A 1266 -17.87 75.69 -34.56
N PRO A 1267 -18.57 74.78 -35.32
CA PRO A 1267 -19.27 73.49 -35.10
C PRO A 1267 -18.94 72.35 -36.16
N GLU A 1268 -19.76 71.27 -36.16
CA GLU A 1268 -20.10 70.29 -37.25
C GLU A 1268 -19.34 68.93 -37.39
N GLU A 1269 -20.14 67.84 -37.43
CA GLU A 1269 -19.84 66.43 -37.80
C GLU A 1269 -20.04 66.22 -39.35
N PRO A 1270 -20.05 65.01 -39.98
CA PRO A 1270 -19.49 63.65 -39.69
C PRO A 1270 -18.71 63.10 -40.95
N PRO A 1271 -18.60 61.79 -41.33
CA PRO A 1271 -18.26 60.52 -40.64
C PRO A 1271 -16.92 59.87 -41.19
N PRO A 1272 -16.80 58.58 -41.62
CA PRO A 1272 -15.69 57.65 -41.30
C PRO A 1272 -14.71 57.44 -42.51
N PRO A 1273 -13.90 56.35 -42.70
CA PRO A 1273 -13.53 55.18 -41.87
C PRO A 1273 -12.01 54.82 -41.86
N GLN A 1274 -11.64 53.68 -41.24
CA GLN A 1274 -10.37 52.91 -41.37
C GLN A 1274 -9.07 53.59 -40.87
N ALA A 1275 -8.07 52.88 -40.33
CA ALA A 1275 -7.88 51.43 -40.19
C ALA A 1275 -7.39 51.08 -38.77
#